data_AF-A0A3D2TSR6-F1
#
_entry.id   AF-A0A3D2TSR6-F1
#
_cell.length_a   1.000
_cell.length_b   1.000
_cell.length_c   1.000
_cell.angle_alpha   90.00
_cell.angle_beta   90.00
_cell.angle_gamma   90.00
#
_symmetry.space_group_name_H-M   'P 1'
#
loop_
_entity.id
_entity.type
_entity.pdbx_description
1 polymer ?
#
loop_
_entity_poly.entity_id
_entity_poly.type
_entity_poly.pdbx_seq_one_letter_code
_entity_poly.pdbx_strand_id
1 'polypeptide(L)'
;MSQVYQYFTGYIDEEDLAFVGYAEISSIAISRKMRSMELGIVCDSVLDYRVIESAQNSLKEKLMLKKATLRPHYNKGLFELDNIEKIISPIRLHNTVVNGFFDGVEAELEDDTLTLCLKNGGKDMLEAQKIDSEISKLIYDEFGIDLVVSFMEVQAFDIDKAVAEAVKVKQEEKQKQIEEAEKNTVHEMLGDTPLYADTRKIIYGRAIRELPKPIKDVETDDGFITVWGKPFGMDCRDTKRGDKKIFSFNVTDYTSSVSIKLFEPAQVVEPIIKAINEGAPLILNGSYDRDKYTNEFVLFPRNIERTKMKEKTDDAEEKRVELHMHTSMSEMDAMTPAKELVKCAAKWGHRAVAITDHGVVQALPEAYAAAKANGIKLILGMEGYLVDDSLYPDFMNMKLKEFRRHHIILLVKEDTSLDEGIPKDERKYGRKNLYEMISHSNVKTFKSRPLIPKSLLAEKRAGILVGSACEQGEIIQAILRGEPQEEIERLAEFYDYLEIQPNGNNAFMIRSERELHQNINSEQDLININRRVIDIADKQGKLVVATGDVHFLDKKDAQIRAIIMASKGFDDADMQPPLYFKTTAEMMEDFAWAGDRAKEFVVDNPNKIADMIQDNIPPIPPGTFQPYIEGADDELTNKCWTMAKELYGDPVPEYVANRLERELDSIISNGYGVLYVIAKRLVEESERRGYLVGSRGSVGSSLAAHFGGISEVNPLAPHYYCKKCKHSEFILDGSVGSGFDLPAKDCPNCHIPMKRDGHEIPFETFLGFEGDKEPDIDLNFSGEVQGQIHKFTETLFGKEYVFKAGTMATVAEKTAYGYVAKYLDERGLFSTTPRAEIDRLTEEIFKSKIKRTTGQHPGGMVVVPDKYTVEDFTPIQYPSNDEKKGTYTTHFDFKNSLHDTLLKLDELGHDNPTLYKYLEDSTGIPVMDVDLSDPKLYELITSTAPLGVSPEDIDNPTGTLAIPEMGTPFVVGMLMDAKPKTFADLLQISGLSHGTDVWLGNAQELIENGICTISDVIGCRDDIMTHLIHVAENYEKRTGKKSPLSKKDCFKIMEYTRKGKAPKELPPYEDAMKTIGVEQWYIDSCYKIKYMFPKAHAAAYVIAALRIAWYKIYYPLQFYSAFFTVRGGAIDAVAAVQGKAAVKKKMNEIKLKGNDATAKEDSQYTVLQIVIEMLARGYEFLPVDLIKSDWRIYKIEDGKIRLPFSAIDGIGETAAIAIADAVKRNPEGFTAADDLANEPGVGKSVVDALREAGALGDLPETRQISLFGF
;
A
#
# COMPACT_ATOMS: atom_id res chain seq x y z
N MET A 1 -60.65 21.16 -32.22
CA MET A 1 -59.58 20.88 -33.19
C MET A 1 -59.26 19.39 -33.14
N SER A 2 -58.59 18.84 -34.16
CA SER A 2 -58.26 17.42 -34.23
C SER A 2 -57.14 17.09 -33.23
N GLN A 3 -57.43 16.31 -32.18
CA GLN A 3 -56.41 15.94 -31.18
C GLN A 3 -55.59 14.73 -31.63
N VAL A 4 -54.33 14.64 -31.19
CA VAL A 4 -53.43 13.52 -31.50
C VAL A 4 -54.07 12.17 -31.16
N TYR A 5 -54.72 12.07 -30.01
CA TYR A 5 -55.43 10.87 -29.56
C TYR A 5 -56.47 10.38 -30.58
N GLN A 6 -57.15 11.27 -31.30
CA GLN A 6 -58.23 10.85 -32.22
C GLN A 6 -57.71 10.14 -33.48
N TYR A 7 -56.46 10.38 -33.87
CA TYR A 7 -55.92 9.90 -35.15
C TYR A 7 -54.72 8.96 -34.99
N PHE A 8 -54.01 9.06 -33.86
CA PHE A 8 -52.77 8.32 -33.61
C PHE A 8 -52.88 7.33 -32.46
N THR A 9 -54.09 7.10 -31.91
CA THR A 9 -54.33 6.00 -30.96
C THR A 9 -54.00 4.66 -31.62
N GLY A 10 -53.04 3.94 -31.04
CA GLY A 10 -52.47 2.69 -31.57
C GLY A 10 -51.14 2.85 -32.33
N TYR A 11 -50.72 4.09 -32.64
CA TYR A 11 -49.43 4.38 -33.29
C TYR A 11 -48.42 5.09 -32.37
N ILE A 12 -48.85 5.53 -31.20
CA ILE A 12 -48.03 6.02 -30.09
C ILE A 12 -48.24 5.07 -28.90
N ASP A 13 -47.22 4.86 -28.08
CA ASP A 13 -47.32 4.01 -26.88
C ASP A 13 -48.23 4.64 -25.81
N GLU A 14 -48.91 3.81 -25.01
CA GLU A 14 -49.96 4.27 -24.08
C GLU A 14 -49.43 5.29 -23.05
N GLU A 15 -48.19 5.12 -22.59
CA GLU A 15 -47.54 6.02 -21.63
C GLU A 15 -47.34 7.42 -22.23
N ASP A 16 -46.82 7.52 -23.46
CA ASP A 16 -46.61 8.80 -24.13
C ASP A 16 -47.93 9.45 -24.56
N LEU A 17 -48.92 8.64 -24.94
CA LEU A 17 -50.24 9.09 -25.37
C LEU A 17 -50.97 9.86 -24.27
N ALA A 18 -50.68 9.58 -22.99
CA ALA A 18 -51.21 10.34 -21.85
C ALA A 18 -50.75 11.81 -21.87
N PHE A 19 -49.57 12.09 -22.43
CA PHE A 19 -48.97 13.42 -22.48
C PHE A 19 -49.21 14.12 -23.83
N VAL A 20 -48.95 13.44 -24.96
CA VAL A 20 -49.10 14.05 -26.30
C VAL A 20 -50.51 13.89 -26.88
N GLY A 21 -51.32 12.97 -26.35
CA GLY A 21 -52.62 12.61 -26.93
C GLY A 21 -53.65 13.75 -26.91
N TYR A 22 -53.62 14.59 -25.87
CA TYR A 22 -54.53 15.74 -25.75
C TYR A 22 -54.10 16.95 -26.58
N ALA A 23 -52.88 16.95 -27.10
CA ALA A 23 -52.37 18.03 -27.94
C ALA A 23 -53.17 18.16 -29.24
N GLU A 24 -53.40 19.40 -29.67
CA GLU A 24 -54.14 19.71 -30.88
C GLU A 24 -53.21 19.69 -32.09
N ILE A 25 -53.59 18.99 -33.16
CA ILE A 25 -52.76 18.92 -34.37
C ILE A 25 -52.88 20.27 -35.13
N SER A 26 -51.77 21.00 -35.25
CA SER A 26 -51.68 22.27 -35.99
C SER A 26 -51.34 22.07 -37.46
N SER A 27 -50.53 21.06 -37.78
CA SER A 27 -50.14 20.78 -39.16
C SER A 27 -49.70 19.33 -39.33
N ILE A 28 -49.85 18.80 -40.55
CA ILE A 28 -49.32 17.49 -40.92
C ILE A 28 -48.74 17.56 -42.33
N ALA A 29 -47.49 17.13 -42.48
CA ALA A 29 -46.80 17.05 -43.76
C ALA A 29 -46.30 15.62 -43.98
N ILE A 30 -46.74 14.99 -45.06
CA ILE A 30 -46.41 13.60 -45.38
C ILE A 30 -45.70 13.54 -46.73
N SER A 31 -44.50 12.96 -46.75
CA SER A 31 -43.76 12.68 -47.97
C SER A 31 -43.76 11.18 -48.27
N ARG A 32 -44.57 10.76 -49.24
CA ARG A 32 -44.62 9.36 -49.69
C ARG A 32 -43.29 8.89 -50.27
N LYS A 33 -42.59 9.76 -51.02
CA LYS A 33 -41.29 9.45 -51.63
C LYS A 33 -40.20 9.23 -50.58
N MET A 34 -40.19 10.03 -49.52
CA MET A 34 -39.19 9.93 -48.44
C MET A 34 -39.60 8.97 -47.33
N ARG A 35 -40.84 8.45 -47.36
CA ARG A 35 -41.49 7.73 -46.23
C ARG A 35 -41.33 8.52 -44.93
N SER A 36 -41.64 9.80 -44.94
CA SER A 36 -41.52 10.64 -43.75
C SER A 36 -42.80 11.38 -43.42
N MET A 37 -43.01 11.64 -42.13
CA MET A 37 -44.12 12.42 -41.60
C MET A 37 -43.59 13.48 -40.64
N GLU A 38 -44.10 14.69 -40.76
CA GLU A 38 -43.90 15.76 -39.80
C GLU A 38 -45.28 16.20 -39.28
N LEU A 39 -45.44 16.22 -37.96
CA LEU A 39 -46.68 16.50 -37.26
C LEU A 39 -46.44 17.71 -36.34
N GLY A 40 -47.04 18.85 -36.65
CA GLY A 40 -47.10 19.98 -35.75
C GLY A 40 -48.23 19.79 -34.75
N ILE A 41 -47.92 19.96 -33.46
CA ILE A 41 -48.90 19.85 -32.38
C ILE A 41 -48.86 21.10 -31.50
N VAL A 42 -50.00 21.50 -30.97
CA VAL A 42 -50.14 22.56 -29.97
C VAL A 42 -50.42 21.89 -28.63
N CYS A 43 -49.54 22.15 -27.66
CA CYS A 43 -49.58 21.51 -26.35
C CYS A 43 -50.01 22.51 -25.28
N ASP A 44 -50.85 22.06 -24.34
CA ASP A 44 -51.35 22.88 -23.23
C ASP A 44 -50.38 22.93 -22.04
N SER A 45 -49.27 22.20 -22.10
CA SER A 45 -48.18 22.21 -21.13
C SER A 45 -46.85 21.89 -21.81
N VAL A 46 -45.73 22.38 -21.26
CA VAL A 46 -44.38 22.08 -21.76
C VAL A 46 -44.08 20.61 -21.50
N LEU A 47 -43.72 19.88 -22.57
CA LEU A 47 -43.47 18.44 -22.51
C LEU A 47 -41.97 18.16 -22.33
N ASP A 48 -41.63 17.10 -21.62
CA ASP A 48 -40.25 16.58 -21.60
C ASP A 48 -39.91 16.03 -22.99
N TYR A 49 -38.76 16.40 -23.54
CA TYR A 49 -38.38 15.98 -24.89
C TYR A 49 -38.28 14.46 -25.03
N ARG A 50 -37.99 13.70 -23.95
CA ARG A 50 -37.98 12.23 -23.99
C ARG A 50 -39.33 11.65 -24.39
N VAL A 51 -40.42 12.28 -23.96
CA VAL A 51 -41.80 11.90 -24.34
C VAL A 51 -42.03 12.20 -25.83
N ILE A 52 -41.51 13.33 -26.32
CA ILE A 52 -41.59 13.70 -27.74
C ILE A 52 -40.79 12.71 -28.60
N GLU A 53 -39.57 12.39 -28.21
CA GLU A 53 -38.69 11.46 -28.90
C GLU A 53 -39.26 10.04 -28.93
N SER A 54 -39.74 9.55 -27.78
CA SER A 54 -40.41 8.25 -27.66
C SER A 54 -41.62 8.19 -28.58
N ALA A 55 -42.51 9.18 -28.53
CA ALA A 55 -43.67 9.26 -29.42
C ALA A 55 -43.28 9.31 -30.92
N GLN A 56 -42.20 10.02 -31.29
CA GLN A 56 -41.67 10.00 -32.67
C GLN A 56 -41.18 8.61 -33.08
N ASN A 57 -40.52 7.89 -32.18
CA ASN A 57 -40.03 6.54 -32.43
C ASN A 57 -41.19 5.55 -32.59
N SER A 58 -42.20 5.60 -31.72
CA SER A 58 -43.41 4.79 -31.85
C SER A 58 -44.13 5.07 -33.17
N LEU A 59 -44.29 6.35 -33.55
CA LEU A 59 -44.88 6.73 -34.84
C LEU A 59 -44.05 6.21 -36.02
N LYS A 60 -42.72 6.30 -35.94
CA LYS A 60 -41.80 5.84 -36.99
C LYS A 60 -41.91 4.33 -37.16
N GLU A 61 -41.87 3.57 -36.07
CA GLU A 61 -41.91 2.11 -36.09
C GLU A 61 -43.28 1.59 -36.53
N LYS A 62 -44.36 2.01 -35.85
CA LYS A 62 -45.71 1.49 -36.06
C LYS A 62 -46.31 1.90 -37.42
N LEU A 63 -45.93 3.07 -37.96
CA LEU A 63 -46.30 3.48 -39.33
C LEU A 63 -45.27 3.06 -40.40
N MET A 64 -44.20 2.36 -40.00
CA MET A 64 -43.09 1.94 -40.88
C MET A 64 -42.50 3.10 -41.71
N LEU A 65 -42.35 4.27 -41.09
CA LEU A 65 -41.76 5.45 -41.71
C LEU A 65 -40.23 5.38 -41.62
N LYS A 66 -39.54 6.01 -42.57
CA LYS A 66 -38.10 6.27 -42.47
C LYS A 66 -37.80 7.37 -41.43
N LYS A 67 -38.73 8.33 -41.26
CA LYS A 67 -38.61 9.44 -40.31
C LYS A 67 -39.98 9.92 -39.87
N ALA A 68 -40.20 10.05 -38.57
CA ALA A 68 -41.35 10.76 -38.00
C ALA A 68 -40.80 11.91 -37.14
N THR A 69 -41.40 13.09 -37.26
CA THR A 69 -41.00 14.28 -36.50
C THR A 69 -42.24 14.92 -35.91
N LEU A 70 -42.20 15.17 -34.60
CA LEU A 70 -43.25 15.82 -33.83
C LEU A 70 -42.73 17.20 -33.45
N ARG A 71 -43.40 18.26 -33.90
CA ARG A 71 -43.02 19.64 -33.63
C ARG A 71 -44.00 20.27 -32.64
N PRO A 72 -43.68 20.32 -31.35
CA PRO A 72 -44.53 20.99 -30.40
C PRO A 72 -44.52 22.50 -30.64
N HIS A 73 -45.66 23.12 -30.40
CA HIS A 73 -45.83 24.56 -30.28
C HIS A 73 -46.58 24.81 -28.98
N TYR A 74 -46.14 25.79 -28.21
CA TYR A 74 -46.70 26.16 -26.93
C TYR A 74 -47.23 27.59 -27.00
N ASN A 75 -48.23 27.90 -26.19
CA ASN A 75 -48.65 29.29 -26.02
C ASN A 75 -47.54 30.08 -25.32
N LYS A 76 -47.31 31.35 -25.73
CA LYS A 76 -46.34 32.27 -25.09
C LYS A 76 -46.47 32.33 -23.57
N GLY A 77 -47.69 32.20 -23.05
CA GLY A 77 -47.96 32.20 -21.60
C GLY A 77 -47.45 30.98 -20.84
N LEU A 78 -46.96 29.93 -21.53
CA LEU A 78 -46.36 28.73 -20.92
C LEU A 78 -44.83 28.80 -20.82
N PHE A 79 -44.22 29.88 -21.30
CA PHE A 79 -42.79 30.11 -21.15
C PHE A 79 -42.53 30.65 -19.72
N GLU A 80 -42.09 29.76 -18.83
CA GLU A 80 -41.74 30.06 -17.44
C GLU A 80 -40.29 29.64 -17.17
N LEU A 81 -39.54 30.49 -16.45
CA LEU A 81 -38.11 30.26 -16.16
C LEU A 81 -37.88 28.99 -15.33
N ASP A 82 -38.84 28.62 -14.47
CA ASP A 82 -38.78 27.38 -13.67
C ASP A 82 -38.79 26.11 -14.53
N ASN A 83 -39.19 26.21 -15.80
CA ASN A 83 -39.19 25.10 -16.76
C ASN A 83 -38.02 25.19 -17.76
N ILE A 84 -37.03 26.06 -17.54
CA ILE A 84 -35.96 26.32 -18.51
C ILE A 84 -35.17 25.05 -18.88
N GLU A 85 -34.92 24.17 -17.90
CA GLU A 85 -34.21 22.92 -18.13
C GLU A 85 -34.97 21.98 -19.08
N LYS A 86 -36.31 21.96 -19.01
CA LYS A 86 -37.16 21.21 -19.93
C LYS A 86 -37.15 21.84 -21.31
N ILE A 87 -37.22 23.16 -21.39
CA ILE A 87 -37.22 23.94 -22.64
C ILE A 87 -35.91 23.74 -23.42
N ILE A 88 -34.76 23.71 -22.74
CA ILE A 88 -33.45 23.52 -23.42
C ILE A 88 -33.05 22.04 -23.56
N SER A 89 -33.80 21.11 -22.99
CA SER A 89 -33.53 19.67 -23.08
C SER A 89 -33.35 19.12 -24.51
N PRO A 90 -34.00 19.65 -25.57
CA PRO A 90 -33.74 19.19 -26.94
C PRO A 90 -32.31 19.48 -27.42
N ILE A 91 -31.66 20.54 -26.90
CA ILE A 91 -30.29 20.92 -27.25
C ILE A 91 -29.28 19.89 -26.71
N ARG A 92 -29.50 19.36 -25.49
CA ARG A 92 -28.66 18.33 -24.85
C ARG A 92 -28.51 17.06 -25.69
N LEU A 93 -29.59 16.66 -26.37
CA LEU A 93 -29.62 15.42 -27.15
C LEU A 93 -28.97 15.56 -28.54
N HIS A 94 -29.08 16.73 -29.16
CA HIS A 94 -28.51 16.97 -30.49
C HIS A 94 -27.02 17.36 -30.45
N ASN A 95 -26.54 17.87 -29.31
CA ASN A 95 -25.15 18.23 -29.13
C ASN A 95 -24.56 17.60 -27.86
N THR A 96 -23.91 16.45 -28.02
CA THR A 96 -23.28 15.72 -26.89
C THR A 96 -22.20 16.52 -26.16
N VAL A 97 -21.69 17.60 -26.75
CA VAL A 97 -20.68 18.46 -26.12
C VAL A 97 -21.31 19.34 -25.05
N VAL A 98 -22.63 19.60 -25.08
CA VAL A 98 -23.29 20.45 -24.08
C VAL A 98 -23.74 19.70 -22.82
N ASN A 99 -23.60 18.36 -22.80
CA ASN A 99 -24.05 17.51 -21.70
C ASN A 99 -23.19 17.76 -20.44
N GLY A 100 -23.85 18.13 -19.34
CA GLY A 100 -23.22 18.48 -18.06
C GLY A 100 -23.18 19.98 -17.75
N PHE A 101 -23.13 20.86 -18.76
CA PHE A 101 -23.03 22.31 -18.52
C PHE A 101 -24.34 22.95 -18.06
N PHE A 102 -25.47 22.41 -18.49
CA PHE A 102 -26.80 22.89 -18.10
C PHE A 102 -27.34 22.25 -16.83
N ASP A 103 -26.59 21.37 -16.16
CA ASP A 103 -27.09 20.64 -14.98
C ASP A 103 -27.23 21.60 -13.79
N GLY A 104 -28.46 21.75 -13.31
CA GLY A 104 -28.80 22.73 -12.29
C GLY A 104 -28.76 24.19 -12.76
N VAL A 105 -28.82 24.44 -14.08
CA VAL A 105 -28.84 25.79 -14.67
C VAL A 105 -30.02 26.59 -14.13
N GLU A 106 -29.73 27.83 -13.74
CA GLU A 106 -30.74 28.83 -13.38
C GLU A 106 -30.84 29.86 -14.50
N ALA A 107 -32.00 30.49 -14.65
CA ALA A 107 -32.23 31.45 -15.72
C ALA A 107 -32.79 32.77 -15.19
N GLU A 108 -32.26 33.87 -15.69
CA GLU A 108 -32.75 35.22 -15.42
C GLU A 108 -33.16 35.86 -16.75
N LEU A 109 -34.32 36.53 -16.78
CA LEU A 109 -34.81 37.24 -17.95
C LEU A 109 -34.92 38.73 -17.61
N GLU A 110 -34.13 39.55 -18.30
CA GLU A 110 -34.19 41.01 -18.20
C GLU A 110 -34.37 41.59 -19.62
N ASP A 111 -35.43 42.38 -19.80
CA ASP A 111 -35.93 42.83 -21.11
C ASP A 111 -36.12 41.67 -22.11
N ASP A 112 -35.33 41.66 -23.19
CA ASP A 112 -35.34 40.63 -24.25
C ASP A 112 -34.11 39.69 -24.15
N THR A 113 -33.37 39.71 -23.02
CA THR A 113 -32.16 38.89 -22.82
C THR A 113 -32.38 37.81 -21.76
N LEU A 114 -32.28 36.55 -22.17
CA LEU A 114 -32.29 35.37 -21.31
C LEU A 114 -30.86 34.99 -20.91
N THR A 115 -30.51 35.18 -19.65
CA THR A 115 -29.21 34.81 -19.09
C THR A 115 -29.30 33.46 -18.42
N LEU A 116 -28.50 32.49 -18.89
CA LEU A 116 -28.38 31.15 -18.31
C LEU A 116 -27.14 31.08 -17.41
N CYS A 117 -27.38 30.87 -16.11
CA CYS A 117 -26.37 30.78 -15.06
C CYS A 117 -25.85 29.34 -14.95
N LEU A 118 -24.67 29.10 -15.50
CA LEU A 118 -24.01 27.81 -15.57
C LEU A 118 -23.26 27.52 -14.26
N LYS A 119 -23.67 26.46 -13.55
CA LYS A 119 -23.04 26.02 -12.29
C LYS A 119 -21.79 25.18 -12.52
N ASN A 120 -21.64 24.58 -13.70
CA ASN A 120 -20.56 23.63 -14.03
C ASN A 120 -19.57 24.19 -15.09
N GLY A 121 -19.55 25.52 -15.29
CA GLY A 121 -18.74 26.18 -16.31
C GLY A 121 -19.19 25.91 -17.76
N GLY A 122 -18.33 26.18 -18.73
CA GLY A 122 -18.53 25.84 -20.15
C GLY A 122 -18.98 27.00 -21.05
N LYS A 123 -19.05 28.24 -20.54
CA LYS A 123 -19.51 29.43 -21.28
C LYS A 123 -18.79 29.61 -22.61
N ASP A 124 -17.46 29.69 -22.58
CA ASP A 124 -16.65 29.96 -23.78
C ASP A 124 -16.84 28.89 -24.86
N MET A 125 -17.08 27.63 -24.46
CA MET A 125 -17.30 26.53 -25.38
C MET A 125 -18.72 26.55 -25.96
N LEU A 126 -19.74 26.87 -25.16
CA LEU A 126 -21.12 27.03 -25.62
C LEU A 126 -21.26 28.20 -26.61
N GLU A 127 -20.58 29.32 -26.34
CA GLU A 127 -20.52 30.47 -27.25
C GLU A 127 -19.74 30.14 -28.54
N ALA A 128 -18.60 29.45 -28.44
CA ALA A 128 -17.83 29.02 -29.61
C ALA A 128 -18.62 28.10 -30.55
N GLN A 129 -19.53 27.28 -30.00
CA GLN A 129 -20.41 26.39 -30.76
C GLN A 129 -21.74 27.02 -31.18
N LYS A 130 -21.99 28.28 -30.83
CA LYS A 130 -23.22 29.04 -31.13
C LYS A 130 -24.49 28.47 -30.50
N ILE A 131 -24.37 27.90 -29.31
CA ILE A 131 -25.49 27.29 -28.57
C ILE A 131 -26.50 28.34 -28.10
N ASP A 132 -26.03 29.55 -27.79
CA ASP A 132 -26.85 30.74 -27.54
C ASP A 132 -27.87 30.97 -28.67
N SER A 133 -27.41 30.92 -29.93
CA SER A 133 -28.25 31.11 -31.11
C SER A 133 -29.20 29.93 -31.35
N GLU A 134 -28.80 28.71 -30.96
CA GLU A 134 -29.62 27.50 -31.08
C GLU A 134 -30.77 27.49 -30.07
N ILE A 135 -30.51 27.90 -28.82
CA ILE A 135 -31.54 28.06 -27.78
C ILE A 135 -32.51 29.18 -28.16
N SER A 136 -31.98 30.32 -28.64
CA SER A 136 -32.82 31.45 -29.11
C SER A 136 -33.80 30.98 -30.20
N LYS A 137 -33.30 30.20 -31.16
CA LYS A 137 -34.11 29.64 -32.24
C LYS A 137 -35.13 28.61 -31.74
N LEU A 138 -34.76 27.75 -30.80
CA LEU A 138 -35.66 26.76 -30.22
C LEU A 138 -36.85 27.44 -29.52
N ILE A 139 -36.57 28.47 -28.70
CA ILE A 139 -37.61 29.24 -28.00
C ILE A 139 -38.53 29.94 -29.01
N TYR A 140 -37.97 30.49 -30.09
CA TYR A 140 -38.76 31.09 -31.16
C TYR A 140 -39.64 30.06 -31.89
N ASP A 141 -39.07 28.91 -32.26
CA ASP A 141 -39.77 27.87 -33.02
C ASP A 141 -40.89 27.22 -32.18
N GLU A 142 -40.70 27.05 -30.86
CA GLU A 142 -41.68 26.37 -30.00
C GLU A 142 -42.67 27.33 -29.32
N PHE A 143 -42.25 28.55 -28.92
CA PHE A 143 -43.08 29.50 -28.17
C PHE A 143 -43.41 30.78 -28.96
N GLY A 144 -42.73 31.04 -30.08
CA GLY A 144 -42.90 32.27 -30.86
C GLY A 144 -42.38 33.52 -30.16
N ILE A 145 -41.43 33.35 -29.22
CA ILE A 145 -40.79 34.43 -28.44
C ILE A 145 -39.39 34.66 -29.00
N ASP A 146 -39.07 35.92 -29.31
CA ASP A 146 -37.75 36.33 -29.80
C ASP A 146 -36.93 36.80 -28.60
N LEU A 147 -35.85 36.09 -28.27
CA LEU A 147 -34.98 36.37 -27.13
C LEU A 147 -33.51 36.28 -27.56
N VAL A 148 -32.66 37.10 -26.93
CA VAL A 148 -31.21 36.97 -26.98
C VAL A 148 -30.75 36.12 -25.81
N VAL A 149 -30.04 35.02 -26.07
CA VAL A 149 -29.52 34.15 -25.00
C VAL A 149 -28.07 34.51 -24.68
N SER A 150 -27.74 34.59 -23.38
CA SER A 150 -26.36 34.78 -22.91
C SER A 150 -26.03 33.82 -21.76
N PHE A 151 -24.74 33.56 -21.53
CA PHE A 151 -24.28 32.65 -20.47
C PHE A 151 -23.46 33.38 -19.38
N MET A 152 -23.63 32.96 -18.13
CA MET A 152 -22.88 33.46 -16.97
C MET A 152 -22.36 32.29 -16.12
N GLU A 153 -21.10 32.30 -15.68
CA GLU A 153 -20.51 31.23 -14.85
C GLU A 153 -20.43 31.63 -13.37
N VAL A 154 -20.79 30.72 -12.47
CA VAL A 154 -20.91 31.00 -11.02
C VAL A 154 -19.70 30.51 -10.20
N GLN A 155 -18.91 29.53 -10.67
CA GLN A 155 -17.66 29.05 -10.02
C GLN A 155 -16.63 28.49 -11.02
N ALA A 156 -15.35 28.49 -10.64
CA ALA A 156 -14.26 27.86 -11.41
C ALA A 156 -14.28 26.33 -11.24
N PHE A 157 -14.75 25.62 -12.26
CA PHE A 157 -14.91 24.16 -12.29
C PHE A 157 -13.76 23.49 -13.09
N ASP A 158 -13.19 22.39 -12.57
CA ASP A 158 -12.08 21.66 -13.20
C ASP A 158 -12.62 20.74 -14.33
N ILE A 159 -12.61 21.29 -15.54
CA ILE A 159 -13.10 20.66 -16.77
C ILE A 159 -12.41 19.31 -17.02
N ASP A 160 -11.12 19.17 -16.69
CA ASP A 160 -10.36 17.95 -16.97
C ASP A 160 -10.81 16.78 -16.10
N LYS A 161 -11.17 17.05 -14.82
CA LYS A 161 -11.72 16.03 -13.93
C LYS A 161 -13.09 15.56 -14.39
N ALA A 162 -13.97 16.48 -14.78
CA ALA A 162 -15.31 16.15 -15.24
C ALA A 162 -15.32 15.46 -16.60
N VAL A 163 -14.43 15.86 -17.53
CA VAL A 163 -14.23 15.16 -18.81
C VAL A 163 -13.60 13.79 -18.58
N ALA A 164 -12.64 13.66 -17.65
CA ALA A 164 -12.08 12.36 -17.30
C ALA A 164 -13.12 11.44 -16.67
N GLU A 165 -13.97 11.93 -15.76
CA GLU A 165 -15.08 11.16 -15.19
C GLU A 165 -16.14 10.82 -16.24
N ALA A 166 -16.54 11.75 -17.11
CA ALA A 166 -17.51 11.48 -18.17
C ALA A 166 -16.95 10.51 -19.23
N VAL A 167 -15.68 10.63 -19.61
CA VAL A 167 -15.00 9.67 -20.50
C VAL A 167 -14.89 8.31 -19.83
N LYS A 168 -14.61 8.26 -18.52
CA LYS A 168 -14.51 7.02 -17.77
C LYS A 168 -15.87 6.35 -17.61
N VAL A 169 -16.93 7.10 -17.28
CA VAL A 169 -18.32 6.63 -17.26
C VAL A 169 -18.74 6.15 -18.64
N LYS A 170 -18.41 6.87 -19.71
CA LYS A 170 -18.74 6.46 -21.08
C LYS A 170 -17.92 5.26 -21.56
N GLN A 171 -16.67 5.11 -21.10
CA GLN A 171 -15.87 3.91 -21.31
C GLN A 171 -16.44 2.74 -20.51
N GLU A 172 -16.86 2.94 -19.26
CA GLU A 172 -17.49 1.94 -18.40
C GLU A 172 -18.88 1.54 -18.90
N GLU A 173 -19.67 2.47 -19.44
CA GLU A 173 -20.96 2.21 -20.10
C GLU A 173 -20.78 1.50 -21.43
N LYS A 174 -19.80 1.91 -22.25
CA LYS A 174 -19.47 1.21 -23.49
C LYS A 174 -18.90 -0.17 -23.20
N GLN A 175 -18.11 -0.32 -22.15
CA GLN A 175 -17.59 -1.59 -21.67
C GLN A 175 -18.74 -2.47 -21.15
N LYS A 176 -19.67 -1.92 -20.36
CA LYS A 176 -20.90 -2.60 -19.91
C LYS A 176 -21.80 -3.01 -21.07
N GLN A 177 -21.99 -2.14 -22.07
CA GLN A 177 -22.77 -2.46 -23.28
C GLN A 177 -22.09 -3.54 -24.13
N ILE A 178 -20.75 -3.51 -24.23
CA ILE A 178 -19.98 -4.59 -24.87
C ILE A 178 -20.10 -5.87 -24.05
N GLU A 179 -19.99 -5.82 -22.72
CA GLU A 179 -20.12 -6.96 -21.81
C GLU A 179 -21.55 -7.53 -21.78
N GLU A 180 -22.59 -6.70 -21.89
CA GLU A 180 -24.00 -7.12 -22.02
C GLU A 180 -24.29 -7.69 -23.41
N ALA A 181 -23.75 -7.08 -24.47
CA ALA A 181 -23.85 -7.62 -25.83
C ALA A 181 -23.09 -8.96 -25.96
N GLU A 182 -21.95 -9.10 -25.28
CA GLU A 182 -21.17 -10.34 -25.21
C GLU A 182 -21.81 -11.40 -24.32
N LYS A 183 -22.44 -11.03 -23.18
CA LYS A 183 -23.23 -11.96 -22.34
C LYS A 183 -24.37 -12.62 -23.12
N ASN A 184 -24.95 -11.89 -24.07
CA ASN A 184 -26.02 -12.38 -24.94
C ASN A 184 -25.52 -13.12 -26.20
N THR A 185 -24.20 -13.21 -26.40
CA THR A 185 -23.60 -13.96 -27.50
C THR A 185 -23.37 -15.40 -27.07
N VAL A 186 -24.03 -16.35 -27.73
CA VAL A 186 -23.80 -17.79 -27.49
C VAL A 186 -22.48 -18.19 -28.14
N HIS A 187 -21.43 -18.31 -27.33
CA HIS A 187 -20.12 -18.78 -27.75
C HIS A 187 -20.05 -20.32 -27.78
N GLU A 188 -19.29 -20.87 -28.73
CA GLU A 188 -19.09 -22.33 -28.86
C GLU A 188 -17.89 -22.75 -28.01
N MET A 189 -18.02 -23.77 -27.16
CA MET A 189 -16.89 -24.27 -26.36
C MET A 189 -15.89 -25.04 -27.23
N LEU A 190 -14.60 -24.89 -26.94
CA LEU A 190 -13.53 -25.62 -27.62
C LEU A 190 -13.36 -27.01 -26.99
N GLY A 191 -14.07 -28.00 -27.51
CA GLY A 191 -14.08 -29.36 -26.95
C GLY A 191 -14.54 -29.36 -25.49
N ASP A 192 -13.83 -30.09 -24.62
CA ASP A 192 -14.11 -30.17 -23.17
C ASP A 192 -13.37 -29.09 -22.35
N THR A 193 -12.75 -28.09 -23.01
CA THR A 193 -12.01 -27.02 -22.32
C THR A 193 -12.94 -25.88 -21.91
N PRO A 194 -12.55 -25.02 -20.94
CA PRO A 194 -13.33 -23.82 -20.61
C PRO A 194 -13.18 -22.68 -21.64
N LEU A 195 -12.58 -22.93 -22.82
CA LEU A 195 -12.27 -21.89 -23.80
C LEU A 195 -13.34 -21.77 -24.88
N TYR A 196 -13.52 -20.58 -25.43
CA TYR A 196 -14.43 -20.34 -26.55
C TYR A 196 -13.73 -20.54 -27.90
N ALA A 197 -14.26 -21.41 -28.76
CA ALA A 197 -13.68 -21.75 -30.06
C ALA A 197 -13.77 -20.61 -31.08
N ASP A 198 -14.84 -19.81 -30.99
CA ASP A 198 -15.20 -18.73 -31.91
C ASP A 198 -14.50 -17.39 -31.61
N THR A 199 -13.85 -17.28 -30.45
CA THR A 199 -13.13 -16.06 -30.03
C THR A 199 -11.62 -16.11 -30.29
N ARG A 200 -11.14 -17.18 -30.94
CA ARG A 200 -9.70 -17.43 -31.18
C ARG A 200 -9.09 -16.41 -32.13
N LYS A 201 -7.93 -15.87 -31.75
CA LYS A 201 -7.14 -14.94 -32.56
C LYS A 201 -5.68 -15.39 -32.61
N ILE A 202 -5.12 -15.50 -33.80
CA ILE A 202 -3.72 -15.87 -34.02
C ILE A 202 -2.82 -14.72 -33.58
N ILE A 203 -1.84 -15.03 -32.73
CA ILE A 203 -0.78 -14.12 -32.28
C ILE A 203 0.51 -14.41 -33.04
N TYR A 204 0.84 -15.69 -33.21
CA TYR A 204 2.10 -16.13 -33.83
C TYR A 204 1.87 -17.44 -34.59
N GLY A 205 2.50 -17.60 -35.75
CA GLY A 205 2.38 -18.81 -36.57
C GLY A 205 1.07 -18.92 -37.38
N ARG A 206 0.48 -20.11 -37.41
CA ARG A 206 -0.73 -20.48 -38.17
C ARG A 206 -1.85 -20.89 -37.22
N ALA A 207 -3.07 -21.04 -37.76
CA ALA A 207 -4.21 -21.51 -36.99
C ALA A 207 -4.00 -22.94 -36.44
N ILE A 208 -4.31 -23.14 -35.16
CA ILE A 208 -4.19 -24.41 -34.44
C ILE A 208 -5.47 -25.23 -34.68
N ARG A 209 -5.32 -26.47 -35.16
CA ARG A 209 -6.44 -27.37 -35.49
C ARG A 209 -6.64 -28.47 -34.47
N GLU A 210 -5.56 -28.87 -33.80
CA GLU A 210 -5.56 -29.88 -32.76
C GLU A 210 -6.25 -29.34 -31.49
N LEU A 211 -7.01 -30.19 -30.80
CA LEU A 211 -7.53 -29.85 -29.48
C LEU A 211 -6.40 -29.91 -28.45
N PRO A 212 -6.35 -28.96 -27.49
CA PRO A 212 -5.31 -28.98 -26.47
C PRO A 212 -5.54 -30.13 -25.48
N LYS A 213 -4.46 -30.84 -25.12
CA LYS A 213 -4.46 -31.82 -24.03
C LYS A 213 -4.24 -31.14 -22.67
N PRO A 214 -4.75 -31.67 -21.55
CA PRO A 214 -4.41 -31.18 -20.21
C PRO A 214 -2.91 -31.24 -19.96
N ILE A 215 -2.34 -30.21 -19.31
CA ILE A 215 -0.89 -30.11 -19.08
C ILE A 215 -0.40 -31.24 -18.15
N LYS A 216 -1.21 -31.66 -17.18
CA LYS A 216 -0.87 -32.80 -16.31
C LYS A 216 -0.63 -34.12 -17.06
N ASP A 217 -1.18 -34.26 -18.27
CA ASP A 217 -1.08 -35.47 -19.09
C ASP A 217 0.05 -35.35 -20.13
N VAL A 218 0.85 -34.27 -20.11
CA VAL A 218 2.01 -34.08 -21.00
C VAL A 218 3.18 -34.95 -20.55
N GLU A 219 3.68 -35.78 -21.46
CA GLU A 219 4.76 -36.73 -21.22
C GLU A 219 6.04 -36.27 -21.92
N THR A 220 7.20 -36.70 -21.42
CA THR A 220 8.52 -36.26 -21.93
C THR A 220 8.83 -36.71 -23.36
N ASP A 221 8.11 -37.70 -23.88
CA ASP A 221 8.26 -38.30 -25.21
C ASP A 221 7.17 -37.88 -26.21
N ASP A 222 6.24 -37.01 -25.82
CA ASP A 222 5.18 -36.48 -26.69
C ASP A 222 5.74 -35.81 -27.96
N GLY A 223 6.91 -35.15 -27.85
CA GLY A 223 7.63 -34.49 -28.93
C GLY A 223 6.96 -33.25 -29.51
N PHE A 224 5.69 -33.32 -29.93
CA PHE A 224 4.92 -32.19 -30.43
C PHE A 224 3.55 -32.15 -29.76
N ILE A 225 3.26 -31.08 -29.02
CA ILE A 225 2.06 -30.98 -28.19
C ILE A 225 1.22 -29.75 -28.54
N THR A 226 -0.07 -29.85 -28.24
CA THR A 226 -0.99 -28.72 -28.18
C THR A 226 -1.53 -28.61 -26.77
N VAL A 227 -1.35 -27.46 -26.13
CA VAL A 227 -1.80 -27.19 -24.77
C VAL A 227 -2.49 -25.84 -24.72
N TRP A 228 -3.22 -25.59 -23.65
CA TRP A 228 -3.73 -24.26 -23.34
C TRP A 228 -3.30 -23.84 -21.94
N GLY A 229 -3.32 -22.54 -21.67
CA GLY A 229 -3.12 -22.05 -20.30
C GLY A 229 -3.11 -20.54 -20.19
N LYS A 230 -3.29 -20.04 -18.97
CA LYS A 230 -3.09 -18.62 -18.65
C LYS A 230 -1.59 -18.33 -18.50
N PRO A 231 -1.08 -17.25 -19.11
CA PRO A 231 0.34 -16.90 -19.05
C PRO A 231 0.73 -16.31 -17.69
N PHE A 232 1.93 -16.63 -17.21
CA PHE A 232 2.58 -16.05 -16.02
C PHE A 232 4.12 -16.11 -16.13
N GLY A 233 4.86 -15.51 -15.19
CA GLY A 233 6.33 -15.63 -15.13
C GLY A 233 7.09 -15.19 -16.39
N MET A 234 6.74 -14.03 -16.96
CA MET A 234 7.32 -13.55 -18.23
C MET A 234 8.70 -12.91 -18.04
N ASP A 235 9.65 -13.28 -18.90
CA ASP A 235 11.02 -12.76 -18.93
C ASP A 235 11.48 -12.57 -20.39
N CYS A 236 12.11 -11.43 -20.69
CA CYS A 236 12.60 -11.11 -22.02
C CYS A 236 13.99 -10.50 -21.96
N ARG A 237 14.94 -11.10 -22.68
CA ARG A 237 16.34 -10.67 -22.72
C ARG A 237 16.93 -10.79 -24.11
N ASP A 238 17.89 -9.94 -24.43
CA ASP A 238 18.60 -9.99 -25.71
C ASP A 238 19.60 -11.14 -25.74
N THR A 239 19.79 -11.74 -26.92
CA THR A 239 20.89 -12.69 -27.11
C THR A 239 22.23 -11.97 -26.99
N LYS A 240 23.32 -12.70 -26.65
CA LYS A 240 24.68 -12.13 -26.62
C LYS A 240 25.13 -11.45 -27.94
N ARG A 241 24.48 -11.79 -29.06
CA ARG A 241 24.74 -11.20 -30.38
C ARG A 241 23.84 -9.99 -30.71
N GLY A 242 22.80 -9.73 -29.90
CA GLY A 242 21.87 -8.62 -30.06
C GLY A 242 20.92 -8.72 -31.26
N ASP A 243 20.94 -9.83 -31.99
CA ASP A 243 20.17 -10.03 -33.23
C ASP A 243 18.77 -10.64 -32.99
N LYS A 244 18.57 -11.25 -31.82
CA LYS A 244 17.32 -11.90 -31.41
C LYS A 244 17.02 -11.62 -29.94
N LYS A 245 15.76 -11.76 -29.58
CA LYS A 245 15.28 -11.80 -28.20
C LYS A 245 14.98 -13.24 -27.80
N ILE A 246 15.35 -13.56 -26.56
CA ILE A 246 14.92 -14.76 -25.85
C ILE A 246 13.74 -14.33 -25.00
N PHE A 247 12.55 -14.78 -25.39
CA PHE A 247 11.33 -14.52 -24.63
C PHE A 247 10.86 -15.82 -24.00
N SER A 248 10.78 -15.85 -22.67
CA SER A 248 10.35 -17.01 -21.89
C SER A 248 9.17 -16.63 -21.01
N PHE A 249 8.22 -17.54 -20.87
CA PHE A 249 7.07 -17.38 -19.97
C PHE A 249 6.50 -18.75 -19.65
N ASN A 250 5.64 -18.85 -18.65
CA ASN A 250 4.98 -20.09 -18.28
C ASN A 250 3.49 -20.02 -18.61
N VAL A 251 2.85 -21.17 -18.81
CA VAL A 251 1.39 -21.27 -18.92
C VAL A 251 0.85 -22.35 -17.99
N THR A 252 -0.32 -22.10 -17.41
CA THR A 252 -1.03 -23.07 -16.56
C THR A 252 -2.49 -23.22 -16.99
N ASP A 253 -2.95 -24.47 -17.05
CA ASP A 253 -4.37 -24.83 -17.16
C ASP A 253 -4.98 -25.16 -15.78
N TYR A 254 -4.24 -24.88 -14.70
CA TYR A 254 -4.50 -25.24 -13.31
C TYR A 254 -4.47 -26.74 -12.99
N THR A 255 -4.17 -27.61 -13.97
CA THR A 255 -3.86 -29.02 -13.72
C THR A 255 -2.36 -29.25 -13.55
N SER A 256 -1.55 -28.48 -14.28
CA SER A 256 -0.09 -28.36 -14.15
C SER A 256 0.37 -27.09 -14.88
N SER A 257 1.67 -26.93 -15.08
CA SER A 257 2.25 -25.79 -15.79
C SER A 257 3.42 -26.22 -16.68
N VAL A 258 3.62 -25.48 -17.77
CA VAL A 258 4.74 -25.73 -18.72
C VAL A 258 5.46 -24.43 -19.07
N SER A 259 6.78 -24.51 -19.17
CA SER A 259 7.64 -23.41 -19.60
C SER A 259 7.61 -23.26 -21.12
N ILE A 260 7.51 -22.03 -21.61
CA ILE A 260 7.49 -21.66 -23.01
C ILE A 260 8.73 -20.82 -23.33
N LYS A 261 9.38 -21.06 -24.47
CA LYS A 261 10.52 -20.25 -24.91
C LYS A 261 10.51 -19.96 -26.41
N LEU A 262 10.72 -18.70 -26.78
CA LEU A 262 10.85 -18.22 -28.16
C LEU A 262 12.22 -17.59 -28.40
N PHE A 263 12.75 -17.80 -29.61
CA PHE A 263 14.04 -17.27 -30.08
C PHE A 263 13.87 -16.54 -31.41
N GLU A 264 13.35 -15.32 -31.36
CA GLU A 264 12.94 -14.55 -32.54
C GLU A 264 13.49 -13.12 -32.53
N PRO A 265 13.58 -12.43 -33.68
CA PRO A 265 13.93 -11.01 -33.74
C PRO A 265 12.97 -10.15 -32.91
N ALA A 266 13.45 -9.00 -32.41
CA ALA A 266 12.66 -8.09 -31.57
C ALA A 266 11.30 -7.69 -32.19
N GLN A 267 11.29 -7.46 -33.51
CA GLN A 267 10.10 -7.10 -34.29
C GLN A 267 8.98 -8.16 -34.24
N VAL A 268 9.33 -9.41 -33.96
CA VAL A 268 8.38 -10.53 -33.82
C VAL A 268 7.96 -10.71 -32.36
N VAL A 269 8.90 -10.57 -31.43
CA VAL A 269 8.67 -10.79 -30.00
C VAL A 269 7.82 -9.69 -29.37
N GLU A 270 8.04 -8.43 -29.72
CA GLU A 270 7.33 -7.28 -29.12
C GLU A 270 5.80 -7.34 -29.30
N PRO A 271 5.25 -7.65 -30.51
CA PRO A 271 3.82 -7.87 -30.68
C PRO A 271 3.27 -9.04 -29.85
N ILE A 272 4.06 -10.12 -29.69
CA ILE A 272 3.65 -11.28 -28.90
C ILE A 272 3.56 -10.89 -27.42
N ILE A 273 4.57 -10.21 -26.88
CA ILE A 273 4.56 -9.70 -25.51
C ILE A 273 3.34 -8.81 -25.28
N LYS A 274 3.07 -7.88 -26.21
CA LYS A 274 1.89 -7.00 -26.12
C LYS A 274 0.59 -7.79 -26.08
N ALA A 275 0.43 -8.81 -26.92
CA ALA A 275 -0.77 -9.63 -26.97
C ALA A 275 -0.96 -10.53 -25.74
N ILE A 276 0.14 -11.03 -25.16
CA ILE A 276 0.12 -11.88 -23.95
C ILE A 276 -0.13 -11.04 -22.69
N ASN A 277 0.39 -9.81 -22.63
CA ASN A 277 0.15 -8.87 -21.52
C ASN A 277 -1.34 -8.49 -21.36
N GLU A 278 -2.20 -8.77 -22.35
CA GLU A 278 -3.66 -8.65 -22.21
C GLU A 278 -4.26 -9.71 -21.26
N GLY A 279 -3.48 -10.73 -20.84
CA GLY A 279 -3.87 -11.72 -19.82
C GLY A 279 -4.86 -12.78 -20.29
N ALA A 280 -5.20 -12.79 -21.57
CA ALA A 280 -6.09 -13.79 -22.15
C ALA A 280 -5.45 -15.19 -22.13
N PRO A 281 -6.23 -16.27 -21.92
CA PRO A 281 -5.78 -17.64 -22.12
C PRO A 281 -5.18 -17.84 -23.50
N LEU A 282 -4.10 -18.63 -23.55
CA LEU A 282 -3.38 -18.96 -24.77
C LEU A 282 -3.61 -20.43 -25.15
N ILE A 283 -3.63 -20.70 -26.45
CA ILE A 283 -3.52 -22.04 -27.02
C ILE A 283 -2.20 -22.08 -27.76
N LEU A 284 -1.34 -23.04 -27.43
CA LEU A 284 0.02 -23.15 -27.94
C LEU A 284 0.21 -24.51 -28.58
N ASN A 285 0.85 -24.52 -29.74
CA ASN A 285 1.20 -25.74 -30.45
C ASN A 285 2.67 -25.66 -30.89
N GLY A 286 3.46 -26.68 -30.57
CA GLY A 286 4.90 -26.64 -30.75
C GLY A 286 5.64 -27.90 -30.35
N SER A 287 6.97 -27.89 -30.47
CA SER A 287 7.81 -29.01 -30.03
C SER A 287 8.08 -28.92 -28.53
N TYR A 288 7.93 -30.05 -27.83
CA TYR A 288 8.20 -30.19 -26.41
C TYR A 288 9.50 -30.94 -26.24
N ASP A 289 10.56 -30.19 -25.95
CA ASP A 289 11.94 -30.68 -25.98
C ASP A 289 12.70 -30.24 -24.73
N ARG A 290 13.78 -30.97 -24.41
CA ARG A 290 14.66 -30.59 -23.31
C ARG A 290 15.56 -29.42 -23.70
N ASP A 291 15.44 -28.31 -22.98
CA ASP A 291 16.32 -27.15 -23.09
C ASP A 291 17.71 -27.50 -22.53
N LYS A 292 18.75 -27.26 -23.33
CA LYS A 292 20.13 -27.65 -22.98
C LYS A 292 20.77 -26.79 -21.89
N TYR A 293 20.23 -25.59 -21.64
CA TYR A 293 20.75 -24.66 -20.66
C TYR A 293 20.09 -24.87 -19.30
N THR A 294 18.76 -24.95 -19.24
CA THR A 294 18.04 -25.18 -17.98
C THR A 294 17.95 -26.66 -17.62
N ASN A 295 18.20 -27.56 -18.59
CA ASN A 295 18.07 -29.00 -18.45
C ASN A 295 16.63 -29.49 -18.19
N GLU A 296 15.65 -28.64 -18.47
CA GLU A 296 14.21 -28.85 -18.27
C GLU A 296 13.48 -29.04 -19.61
N PHE A 297 12.30 -29.66 -19.58
CA PHE A 297 11.44 -29.72 -20.77
C PHE A 297 10.69 -28.40 -20.96
N VAL A 298 10.74 -27.88 -22.19
CA VAL A 298 10.19 -26.57 -22.56
C VAL A 298 9.42 -26.74 -23.87
N LEU A 299 8.28 -26.08 -23.97
CA LEU A 299 7.52 -25.97 -25.22
C LEU A 299 8.11 -24.83 -26.06
N PHE A 300 8.60 -25.18 -27.24
CA PHE A 300 9.02 -24.24 -28.29
C PHE A 300 7.83 -24.04 -29.25
N PRO A 301 7.03 -22.96 -29.07
CA PRO A 301 5.79 -22.81 -29.80
C PRO A 301 6.08 -22.51 -31.27
N ARG A 302 5.36 -23.19 -32.17
CA ARG A 302 5.26 -22.82 -33.59
C ARG A 302 4.06 -21.94 -33.86
N ASN A 303 3.01 -22.12 -33.08
CA ASN A 303 1.74 -21.41 -33.21
C ASN A 303 1.26 -20.98 -31.82
N ILE A 304 0.75 -19.75 -31.71
CA ILE A 304 0.14 -19.19 -30.50
C ILE A 304 -1.17 -18.51 -30.93
N GLU A 305 -2.27 -18.94 -30.32
CA GLU A 305 -3.56 -18.26 -30.39
C GLU A 305 -3.93 -17.75 -29.00
N ARG A 306 -4.64 -16.62 -28.93
CA ARG A 306 -5.37 -16.21 -27.72
C ARG A 306 -6.84 -16.49 -27.88
N THR A 307 -7.52 -16.71 -26.78
CA THR A 307 -8.97 -16.90 -26.76
C THR A 307 -9.58 -16.42 -25.45
N LYS A 308 -10.89 -16.26 -25.41
CA LYS A 308 -11.65 -16.01 -24.17
C LYS A 308 -11.99 -17.34 -23.48
N MET A 309 -12.20 -17.27 -22.17
CA MET A 309 -12.59 -18.41 -21.34
C MET A 309 -13.95 -18.13 -20.70
N LYS A 310 -14.78 -19.16 -20.58
CA LYS A 310 -16.03 -19.10 -19.83
C LYS A 310 -15.74 -18.77 -18.38
N GLU A 311 -16.30 -17.65 -17.94
CA GLU A 311 -16.23 -17.24 -16.54
C GLU A 311 -17.35 -17.92 -15.74
N LYS A 312 -17.09 -18.16 -14.45
CA LYS A 312 -18.10 -18.65 -13.52
C LYS A 312 -19.08 -17.53 -13.20
N THR A 313 -20.35 -17.72 -13.56
CA THR A 313 -21.45 -16.80 -13.26
C THR A 313 -22.42 -17.45 -12.28
N ASP A 314 -23.10 -16.63 -11.49
CA ASP A 314 -24.29 -17.02 -10.78
C ASP A 314 -25.48 -16.63 -11.68
N ASP A 315 -26.21 -17.63 -12.19
CA ASP A 315 -27.32 -17.43 -13.13
C ASP A 315 -28.70 -17.59 -12.46
N ALA A 316 -28.77 -17.77 -11.14
CA ALA A 316 -30.04 -17.87 -10.42
C ALA A 316 -30.85 -16.56 -10.50
N GLU A 317 -32.18 -16.62 -10.59
CA GLU A 317 -33.01 -15.40 -10.65
C GLU A 317 -32.95 -14.61 -9.34
N GLU A 318 -33.10 -15.31 -8.21
CA GLU A 318 -32.92 -14.76 -6.87
C GLU A 318 -31.57 -15.19 -6.31
N LYS A 319 -30.81 -14.24 -5.74
CA LYS A 319 -29.42 -14.45 -5.29
C LYS A 319 -29.35 -14.72 -3.79
N ARG A 320 -28.47 -15.63 -3.39
CA ARG A 320 -28.10 -15.82 -1.98
C ARG A 320 -27.28 -14.65 -1.42
N VAL A 321 -27.11 -14.65 -0.10
CA VAL A 321 -26.12 -13.83 0.61
C VAL A 321 -25.22 -14.78 1.40
N GLU A 322 -23.90 -14.62 1.27
CA GLU A 322 -22.95 -15.36 2.12
C GLU A 322 -22.77 -14.64 3.46
N LEU A 323 -22.94 -15.40 4.55
CA LEU A 323 -22.87 -14.89 5.92
C LEU A 323 -21.67 -15.45 6.72
N HIS A 324 -20.94 -16.43 6.16
CA HIS A 324 -19.78 -17.05 6.80
C HIS A 324 -18.63 -17.19 5.77
N MET A 325 -17.66 -16.29 5.86
CA MET A 325 -16.59 -16.16 4.88
C MET A 325 -15.29 -15.69 5.53
N HIS A 326 -14.23 -16.45 5.27
CA HIS A 326 -12.86 -16.20 5.67
C HIS A 326 -12.05 -15.62 4.51
N THR A 327 -11.14 -14.72 4.86
CA THR A 327 -10.23 -14.04 3.96
C THR A 327 -8.80 -14.47 4.25
N SER A 328 -7.85 -14.01 3.45
CA SER A 328 -6.43 -14.21 3.71
C SER A 328 -5.94 -13.71 5.08
N MET A 329 -6.76 -12.98 5.85
CA MET A 329 -6.48 -12.57 7.24
C MET A 329 -6.83 -13.64 8.29
N SER A 330 -7.58 -14.69 7.94
CA SER A 330 -7.68 -15.90 8.77
C SER A 330 -6.36 -16.67 8.72
N GLU A 331 -5.57 -16.49 9.79
CA GLU A 331 -4.14 -16.83 9.85
C GLU A 331 -3.83 -18.27 9.42
N MET A 332 -3.05 -18.40 8.34
CA MET A 332 -2.61 -19.67 7.77
C MET A 332 -3.77 -20.65 7.54
N ASP A 333 -4.91 -20.16 7.04
CA ASP A 333 -6.10 -20.98 6.77
C ASP A 333 -6.80 -20.64 5.45
N ALA A 334 -7.27 -19.41 5.32
CA ALA A 334 -7.92 -18.93 4.10
C ALA A 334 -6.94 -18.15 3.22
N MET A 335 -7.25 -18.11 1.93
CA MET A 335 -6.27 -17.82 0.88
C MET A 335 -6.63 -16.61 0.03
N THR A 336 -7.92 -16.23 -0.01
CA THR A 336 -8.37 -15.17 -0.91
C THR A 336 -8.45 -13.82 -0.19
N PRO A 337 -7.83 -12.75 -0.72
CA PRO A 337 -8.02 -11.39 -0.20
C PRO A 337 -9.49 -10.96 -0.23
N ALA A 338 -9.91 -10.17 0.76
CA ALA A 338 -11.31 -9.77 0.90
C ALA A 338 -11.83 -9.00 -0.31
N LYS A 339 -10.97 -8.18 -0.92
CA LYS A 339 -11.28 -7.44 -2.13
C LYS A 339 -11.78 -8.33 -3.27
N GLU A 340 -11.17 -9.48 -3.48
CA GLU A 340 -11.53 -10.37 -4.59
C GLU A 340 -12.84 -11.13 -4.29
N LEU A 341 -13.07 -11.51 -3.03
CA LEU A 341 -14.34 -12.11 -2.59
C LEU A 341 -15.51 -11.13 -2.74
N VAL A 342 -15.36 -9.88 -2.29
CA VAL A 342 -16.40 -8.84 -2.40
C VAL A 342 -16.71 -8.50 -3.86
N LYS A 343 -15.69 -8.37 -4.71
CA LYS A 343 -15.88 -8.19 -6.16
C LYS A 343 -16.63 -9.37 -6.79
N CYS A 344 -16.32 -10.60 -6.39
CA CYS A 344 -17.00 -11.79 -6.89
C CYS A 344 -18.49 -11.78 -6.50
N ALA A 345 -18.81 -11.50 -5.23
CA ALA A 345 -20.19 -11.38 -4.75
C ALA A 345 -20.97 -10.31 -5.55
N ALA A 346 -20.37 -9.13 -5.75
CA ALA A 346 -20.98 -8.05 -6.53
C ALA A 346 -21.19 -8.46 -8.00
N LYS A 347 -20.21 -9.12 -8.62
CA LYS A 347 -20.30 -9.62 -10.01
C LYS A 347 -21.40 -10.68 -10.17
N TRP A 348 -21.62 -11.51 -9.15
CA TRP A 348 -22.70 -12.49 -9.10
C TRP A 348 -24.06 -11.90 -8.75
N GLY A 349 -24.14 -10.58 -8.48
CA GLY A 349 -25.38 -9.89 -8.15
C GLY A 349 -25.88 -10.17 -6.73
N HIS A 350 -25.03 -10.69 -5.84
CA HIS A 350 -25.39 -10.82 -4.42
C HIS A 350 -25.59 -9.42 -3.85
N ARG A 351 -26.66 -9.19 -3.09
CA ARG A 351 -26.96 -7.86 -2.54
C ARG A 351 -26.10 -7.48 -1.34
N ALA A 352 -25.57 -8.49 -0.64
CA ALA A 352 -24.72 -8.32 0.53
C ALA A 352 -23.69 -9.47 0.64
N VAL A 353 -22.63 -9.24 1.38
CA VAL A 353 -21.62 -10.25 1.73
C VAL A 353 -21.07 -9.98 3.12
N ALA A 354 -20.94 -11.02 3.96
CA ALA A 354 -20.29 -10.91 5.27
C ALA A 354 -18.81 -11.31 5.19
N ILE A 355 -18.01 -10.72 6.07
CA ILE A 355 -16.62 -11.12 6.30
C ILE A 355 -16.50 -11.50 7.78
N THR A 356 -16.10 -12.74 8.06
CA THR A 356 -16.14 -13.35 9.40
C THR A 356 -14.84 -14.09 9.71
N ASP A 357 -13.71 -13.40 9.60
CA ASP A 357 -12.40 -13.99 9.87
C ASP A 357 -12.26 -14.54 11.30
N HIS A 358 -11.37 -15.54 11.46
CA HIS A 358 -11.12 -16.23 12.74
C HIS A 358 -10.51 -15.30 13.80
N GLY A 359 -11.32 -14.87 14.76
CA GLY A 359 -10.92 -14.10 15.94
C GLY A 359 -10.34 -12.72 15.63
N VAL A 360 -10.50 -12.24 14.39
CA VAL A 360 -9.91 -10.99 13.90
C VAL A 360 -10.84 -10.29 12.91
N VAL A 361 -10.62 -8.99 12.72
CA VAL A 361 -11.38 -8.15 11.78
C VAL A 361 -10.49 -7.41 10.77
N GLN A 362 -9.22 -7.84 10.62
CA GLN A 362 -8.19 -7.14 9.85
C GLN A 362 -8.53 -6.87 8.39
N ALA A 363 -9.40 -7.69 7.80
CA ALA A 363 -9.81 -7.53 6.41
C ALA A 363 -10.94 -6.53 6.19
N LEU A 364 -11.64 -6.08 7.25
CA LEU A 364 -12.82 -5.23 7.11
C LEU A 364 -12.54 -3.90 6.41
N PRO A 365 -11.43 -3.16 6.65
CA PRO A 365 -11.12 -1.94 5.91
C PRO A 365 -10.99 -2.17 4.39
N GLU A 366 -10.26 -3.21 3.98
CA GLU A 366 -10.13 -3.59 2.56
C GLU A 366 -11.47 -4.00 1.97
N ALA A 367 -12.23 -4.83 2.69
CA ALA A 367 -13.55 -5.28 2.29
C ALA A 367 -14.52 -4.10 2.10
N TYR A 368 -14.49 -3.11 3.00
CA TYR A 368 -15.37 -1.95 2.94
C TYR A 368 -15.06 -1.04 1.76
N ALA A 369 -13.77 -0.80 1.49
CA ALA A 369 -13.34 -0.07 0.31
C ALA A 369 -13.77 -0.78 -0.99
N ALA A 370 -13.64 -2.11 -1.05
CA ALA A 370 -14.09 -2.91 -2.18
C ALA A 370 -15.62 -2.90 -2.33
N ALA A 371 -16.36 -2.99 -1.22
CA ALA A 371 -17.81 -3.01 -1.22
C ALA A 371 -18.39 -1.68 -1.72
N LYS A 372 -17.87 -0.56 -1.21
CA LYS A 372 -18.23 0.79 -1.66
C LYS A 372 -17.93 1.00 -3.14
N ALA A 373 -16.79 0.51 -3.62
CA ALA A 373 -16.41 0.63 -5.03
C ALA A 373 -17.31 -0.20 -5.99
N ASN A 374 -17.93 -1.27 -5.50
CA ASN A 374 -18.77 -2.17 -6.31
C ASN A 374 -20.28 -2.05 -5.99
N GLY A 375 -20.68 -1.15 -5.09
CA GLY A 375 -22.09 -0.93 -4.73
C GLY A 375 -22.77 -2.12 -4.05
N ILE A 376 -22.02 -2.96 -3.32
CA ILE A 376 -22.56 -4.10 -2.57
C ILE A 376 -22.54 -3.79 -1.06
N LYS A 377 -23.54 -4.27 -0.31
CA LYS A 377 -23.57 -4.13 1.15
C LYS A 377 -22.54 -5.07 1.80
N LEU A 378 -21.62 -4.49 2.57
CA LEU A 378 -20.74 -5.27 3.45
C LEU A 378 -21.40 -5.50 4.80
N ILE A 379 -21.38 -6.74 5.28
CA ILE A 379 -21.73 -7.09 6.65
C ILE A 379 -20.42 -7.28 7.44
N LEU A 380 -20.20 -6.43 8.44
CA LEU A 380 -19.03 -6.52 9.31
C LEU A 380 -19.23 -7.67 10.30
N GLY A 381 -18.31 -8.63 10.33
CA GLY A 381 -18.41 -9.75 11.27
C GLY A 381 -17.07 -10.34 11.69
N MET A 382 -17.17 -11.41 12.46
CA MET A 382 -16.04 -12.19 12.96
C MET A 382 -16.54 -13.59 13.35
N GLU A 383 -15.73 -14.62 13.08
CA GLU A 383 -15.91 -15.91 13.73
C GLU A 383 -15.06 -15.96 15.02
N GLY A 384 -15.70 -15.92 16.18
CA GLY A 384 -15.05 -15.93 17.49
C GLY A 384 -14.81 -17.32 18.07
N TYR A 385 -13.97 -17.40 19.10
CA TYR A 385 -13.76 -18.60 19.90
C TYR A 385 -14.43 -18.46 21.27
N LEU A 386 -15.68 -18.91 21.39
CA LEU A 386 -16.47 -18.83 22.61
C LEU A 386 -16.00 -19.83 23.67
N VAL A 387 -15.95 -19.40 24.94
CA VAL A 387 -15.81 -20.26 26.12
C VAL A 387 -16.91 -19.95 27.13
N ASP A 388 -17.57 -20.98 27.65
CA ASP A 388 -18.55 -20.81 28.72
C ASP A 388 -17.84 -20.71 30.07
N ASP A 389 -17.57 -19.48 30.49
CA ASP A 389 -16.88 -19.15 31.73
C ASP A 389 -17.76 -19.34 32.97
N SER A 390 -19.07 -19.58 32.81
CA SER A 390 -19.92 -20.03 33.92
C SER A 390 -19.67 -21.50 34.27
N LEU A 391 -19.34 -22.32 33.27
CA LEU A 391 -18.94 -23.72 33.44
C LEU A 391 -17.46 -23.85 33.80
N TYR A 392 -16.61 -22.96 33.26
CA TYR A 392 -15.16 -22.99 33.43
C TYR A 392 -14.61 -21.64 33.92
N PRO A 393 -14.91 -21.20 35.16
CA PRO A 393 -14.53 -19.87 35.64
C PRO A 393 -13.01 -19.64 35.72
N ASP A 394 -12.20 -20.70 35.76
CA ASP A 394 -10.74 -20.64 35.83
C ASP A 394 -10.04 -21.15 34.55
N PHE A 395 -10.71 -21.08 33.39
CA PHE A 395 -10.20 -21.65 32.13
C PHE A 395 -8.81 -21.14 31.71
N MET A 396 -8.41 -19.94 32.16
CA MET A 396 -7.08 -19.38 31.90
C MET A 396 -5.94 -20.14 32.60
N ASN A 397 -6.22 -20.82 33.72
CA ASN A 397 -5.25 -21.67 34.43
C ASN A 397 -5.37 -23.16 34.07
N MET A 398 -6.46 -23.57 33.42
CA MET A 398 -6.70 -24.97 32.99
C MET A 398 -5.91 -25.37 31.74
N LYS A 399 -5.67 -26.64 31.47
CA LYS A 399 -5.11 -27.06 30.17
C LYS A 399 -6.18 -26.95 29.07
N LEU A 400 -5.77 -26.71 27.82
CA LEU A 400 -6.70 -26.55 26.69
C LEU A 400 -7.66 -27.72 26.45
N LYS A 401 -7.33 -28.92 26.95
CA LYS A 401 -8.15 -30.12 26.85
C LYS A 401 -9.18 -30.27 28.00
N GLU A 402 -9.11 -29.42 29.01
CA GLU A 402 -9.92 -29.53 30.24
C GLU A 402 -11.19 -28.67 30.20
N PHE A 403 -11.32 -27.79 29.20
CA PHE A 403 -12.51 -26.97 28.99
C PHE A 403 -12.89 -26.96 27.51
N ARG A 404 -14.16 -26.65 27.25
CA ARG A 404 -14.71 -26.60 25.88
C ARG A 404 -14.61 -25.19 25.32
N ARG A 405 -14.35 -25.11 24.02
CA ARG A 405 -14.38 -23.88 23.23
C ARG A 405 -15.11 -24.15 21.92
N HIS A 406 -15.88 -23.16 21.47
CA HIS A 406 -16.75 -23.30 20.32
C HIS A 406 -16.56 -22.14 19.35
N HIS A 407 -16.81 -22.38 18.07
CA HIS A 407 -16.91 -21.29 17.12
C HIS A 407 -18.26 -20.56 17.29
N ILE A 408 -18.29 -19.28 16.96
CA ILE A 408 -19.49 -18.43 17.03
C ILE A 408 -19.39 -17.32 15.98
N ILE A 409 -20.47 -17.04 15.24
CA ILE A 409 -20.50 -15.94 14.29
C ILE A 409 -21.09 -14.71 14.95
N LEU A 410 -20.37 -13.59 14.87
CA LEU A 410 -20.81 -12.28 15.35
C LEU A 410 -20.93 -11.34 14.15
N LEU A 411 -22.12 -10.81 13.90
CA LEU A 411 -22.37 -9.82 12.84
C LEU A 411 -22.81 -8.49 13.46
N VAL A 412 -22.17 -7.39 13.07
CA VAL A 412 -22.57 -6.06 13.54
C VAL A 412 -23.91 -5.70 12.91
N LYS A 413 -24.94 -5.56 13.74
CA LYS A 413 -26.30 -5.23 13.33
C LYS A 413 -26.48 -3.74 13.08
N GLU A 414 -26.01 -2.91 14.01
CA GLU A 414 -26.20 -1.47 14.00
C GLU A 414 -25.07 -0.78 14.77
N ASP A 415 -24.61 0.36 14.25
CA ASP A 415 -23.62 1.20 14.93
C ASP A 415 -23.83 2.67 14.57
N THR A 416 -23.97 3.48 15.61
CA THR A 416 -24.07 4.94 15.55
C THR A 416 -23.18 5.58 16.61
N SER A 417 -22.13 4.88 17.03
CA SER A 417 -21.29 5.21 18.20
C SER A 417 -20.67 6.61 18.13
N LEU A 418 -20.44 7.10 16.91
CA LEU A 418 -19.75 8.35 16.62
C LEU A 418 -20.60 9.38 15.88
N ASP A 419 -21.92 9.13 15.77
CA ASP A 419 -22.84 10.16 15.31
C ASP A 419 -23.09 11.14 16.46
N GLU A 420 -22.41 12.29 16.42
CA GLU A 420 -22.57 13.33 17.44
C GLU A 420 -23.96 13.98 17.44
N GLY A 421 -24.72 13.84 16.35
CA GLY A 421 -26.11 14.29 16.26
C GLY A 421 -27.09 13.44 17.08
N ILE A 422 -26.68 12.25 17.52
CA ILE A 422 -27.49 11.34 18.34
C ILE A 422 -27.09 11.48 19.82
N PRO A 423 -28.06 11.68 20.74
CA PRO A 423 -27.81 11.65 22.18
C PRO A 423 -27.06 10.39 22.61
N LYS A 424 -26.07 10.51 23.50
CA LYS A 424 -25.16 9.42 23.87
C LYS A 424 -25.89 8.16 24.37
N ASP A 425 -27.00 8.34 25.07
CA ASP A 425 -27.86 7.29 25.61
C ASP A 425 -28.72 6.57 24.56
N GLU A 426 -28.92 7.17 23.38
CA GLU A 426 -29.66 6.59 22.25
C GLU A 426 -28.74 5.90 21.23
N ARG A 427 -27.42 6.14 21.30
CA ARG A 427 -26.44 5.57 20.37
C ARG A 427 -26.36 4.04 20.45
N LYS A 428 -26.03 3.45 19.30
CA LYS A 428 -25.78 2.02 19.14
C LYS A 428 -24.27 1.79 18.97
N TYR A 429 -23.77 0.72 19.57
CA TYR A 429 -22.33 0.48 19.73
C TYR A 429 -21.91 -0.91 19.19
N GLY A 430 -22.61 -1.47 18.21
CA GLY A 430 -22.36 -2.85 17.75
C GLY A 430 -20.93 -3.09 17.26
N ARG A 431 -20.34 -2.15 16.50
CA ARG A 431 -18.95 -2.22 16.01
C ARG A 431 -17.97 -2.06 17.16
N LYS A 432 -18.19 -1.07 18.02
CA LYS A 432 -17.35 -0.83 19.20
C LYS A 432 -17.34 -2.05 20.13
N ASN A 433 -18.51 -2.63 20.42
CA ASN A 433 -18.66 -3.82 21.24
C ASN A 433 -17.90 -5.02 20.65
N LEU A 434 -17.95 -5.21 19.33
CA LEU A 434 -17.15 -6.23 18.67
C LEU A 434 -15.64 -5.97 18.88
N TYR A 435 -15.18 -4.73 18.73
CA TYR A 435 -13.77 -4.37 18.89
C TYR A 435 -13.28 -4.51 20.33
N GLU A 436 -14.13 -4.20 21.32
CA GLU A 436 -13.83 -4.44 22.73
C GLU A 436 -13.69 -5.95 23.04
N MET A 437 -14.56 -6.79 22.49
CA MET A 437 -14.44 -8.25 22.63
C MET A 437 -13.18 -8.82 21.97
N ILE A 438 -12.81 -8.30 20.80
CA ILE A 438 -11.56 -8.68 20.11
C ILE A 438 -10.35 -8.24 20.93
N SER A 439 -10.36 -7.01 21.46
CA SER A 439 -9.28 -6.49 22.30
C SER A 439 -9.13 -7.31 23.58
N HIS A 440 -10.24 -7.61 24.25
CA HIS A 440 -10.24 -8.45 25.44
C HIS A 440 -9.69 -9.86 25.14
N SER A 441 -10.14 -10.48 24.06
CA SER A 441 -9.74 -11.84 23.71
C SER A 441 -8.28 -11.95 23.26
N ASN A 442 -7.71 -10.90 22.65
CA ASN A 442 -6.29 -10.85 22.28
C ASN A 442 -5.35 -10.44 23.42
N VAL A 443 -5.84 -9.71 24.42
CA VAL A 443 -5.00 -9.16 25.51
C VAL A 443 -5.16 -9.92 26.82
N LYS A 444 -6.39 -10.24 27.23
CA LYS A 444 -6.70 -10.79 28.56
C LYS A 444 -6.97 -12.29 28.55
N THR A 445 -7.64 -12.79 27.51
CA THR A 445 -8.10 -14.19 27.43
C THR A 445 -7.51 -14.94 26.24
N PHE A 446 -6.31 -14.54 25.80
CA PHE A 446 -5.58 -15.22 24.74
C PHE A 446 -4.95 -16.52 25.27
N LYS A 447 -5.25 -17.64 24.61
CA LYS A 447 -4.67 -18.94 24.96
C LYS A 447 -4.56 -19.84 23.74
N SER A 448 -3.46 -19.69 23.01
CA SER A 448 -3.25 -20.20 21.65
C SER A 448 -4.22 -19.62 20.59
N ARG A 449 -5.43 -19.24 21.00
CA ARG A 449 -6.45 -18.51 20.24
C ARG A 449 -7.05 -17.40 21.13
N PRO A 450 -7.61 -16.33 20.55
CA PRO A 450 -8.28 -15.27 21.32
C PRO A 450 -9.66 -15.77 21.78
N LEU A 451 -9.78 -16.15 23.06
CA LEU A 451 -11.01 -16.72 23.62
C LEU A 451 -11.96 -15.61 24.10
N ILE A 452 -13.24 -15.70 23.77
CA ILE A 452 -14.31 -14.80 24.18
C ILE A 452 -15.14 -15.48 25.28
N PRO A 453 -15.13 -14.97 26.52
CA PRO A 453 -16.04 -15.43 27.57
C PRO A 453 -17.51 -15.21 27.18
N LYS A 454 -18.36 -16.19 27.43
CA LYS A 454 -19.81 -16.10 27.16
C LYS A 454 -20.48 -14.99 27.98
N SER A 455 -20.00 -14.74 29.20
CA SER A 455 -20.43 -13.60 30.03
C SER A 455 -20.11 -12.25 29.39
N LEU A 456 -18.92 -12.07 28.82
CA LEU A 456 -18.51 -10.84 28.13
C LEU A 456 -19.35 -10.61 26.87
N LEU A 457 -19.58 -11.68 26.07
CA LEU A 457 -20.46 -11.59 24.92
C LEU A 457 -21.89 -11.20 25.34
N ALA A 458 -22.40 -11.75 26.44
CA ALA A 458 -23.72 -11.38 26.95
C ALA A 458 -23.80 -9.90 27.37
N GLU A 459 -22.74 -9.35 27.99
CA GLU A 459 -22.63 -7.93 28.35
C GLU A 459 -22.58 -7.03 27.10
N LYS A 460 -21.82 -7.43 26.08
CA LYS A 460 -21.53 -6.64 24.87
C LYS A 460 -22.40 -7.01 23.66
N ARG A 461 -23.47 -7.78 23.86
CA ARG A 461 -24.33 -8.30 22.78
C ARG A 461 -25.10 -7.21 22.03
N ALA A 462 -25.36 -6.07 22.66
CA ALA A 462 -26.16 -5.01 22.06
C ALA A 462 -25.58 -4.57 20.71
N GLY A 463 -26.42 -4.54 19.66
CA GLY A 463 -26.00 -4.19 18.29
C GLY A 463 -25.29 -5.32 17.54
N ILE A 464 -25.30 -6.57 18.04
CA ILE A 464 -24.66 -7.74 17.41
C ILE A 464 -25.70 -8.86 17.22
N LEU A 465 -25.71 -9.47 16.03
CA LEU A 465 -26.41 -10.73 15.75
C LEU A 465 -25.44 -11.90 15.93
N VAL A 466 -25.94 -13.00 16.51
CA VAL A 466 -25.14 -14.14 16.91
C VAL A 466 -25.61 -15.41 16.19
N GLY A 467 -24.75 -15.99 15.35
CA GLY A 467 -24.95 -17.24 14.61
C GLY A 467 -24.29 -18.44 15.27
N SER A 468 -24.86 -19.64 15.07
CA SER A 468 -24.36 -20.88 15.68
C SER A 468 -23.08 -21.45 15.07
N ALA A 469 -22.57 -20.85 13.98
CA ALA A 469 -21.33 -21.19 13.29
C ALA A 469 -21.29 -22.60 12.66
N CYS A 470 -20.06 -23.04 12.36
CA CYS A 470 -19.74 -24.28 11.67
C CYS A 470 -19.83 -25.51 12.59
N GLU A 471 -19.17 -26.60 12.21
CA GLU A 471 -19.19 -27.85 12.92
C GLU A 471 -18.44 -27.81 14.26
N GLN A 472 -17.56 -26.81 14.46
CA GLN A 472 -17.00 -26.47 15.78
C GLN A 472 -17.93 -25.61 16.65
N GLY A 473 -19.08 -25.19 16.13
CA GLY A 473 -20.11 -24.44 16.84
C GLY A 473 -20.76 -25.23 17.98
N GLU A 474 -21.26 -24.53 18.99
CA GLU A 474 -21.77 -25.13 20.24
C GLU A 474 -22.90 -26.15 19.99
N ILE A 475 -23.81 -25.83 19.04
CA ILE A 475 -24.99 -26.65 18.72
C ILE A 475 -24.61 -27.95 18.02
N ILE A 476 -23.84 -27.89 16.93
CA ILE A 476 -23.41 -29.09 16.19
C ILE A 476 -22.53 -29.98 17.08
N GLN A 477 -21.63 -29.37 17.86
CA GLN A 477 -20.81 -30.08 18.83
C GLN A 477 -21.64 -30.81 19.91
N ALA A 478 -22.74 -30.22 20.37
CA ALA A 478 -23.67 -30.86 21.31
C ALA A 478 -24.43 -32.04 20.66
N ILE A 479 -24.84 -31.90 19.39
CA ILE A 479 -25.47 -32.98 18.61
C ILE A 479 -24.49 -34.17 18.46
N LEU A 480 -23.24 -33.91 18.09
CA LEU A 480 -22.20 -34.94 17.91
C LEU A 480 -21.88 -35.69 19.20
N ARG A 481 -21.88 -34.99 20.34
CA ARG A 481 -21.71 -35.60 21.68
C ARG A 481 -22.92 -36.40 22.16
N GLY A 482 -24.06 -36.32 21.47
CA GLY A 482 -25.28 -36.98 21.90
C GLY A 482 -25.89 -36.37 23.16
N GLU A 483 -25.70 -35.06 23.37
CA GLU A 483 -26.30 -34.35 24.51
C GLU A 483 -27.84 -34.46 24.45
N PRO A 484 -28.56 -34.43 25.60
CA PRO A 484 -30.01 -34.50 25.63
C PRO A 484 -30.67 -33.39 24.81
N GLN A 485 -31.78 -33.70 24.13
CA GLN A 485 -32.47 -32.74 23.26
C GLN A 485 -32.85 -31.43 23.99
N GLU A 486 -33.29 -31.53 25.25
CA GLU A 486 -33.62 -30.37 26.09
C GLU A 486 -32.41 -29.44 26.30
N GLU A 487 -31.21 -30.01 26.44
CA GLU A 487 -29.97 -29.24 26.60
C GLU A 487 -29.58 -28.55 25.30
N ILE A 488 -29.69 -29.23 24.16
CA ILE A 488 -29.39 -28.62 22.86
C ILE A 488 -30.35 -27.47 22.57
N GLU A 489 -31.64 -27.64 22.87
CA GLU A 489 -32.65 -26.59 22.76
C GLU A 489 -32.32 -25.40 23.67
N ARG A 490 -31.94 -25.65 24.94
CA ARG A 490 -31.49 -24.59 25.86
C ARG A 490 -30.28 -23.81 25.32
N LEU A 491 -29.32 -24.50 24.72
CA LEU A 491 -28.15 -23.85 24.11
C LEU A 491 -28.55 -23.00 22.89
N ALA A 492 -29.48 -23.50 22.06
CA ALA A 492 -29.96 -22.80 20.87
C ALA A 492 -30.67 -21.46 21.19
N GLU A 493 -31.27 -21.32 22.38
CA GLU A 493 -31.92 -20.07 22.82
C GLU A 493 -30.97 -18.86 22.74
N PHE A 494 -29.67 -19.07 22.97
CA PHE A 494 -28.64 -18.03 22.96
C PHE A 494 -28.35 -17.43 21.57
N TYR A 495 -28.73 -18.09 20.48
CA TYR A 495 -28.38 -17.70 19.11
C TYR A 495 -29.54 -16.97 18.43
N ASP A 496 -29.28 -15.94 17.63
CA ASP A 496 -30.33 -15.22 16.90
C ASP A 496 -30.77 -16.01 15.65
N TYR A 497 -29.85 -16.75 15.05
CA TYR A 497 -30.10 -17.66 13.93
C TYR A 497 -29.18 -18.88 14.03
N LEU A 498 -29.58 -19.99 13.40
CA LEU A 498 -28.79 -21.22 13.37
C LEU A 498 -28.24 -21.45 11.96
N GLU A 499 -27.00 -21.95 11.90
CA GLU A 499 -26.29 -22.25 10.66
C GLU A 499 -26.31 -23.75 10.35
N ILE A 500 -26.42 -24.07 9.06
CA ILE A 500 -26.19 -25.40 8.49
C ILE A 500 -25.19 -25.28 7.33
N GLN A 501 -24.38 -26.31 7.12
CA GLN A 501 -23.36 -26.33 6.06
C GLN A 501 -23.63 -27.43 5.03
N PRO A 502 -23.15 -27.26 3.78
CA PRO A 502 -23.11 -28.34 2.80
C PRO A 502 -22.46 -29.61 3.36
N ASN A 503 -22.99 -30.79 3.01
CA ASN A 503 -22.43 -32.07 3.47
C ASN A 503 -20.93 -32.20 3.14
N GLY A 504 -20.52 -31.65 1.98
CA GLY A 504 -19.12 -31.64 1.56
C GLY A 504 -18.17 -30.98 2.56
N ASN A 505 -18.60 -29.93 3.26
CA ASN A 505 -17.78 -29.24 4.27
C ASN A 505 -17.43 -30.19 5.43
N ASN A 506 -18.40 -31.04 5.80
CA ASN A 506 -18.30 -31.94 6.95
C ASN A 506 -17.96 -33.40 6.57
N ALA A 507 -17.64 -33.66 5.29
CA ALA A 507 -17.31 -35.00 4.80
C ALA A 507 -16.07 -35.62 5.48
N PHE A 508 -15.22 -34.80 6.12
CA PHE A 508 -14.10 -35.29 6.92
C PHE A 508 -14.52 -36.08 8.15
N MET A 509 -15.72 -35.84 8.69
CA MET A 509 -16.24 -36.57 9.84
C MET A 509 -16.45 -38.05 9.54
N ILE A 510 -16.89 -38.38 8.32
CA ILE A 510 -17.14 -39.76 7.87
C ILE A 510 -15.85 -40.61 7.90
N ARG A 511 -14.71 -39.97 7.66
CA ARG A 511 -13.38 -40.63 7.60
C ARG A 511 -12.55 -40.41 8.86
N SER A 512 -13.09 -39.75 9.87
CA SER A 512 -12.36 -39.38 11.08
C SER A 512 -12.35 -40.52 12.10
N GLU A 513 -11.19 -40.83 12.68
CA GLU A 513 -11.06 -41.82 13.75
C GLU A 513 -11.35 -41.25 15.16
N ARG A 514 -11.79 -39.98 15.25
CA ARG A 514 -12.10 -39.34 16.54
C ARG A 514 -13.37 -39.96 17.12
N GLU A 515 -13.36 -40.25 18.41
CA GLU A 515 -14.54 -40.77 19.16
C GLU A 515 -15.80 -39.91 18.94
N LEU A 516 -15.62 -38.59 18.83
CA LEU A 516 -16.70 -37.63 18.55
C LEU A 516 -17.45 -37.90 17.24
N HIS A 517 -16.81 -38.53 16.25
CA HIS A 517 -17.37 -38.77 14.92
C HIS A 517 -17.74 -40.24 14.68
N GLN A 518 -17.59 -41.13 15.66
CA GLN A 518 -17.81 -42.57 15.50
C GLN A 518 -19.21 -42.97 14.99
N ASN A 519 -20.20 -42.09 15.21
CA ASN A 519 -21.58 -42.31 14.78
C ASN A 519 -21.88 -41.72 13.39
N ILE A 520 -20.90 -41.10 12.72
CA ILE A 520 -21.05 -40.47 11.42
C ILE A 520 -20.40 -41.39 10.38
N ASN A 521 -21.20 -42.19 9.69
CA ASN A 521 -20.71 -43.25 8.80
C ASN A 521 -21.16 -43.08 7.34
N SER A 522 -22.04 -42.10 7.08
CA SER A 522 -22.63 -41.88 5.78
C SER A 522 -22.98 -40.41 5.56
N GLU A 523 -23.20 -40.02 4.31
CA GLU A 523 -23.75 -38.72 3.97
C GLU A 523 -25.14 -38.49 4.60
N GLN A 524 -25.93 -39.56 4.78
CA GLN A 524 -27.24 -39.48 5.42
C GLN A 524 -27.13 -39.03 6.89
N ASP A 525 -26.03 -39.37 7.58
CA ASP A 525 -25.80 -38.92 8.96
C ASP A 525 -25.51 -37.42 9.01
N LEU A 526 -24.78 -36.88 8.03
CA LEU A 526 -24.56 -35.43 7.89
C LEU A 526 -25.87 -34.68 7.62
N ILE A 527 -26.72 -35.22 6.74
CA ILE A 527 -28.07 -34.70 6.50
C ILE A 527 -28.90 -34.71 7.79
N ASN A 528 -28.79 -35.77 8.60
CA ASN A 528 -29.53 -35.87 9.86
C ASN A 528 -29.07 -34.83 10.90
N ILE A 529 -27.80 -34.44 10.91
CA ILE A 529 -27.30 -33.32 11.73
C ILE A 529 -28.01 -32.02 11.30
N ASN A 530 -27.97 -31.70 9.99
CA ASN A 530 -28.61 -30.51 9.45
C ASN A 530 -30.12 -30.49 9.73
N ARG A 531 -30.83 -31.62 9.55
CA ARG A 531 -32.25 -31.76 9.90
C ARG A 531 -32.52 -31.50 11.37
N ARG A 532 -31.66 -31.98 12.26
CA ARG A 532 -31.83 -31.76 13.70
C ARG A 532 -31.67 -30.29 14.08
N VAL A 533 -30.75 -29.56 13.44
CA VAL A 533 -30.63 -28.10 13.60
C VAL A 533 -31.90 -27.40 13.10
N ILE A 534 -32.43 -27.82 11.95
CA ILE A 534 -33.69 -27.28 11.40
C ILE A 534 -34.87 -27.52 12.35
N ASP A 535 -35.02 -28.74 12.87
CA ASP A 535 -36.12 -29.08 13.80
C ASP A 535 -36.06 -28.23 15.08
N ILE A 536 -34.86 -27.97 15.59
CA ILE A 536 -34.66 -27.09 16.77
C ILE A 536 -35.06 -25.65 16.45
N ALA A 537 -34.62 -25.13 15.30
CA ALA A 537 -34.95 -23.77 14.86
C ALA A 537 -36.46 -23.58 14.66
N ASP A 538 -37.12 -24.53 13.98
CA ASP A 538 -38.56 -24.52 13.71
C ASP A 538 -39.35 -24.49 15.03
N LYS A 539 -38.94 -25.28 16.03
CA LYS A 539 -39.57 -25.32 17.36
C LYS A 539 -39.44 -24.00 18.13
N GLN A 540 -38.34 -23.29 17.94
CA GLN A 540 -38.04 -22.04 18.64
C GLN A 540 -38.39 -20.78 17.84
N GLY A 541 -38.86 -20.92 16.59
CA GLY A 541 -39.14 -19.79 15.70
C GLY A 541 -37.89 -19.01 15.28
N LYS A 542 -36.74 -19.68 15.18
CA LYS A 542 -35.46 -19.09 14.75
C LYS A 542 -35.24 -19.29 13.25
N LEU A 543 -34.48 -18.39 12.63
CA LEU A 543 -34.08 -18.54 11.23
C LEU A 543 -32.97 -19.58 11.09
N VAL A 544 -33.04 -20.41 10.05
CA VAL A 544 -31.95 -21.29 9.61
C VAL A 544 -31.34 -20.70 8.34
N VAL A 545 -30.02 -20.58 8.31
CA VAL A 545 -29.27 -20.08 7.15
C VAL A 545 -28.22 -21.10 6.72
N ALA A 546 -28.14 -21.33 5.42
CA ALA A 546 -27.12 -22.19 4.83
C ALA A 546 -25.89 -21.34 4.46
N THR A 547 -24.77 -21.63 5.10
CA THR A 547 -23.52 -20.85 4.94
C THR A 547 -22.41 -21.69 4.30
N GLY A 548 -21.53 -21.02 3.54
CA GLY A 548 -20.50 -21.68 2.76
C GLY A 548 -19.24 -22.04 3.55
N ASP A 549 -18.99 -21.33 4.66
CA ASP A 549 -17.72 -21.38 5.39
C ASP A 549 -16.52 -21.18 4.43
N VAL A 550 -16.61 -20.12 3.63
CA VAL A 550 -15.75 -19.90 2.45
C VAL A 550 -14.32 -19.61 2.89
N HIS A 551 -13.33 -20.32 2.35
CA HIS A 551 -11.90 -20.12 2.63
C HIS A 551 -11.07 -19.76 1.39
N PHE A 552 -11.62 -19.97 0.21
CA PHE A 552 -10.97 -19.65 -1.06
C PHE A 552 -12.01 -19.37 -2.16
N LEU A 553 -11.59 -18.77 -3.27
CA LEU A 553 -12.51 -18.28 -4.29
C LEU A 553 -13.02 -19.41 -5.20
N ASP A 554 -12.10 -20.17 -5.78
CA ASP A 554 -12.39 -21.18 -6.79
C ASP A 554 -12.00 -22.60 -6.34
N LYS A 555 -12.65 -23.63 -6.91
CA LYS A 555 -12.35 -25.05 -6.65
C LYS A 555 -10.85 -25.39 -6.77
N LYS A 556 -10.16 -24.79 -7.73
CA LYS A 556 -8.73 -25.00 -7.99
C LYS A 556 -7.83 -24.54 -6.83
N ASP A 557 -8.27 -23.56 -6.04
CA ASP A 557 -7.47 -22.96 -4.97
C ASP A 557 -7.36 -23.90 -3.75
N ALA A 558 -8.14 -24.99 -3.73
CA ALA A 558 -8.03 -26.05 -2.73
C ALA A 558 -6.61 -26.64 -2.67
N GLN A 559 -5.91 -26.75 -3.80
CA GLN A 559 -4.52 -27.23 -3.83
C GLN A 559 -3.58 -26.30 -3.06
N ILE A 560 -3.82 -24.98 -3.14
CA ILE A 560 -3.01 -23.99 -2.43
C ILE A 560 -3.24 -24.13 -0.92
N ARG A 561 -4.50 -24.27 -0.49
CA ARG A 561 -4.84 -24.51 0.92
C ARG A 561 -4.26 -25.83 1.43
N ALA A 562 -4.26 -26.89 0.62
CA ALA A 562 -3.64 -28.17 0.98
C ALA A 562 -2.15 -28.01 1.33
N ILE A 563 -1.39 -27.23 0.54
CA ILE A 563 0.02 -26.95 0.82
C ILE A 563 0.19 -26.22 2.16
N ILE A 564 -0.66 -25.24 2.45
CA ILE A 564 -0.63 -24.51 3.72
C ILE A 564 -1.02 -25.43 4.90
N MET A 565 -2.06 -26.26 4.76
CA MET A 565 -2.47 -27.21 5.79
C MET A 565 -1.40 -28.27 6.07
N ALA A 566 -0.75 -28.79 5.03
CA ALA A 566 0.38 -29.70 5.19
C ALA A 566 1.54 -29.05 5.96
N SER A 567 1.82 -27.77 5.70
CA SER A 567 2.85 -27.03 6.45
C SER A 567 2.56 -26.91 7.95
N LYS A 568 1.29 -27.03 8.36
CA LYS A 568 0.82 -27.04 9.76
C LYS A 568 0.75 -28.46 10.35
N GLY A 569 1.05 -29.50 9.58
CA GLY A 569 1.05 -30.90 10.03
C GLY A 569 -0.32 -31.59 9.98
N PHE A 570 -1.21 -31.18 9.07
CA PHE A 570 -2.47 -31.91 8.84
C PHE A 570 -2.23 -33.12 7.92
N ASP A 571 -2.51 -34.32 8.44
CA ASP A 571 -2.30 -35.58 7.72
C ASP A 571 -3.25 -35.75 6.52
N ASP A 572 -4.45 -35.17 6.59
CA ASP A 572 -5.48 -35.21 5.54
C ASP A 572 -5.48 -33.96 4.65
N ALA A 573 -4.39 -33.19 4.63
CA ALA A 573 -4.28 -31.93 3.90
C ALA A 573 -4.65 -32.04 2.41
N ASP A 574 -4.46 -33.19 1.77
CA ASP A 574 -4.78 -33.37 0.34
C ASP A 574 -6.29 -33.62 0.09
N MET A 575 -7.04 -33.99 1.13
CA MET A 575 -8.50 -34.23 1.08
C MET A 575 -9.30 -32.99 1.52
N GLN A 576 -9.05 -31.86 0.86
CA GLN A 576 -9.66 -30.59 1.22
C GLN A 576 -11.19 -30.61 1.11
N PRO A 577 -11.92 -30.08 2.11
CA PRO A 577 -13.35 -29.81 1.97
C PRO A 577 -13.59 -28.72 0.88
N PRO A 578 -14.74 -28.75 0.19
CA PRO A 578 -15.08 -27.82 -0.90
C PRO A 578 -15.49 -26.42 -0.40
N LEU A 579 -14.62 -25.77 0.36
CA LEU A 579 -14.81 -24.44 0.98
C LEU A 579 -14.57 -23.28 0.01
N TYR A 580 -14.86 -23.47 -1.28
CA TYR A 580 -14.78 -22.39 -2.26
C TYR A 580 -16.07 -21.54 -2.24
N PHE A 581 -16.01 -20.32 -2.78
CA PHE A 581 -17.20 -19.49 -2.87
C PHE A 581 -18.19 -20.10 -3.89
N LYS A 582 -19.28 -20.67 -3.37
CA LYS A 582 -20.33 -21.31 -4.18
C LYS A 582 -21.31 -20.29 -4.74
N THR A 583 -21.82 -20.53 -5.94
CA THR A 583 -22.95 -19.76 -6.47
C THR A 583 -24.24 -20.15 -5.76
N THR A 584 -25.32 -19.40 -6.01
CA THR A 584 -26.66 -19.75 -5.52
C THR A 584 -27.09 -21.13 -6.02
N ALA A 585 -26.86 -21.43 -7.30
CA ALA A 585 -27.22 -22.72 -7.90
C ALA A 585 -26.44 -23.90 -7.28
N GLU A 586 -25.12 -23.76 -7.09
CA GLU A 586 -24.31 -24.81 -6.45
C GLU A 586 -24.75 -25.08 -5.01
N MET A 587 -25.14 -24.03 -4.28
CA MET A 587 -25.68 -24.18 -2.92
C MET A 587 -27.04 -24.87 -2.91
N MET A 588 -27.93 -24.51 -3.83
CA MET A 588 -29.23 -25.17 -3.96
C MET A 588 -29.06 -26.67 -4.27
N GLU A 589 -28.04 -27.04 -5.05
CA GLU A 589 -27.69 -28.43 -5.33
C GLU A 589 -27.21 -29.17 -4.07
N ASP A 590 -26.31 -28.59 -3.28
CA ASP A 590 -25.83 -29.19 -2.03
C ASP A 590 -26.96 -29.48 -1.02
N PHE A 591 -28.04 -28.69 -1.08
CA PHE A 591 -29.19 -28.80 -0.18
C PHE A 591 -30.44 -29.38 -0.84
N ALA A 592 -30.33 -29.96 -2.03
CA ALA A 592 -31.46 -30.55 -2.76
C ALA A 592 -32.23 -31.62 -1.94
N TRP A 593 -31.56 -32.26 -0.97
CA TRP A 593 -32.17 -33.22 -0.04
C TRP A 593 -33.29 -32.63 0.83
N ALA A 594 -33.38 -31.31 0.96
CA ALA A 594 -34.43 -30.61 1.70
C ALA A 594 -35.66 -30.24 0.83
N GLY A 595 -35.63 -30.52 -0.47
CA GLY A 595 -36.70 -30.16 -1.40
C GLY A 595 -36.94 -28.65 -1.47
N ASP A 596 -38.20 -28.23 -1.51
CA ASP A 596 -38.58 -26.81 -1.66
C ASP A 596 -38.06 -25.91 -0.53
N ARG A 597 -37.85 -26.48 0.66
CA ARG A 597 -37.26 -25.74 1.80
C ARG A 597 -35.81 -25.32 1.55
N ALA A 598 -35.12 -25.88 0.56
CA ALA A 598 -33.77 -25.46 0.20
C ALA A 598 -33.68 -23.96 -0.07
N LYS A 599 -34.66 -23.41 -0.78
CA LYS A 599 -34.73 -21.98 -1.08
C LYS A 599 -34.82 -21.14 0.19
N GLU A 600 -35.58 -21.62 1.17
CA GLU A 600 -35.82 -20.93 2.45
C GLU A 600 -34.50 -20.61 3.15
N PHE A 601 -33.61 -21.59 3.30
CA PHE A 601 -32.37 -21.41 4.06
C PHE A 601 -31.17 -21.00 3.18
N VAL A 602 -31.18 -21.25 1.86
CA VAL A 602 -30.10 -20.81 0.94
C VAL A 602 -30.28 -19.37 0.48
N VAL A 603 -31.52 -18.94 0.26
CA VAL A 603 -31.84 -17.63 -0.33
C VAL A 603 -32.60 -16.78 0.67
N ASP A 604 -33.79 -17.19 1.09
CA ASP A 604 -34.72 -16.28 1.78
C ASP A 604 -34.20 -15.83 3.15
N ASN A 605 -33.75 -16.75 3.99
CA ASN A 605 -33.31 -16.46 5.36
C ASN A 605 -31.97 -15.72 5.42
N PRO A 606 -30.91 -16.07 4.65
CA PRO A 606 -29.69 -15.27 4.59
C PRO A 606 -29.97 -13.83 4.14
N ASN A 607 -30.88 -13.68 3.18
CA ASN A 607 -31.38 -12.37 2.77
C ASN A 607 -32.06 -11.67 3.97
N LYS A 608 -33.03 -12.28 4.66
CA LYS A 608 -33.67 -11.66 5.84
C LYS A 608 -32.66 -11.22 6.90
N ILE A 609 -31.60 -11.99 7.17
CA ILE A 609 -30.53 -11.58 8.09
C ILE A 609 -29.83 -10.32 7.58
N ALA A 610 -29.50 -10.26 6.28
CA ALA A 610 -28.90 -9.07 5.68
C ALA A 610 -29.84 -7.83 5.77
N ASP A 611 -31.16 -8.01 5.70
CA ASP A 611 -32.14 -6.91 5.87
C ASP A 611 -32.22 -6.40 7.32
N MET A 612 -31.90 -7.23 8.31
CA MET A 612 -31.90 -6.84 9.72
C MET A 612 -30.71 -5.95 10.11
N ILE A 613 -29.70 -5.87 9.25
CA ILE A 613 -28.45 -5.16 9.48
C ILE A 613 -28.54 -3.76 8.87
N GLN A 614 -28.05 -2.74 9.57
CA GLN A 614 -27.96 -1.37 9.06
C GLN A 614 -27.04 -1.29 7.83
N ASP A 615 -27.42 -0.47 6.86
CA ASP A 615 -26.61 -0.27 5.65
C ASP A 615 -25.38 0.59 5.93
N ASN A 616 -24.29 0.31 5.20
CA ASN A 616 -23.09 1.14 5.14
C ASN A 616 -22.42 1.43 6.49
N ILE A 617 -22.40 0.48 7.42
CA ILE A 617 -21.61 0.60 8.65
C ILE A 617 -20.12 0.59 8.28
N PRO A 618 -19.36 1.68 8.50
CA PRO A 618 -17.95 1.71 8.17
C PRO A 618 -17.15 0.99 9.26
N PRO A 619 -16.11 0.21 8.93
CA PRO A 619 -15.24 -0.41 9.94
C PRO A 619 -14.44 0.64 10.72
N ILE A 620 -14.12 1.76 10.07
CA ILE A 620 -13.40 2.88 10.67
C ILE A 620 -14.25 4.14 10.45
N PRO A 621 -14.40 4.99 11.46
CA PRO A 621 -15.23 6.18 11.35
C PRO A 621 -14.66 7.12 10.29
N PRO A 622 -15.51 7.75 9.45
CA PRO A 622 -15.03 8.75 8.50
C PRO A 622 -14.60 10.02 9.24
N GLY A 623 -13.59 10.71 8.70
CA GLY A 623 -13.07 11.97 9.24
C GLY A 623 -11.74 11.80 9.98
N THR A 624 -11.16 12.93 10.36
CA THR A 624 -9.82 13.02 10.99
C THR A 624 -9.96 13.48 12.44
N PHE A 625 -9.30 12.79 13.35
CA PHE A 625 -9.42 12.95 14.79
C PHE A 625 -8.04 13.26 15.40
N GLN A 626 -7.71 14.55 15.46
CA GLN A 626 -6.41 15.02 15.94
C GLN A 626 -6.42 15.27 17.45
N PRO A 627 -5.30 15.03 18.17
CA PRO A 627 -5.17 15.41 19.57
C PRO A 627 -5.11 16.94 19.72
N TYR A 628 -5.57 17.45 20.86
CA TYR A 628 -5.53 18.88 21.19
C TYR A 628 -4.53 19.15 22.31
N ILE A 629 -3.71 20.20 22.16
CA ILE A 629 -2.84 20.74 23.21
C ILE A 629 -3.12 22.24 23.32
N GLU A 630 -3.56 22.68 24.50
CA GLU A 630 -3.83 24.08 24.79
C GLU A 630 -2.56 24.94 24.61
N GLY A 631 -2.68 26.04 23.86
CA GLY A 631 -1.58 26.99 23.62
C GLY A 631 -0.49 26.54 22.64
N ALA A 632 -0.67 25.41 21.94
CA ALA A 632 0.35 24.90 21.01
C ALA A 632 0.70 25.87 19.87
N ASP A 633 -0.29 26.52 19.28
CA ASP A 633 -0.07 27.44 18.16
C ASP A 633 0.73 28.69 18.59
N ASP A 634 0.44 29.22 19.78
CA ASP A 634 1.18 30.34 20.38
C ASP A 634 2.61 29.93 20.73
N GLU A 635 2.81 28.72 21.28
CA GLU A 635 4.14 28.17 21.59
C GLU A 635 5.00 28.08 20.33
N LEU A 636 4.47 27.49 19.25
CA LEU A 636 5.15 27.36 17.97
C LEU A 636 5.53 28.73 17.39
N THR A 637 4.55 29.64 17.35
CA THR A 637 4.71 30.98 16.78
C THR A 637 5.81 31.75 17.49
N ASN A 638 5.75 31.82 18.83
CA ASN A 638 6.73 32.54 19.64
C ASN A 638 8.15 31.99 19.46
N LYS A 639 8.29 30.66 19.40
CA LYS A 639 9.58 30.00 19.24
C LYS A 639 10.20 30.30 17.88
N CYS A 640 9.40 30.18 16.82
CA CYS A 640 9.83 30.45 15.46
C CYS A 640 10.32 31.90 15.29
N TRP A 641 9.56 32.87 15.77
CA TRP A 641 9.94 34.29 15.69
C TRP A 641 11.15 34.64 16.54
N THR A 642 11.30 34.01 17.70
CA THR A 642 12.49 34.19 18.56
C THR A 642 13.75 33.73 17.83
N MET A 643 13.75 32.51 17.27
CA MET A 643 14.87 31.97 16.51
C MET A 643 15.19 32.81 15.26
N ALA A 644 14.16 33.25 14.52
CA ALA A 644 14.34 34.12 13.35
C ALA A 644 15.08 35.43 13.72
N LYS A 645 14.72 36.06 14.84
CA LYS A 645 15.39 37.26 15.35
C LYS A 645 16.81 36.99 15.82
N GLU A 646 17.05 35.85 16.46
CA GLU A 646 18.39 35.45 16.91
C GLU A 646 19.36 35.23 15.74
N LEU A 647 18.89 34.67 14.62
CA LEU A 647 19.71 34.40 13.45
C LEU A 647 19.88 35.62 12.55
N TYR A 648 18.78 36.33 12.24
CA TYR A 648 18.74 37.35 11.19
C TYR A 648 18.52 38.79 11.70
N GLY A 649 18.35 38.99 13.01
CA GLY A 649 18.20 40.31 13.63
C GLY A 649 16.75 40.74 13.86
N ASP A 650 16.57 41.88 14.54
CA ASP A 650 15.27 42.50 14.80
C ASP A 650 15.32 43.97 14.29
N PRO A 651 14.58 44.31 13.21
CA PRO A 651 13.59 43.49 12.51
C PRO A 651 14.21 42.37 11.66
N VAL A 652 13.46 41.26 11.52
CA VAL A 652 13.81 40.13 10.64
C VAL A 652 13.74 40.59 9.18
N PRO A 653 14.68 40.18 8.28
CA PRO A 653 14.62 40.52 6.86
C PRO A 653 13.29 40.13 6.21
N GLU A 654 12.75 41.01 5.37
CA GLU A 654 11.41 40.86 4.76
C GLU A 654 11.23 39.51 4.05
N TYR A 655 12.25 39.03 3.33
CA TYR A 655 12.24 37.71 2.67
C TYR A 655 11.98 36.56 3.65
N VAL A 656 12.61 36.60 4.84
CA VAL A 656 12.45 35.58 5.88
C VAL A 656 11.13 35.75 6.61
N ALA A 657 10.78 36.99 6.96
CA ALA A 657 9.53 37.31 7.66
C ALA A 657 8.30 36.87 6.86
N ASN A 658 8.23 37.22 5.57
CA ASN A 658 7.11 36.86 4.70
C ASN A 658 7.01 35.34 4.51
N ARG A 659 8.14 34.64 4.40
CA ARG A 659 8.15 33.17 4.31
C ARG A 659 7.63 32.53 5.59
N LEU A 660 8.09 33.02 6.76
CA LEU A 660 7.71 32.46 8.06
C LEU A 660 6.24 32.70 8.38
N GLU A 661 5.73 33.92 8.18
CA GLU A 661 4.33 34.28 8.42
C GLU A 661 3.39 33.40 7.58
N ARG A 662 3.66 33.30 6.27
CA ARG A 662 2.89 32.44 5.36
C ARG A 662 2.87 30.97 5.79
N GLU A 663 4.01 30.43 6.25
CA GLU A 663 4.08 29.05 6.72
C GLU A 663 3.31 28.84 8.03
N LEU A 664 3.51 29.72 9.02
CA LEU A 664 2.80 29.64 10.31
C LEU A 664 1.29 29.73 10.11
N ASP A 665 0.82 30.68 9.28
CA ASP A 665 -0.59 30.83 8.96
C ASP A 665 -1.15 29.53 8.36
N SER A 666 -0.45 28.94 7.39
CA SER A 666 -0.86 27.68 6.75
C SER A 666 -0.86 26.50 7.74
N ILE A 667 0.14 26.39 8.61
CA ILE A 667 0.23 25.31 9.60
C ILE A 667 -0.91 25.41 10.62
N ILE A 668 -1.16 26.61 11.14
CA ILE A 668 -2.14 26.86 12.20
C ILE A 668 -3.57 26.77 11.64
N SER A 669 -3.84 27.39 10.49
CA SER A 669 -5.19 27.38 9.89
C SER A 669 -5.66 25.97 9.52
N ASN A 670 -4.73 25.06 9.21
CA ASN A 670 -5.01 23.65 8.91
C ASN A 670 -4.92 22.73 10.15
N GLY A 671 -4.72 23.27 11.35
CA GLY A 671 -4.74 22.51 12.61
C GLY A 671 -3.49 21.67 12.90
N TYR A 672 -2.36 21.94 12.23
CA TYR A 672 -1.12 21.15 12.37
C TYR A 672 -0.13 21.72 13.38
N GLY A 673 -0.40 22.87 14.02
CA GLY A 673 0.49 23.47 15.01
C GLY A 673 0.81 22.55 16.19
N VAL A 674 -0.18 21.75 16.60
CA VAL A 674 -0.01 20.71 17.64
C VAL A 674 1.07 19.69 17.27
N LEU A 675 1.14 19.26 16.00
CA LEU A 675 2.13 18.28 15.53
C LEU A 675 3.56 18.79 15.67
N TYR A 676 3.76 20.06 15.34
CA TYR A 676 5.06 20.72 15.44
C TYR A 676 5.51 20.83 16.90
N VAL A 677 4.60 21.21 17.80
CA VAL A 677 4.91 21.28 19.24
C VAL A 677 5.24 19.90 19.80
N ILE A 678 4.50 18.86 19.43
CA ILE A 678 4.79 17.49 19.86
C ILE A 678 6.17 17.06 19.36
N ALA A 679 6.44 17.22 18.06
CA ALA A 679 7.72 16.89 17.46
C ALA A 679 8.88 17.62 18.16
N LYS A 680 8.71 18.92 18.47
CA LYS A 680 9.72 19.68 19.20
C LYS A 680 9.94 19.12 20.62
N ARG A 681 8.88 18.82 21.37
CA ARG A 681 9.00 18.24 22.71
C ARG A 681 9.72 16.88 22.68
N LEU A 682 9.48 16.05 21.66
CA LEU A 682 10.20 14.79 21.46
C LEU A 682 11.69 15.02 21.17
N VAL A 683 12.01 16.00 20.32
CA VAL A 683 13.41 16.39 20.04
C VAL A 683 14.12 16.86 21.31
N GLU A 684 13.51 17.77 22.07
CA GLU A 684 14.09 18.30 23.32
C GLU A 684 14.28 17.22 24.39
N GLU A 685 13.38 16.24 24.44
CA GLU A 685 13.54 15.12 25.37
C GLU A 685 14.74 14.24 25.01
N SER A 686 14.97 13.98 23.71
CA SER A 686 16.16 13.27 23.25
C SER A 686 17.43 14.08 23.55
N GLU A 687 17.43 15.38 23.25
CA GLU A 687 18.58 16.28 23.50
C GLU A 687 18.91 16.38 24.99
N ARG A 688 17.90 16.44 25.87
CA ARG A 688 18.06 16.41 27.34
C ARG A 688 18.73 15.13 27.82
N ARG A 689 18.53 14.02 27.11
CA ARG A 689 19.19 12.73 27.36
C ARG A 689 20.57 12.63 26.71
N GLY A 690 21.01 13.67 26.01
CA GLY A 690 22.33 13.76 25.38
C GLY A 690 22.38 13.17 23.97
N TYR A 691 21.25 12.97 23.29
CA TYR A 691 21.20 12.43 21.93
C TYR A 691 20.53 13.41 20.97
N LEU A 692 21.28 13.84 19.96
CA LEU A 692 20.74 14.65 18.86
C LEU A 692 19.76 13.84 18.02
N VAL A 693 18.82 14.52 17.37
CA VAL A 693 17.82 13.91 16.51
C VAL A 693 18.13 14.26 15.06
N GLY A 694 18.09 13.26 14.17
CA GLY A 694 18.24 13.48 12.74
C GLY A 694 16.92 13.89 12.08
N SER A 695 16.97 14.86 11.18
CA SER A 695 15.85 15.21 10.31
C SER A 695 15.54 14.09 9.31
N ARG A 696 14.27 13.91 8.95
CA ARG A 696 13.85 12.98 7.89
C ARG A 696 12.59 13.46 7.18
N GLY A 697 12.44 13.04 5.93
CA GLY A 697 11.20 13.21 5.17
C GLY A 697 11.03 14.63 4.63
N SER A 698 9.77 15.06 4.44
CA SER A 698 9.47 16.37 3.88
C SER A 698 9.39 17.52 4.89
N VAL A 699 9.49 17.24 6.20
CA VAL A 699 9.39 18.31 7.23
C VAL A 699 10.52 19.34 7.10
N GLY A 700 11.67 18.96 6.57
CA GLY A 700 12.77 19.88 6.28
C GLY A 700 12.48 20.91 5.16
N SER A 701 11.32 20.81 4.49
CA SER A 701 10.83 21.85 3.58
C SER A 701 10.20 23.04 4.32
N SER A 702 9.91 22.93 5.62
CA SER A 702 9.30 23.99 6.43
C SER A 702 10.34 24.82 7.18
N LEU A 703 10.29 26.14 6.96
CA LEU A 703 11.04 27.13 7.73
C LEU A 703 10.56 27.17 9.18
N ALA A 704 9.25 27.00 9.43
CA ALA A 704 8.72 26.88 10.78
C ALA A 704 9.28 25.64 11.50
N ALA A 705 9.51 24.53 10.81
CA ALA A 705 10.16 23.36 11.40
C ALA A 705 11.63 23.62 11.74
N HIS A 706 12.34 24.36 10.88
CA HIS A 706 13.72 24.77 11.13
C HIS A 706 13.82 25.69 12.36
N PHE A 707 13.06 26.79 12.38
CA PHE A 707 13.07 27.74 13.50
C PHE A 707 12.43 27.21 14.78
N GLY A 708 11.49 26.27 14.66
CA GLY A 708 10.93 25.53 15.79
C GLY A 708 11.93 24.57 16.44
N GLY A 709 13.06 24.28 15.77
CA GLY A 709 14.09 23.34 16.24
C GLY A 709 13.67 21.88 16.10
N ILE A 710 12.89 21.57 15.07
CA ILE A 710 12.44 20.22 14.70
C ILE A 710 13.34 19.66 13.59
N SER A 711 13.77 20.52 12.66
CA SER A 711 14.63 20.12 11.54
C SER A 711 15.90 20.97 11.45
N GLU A 712 17.03 20.34 11.14
CA GLU A 712 18.29 21.04 10.89
C GLU A 712 18.40 21.62 9.47
N VAL A 713 17.56 21.17 8.54
CA VAL A 713 17.55 21.64 7.14
C VAL A 713 16.94 23.03 7.09
N ASN A 714 17.68 24.00 6.52
CA ASN A 714 17.20 25.35 6.29
C ASN A 714 16.65 25.49 4.84
N PRO A 715 15.33 25.63 4.65
CA PRO A 715 14.72 25.61 3.32
C PRO A 715 14.80 26.95 2.57
N LEU A 716 15.36 28.01 3.18
CA LEU A 716 15.54 29.30 2.52
C LEU A 716 16.47 29.18 1.30
N ALA A 717 16.43 30.17 0.42
CA ALA A 717 17.41 30.30 -0.65
C ALA A 717 18.84 30.42 -0.10
N PRO A 718 19.88 30.05 -0.88
CA PRO A 718 21.28 30.17 -0.47
C PRO A 718 21.61 31.58 0.03
N HIS A 719 22.23 31.67 1.20
CA HIS A 719 22.52 32.96 1.81
C HIS A 719 23.72 32.93 2.75
N TYR A 720 24.25 34.12 2.99
CA TYR A 720 25.19 34.40 4.08
C TYR A 720 24.45 35.00 5.27
N TYR A 721 24.88 34.69 6.49
CA TYR A 721 24.46 35.43 7.69
C TYR A 721 25.60 35.57 8.71
N CYS A 722 25.62 36.71 9.42
CA CYS A 722 26.64 37.00 10.42
C CYS A 722 26.15 36.72 11.84
N LYS A 723 26.81 35.80 12.57
CA LYS A 723 26.46 35.48 13.96
C LYS A 723 26.55 36.69 14.92
N LYS A 724 27.39 37.69 14.62
CA LYS A 724 27.65 38.85 15.49
C LYS A 724 26.70 40.02 15.22
N CYS A 725 26.71 40.59 14.02
CA CYS A 725 25.91 41.78 13.70
C CYS A 725 24.60 41.48 12.96
N LYS A 726 24.29 40.20 12.73
CA LYS A 726 23.04 39.71 12.12
C LYS A 726 22.80 40.14 10.66
N HIS A 727 23.78 40.78 10.01
CA HIS A 727 23.74 41.07 8.57
C HIS A 727 23.60 39.78 7.75
N SER A 728 22.71 39.79 6.75
CA SER A 728 22.43 38.65 5.86
C SER A 728 22.31 39.05 4.39
N GLU A 729 22.70 38.16 3.48
CA GLU A 729 22.66 38.35 2.03
C GLU A 729 22.11 37.11 1.33
N PHE A 730 20.99 37.22 0.62
CA PHE A 730 20.30 36.11 -0.06
C PHE A 730 20.54 36.10 -1.57
N ILE A 731 20.74 34.92 -2.14
CA ILE A 731 20.90 34.68 -3.59
C ILE A 731 19.61 34.06 -4.13
N LEU A 732 18.85 34.81 -4.93
CA LEU A 732 17.48 34.45 -5.33
C LEU A 732 17.33 34.18 -6.84
N ASP A 733 18.43 34.19 -7.60
CA ASP A 733 18.40 34.06 -9.06
C ASP A 733 18.54 32.60 -9.55
N GLY A 734 18.62 31.64 -8.62
CA GLY A 734 18.82 30.21 -8.91
C GLY A 734 20.23 29.86 -9.40
N SER A 735 21.20 30.78 -9.30
CA SER A 735 22.58 30.55 -9.75
C SER A 735 23.40 29.62 -8.84
N VAL A 736 22.93 29.39 -7.62
CA VAL A 736 23.59 28.56 -6.60
C VAL A 736 22.55 27.57 -6.07
N GLY A 737 22.87 26.28 -6.02
CA GLY A 737 21.94 25.23 -5.60
C GLY A 737 21.81 25.05 -4.08
N SER A 738 22.83 25.44 -3.31
CA SER A 738 22.86 25.38 -1.85
C SER A 738 23.81 26.42 -1.26
N GLY A 739 23.49 26.94 -0.07
CA GLY A 739 24.34 27.85 0.68
C GLY A 739 25.70 27.24 0.99
N PHE A 740 25.80 25.92 1.16
CA PHE A 740 27.09 25.27 1.42
C PHE A 740 28.06 25.33 0.23
N ASP A 741 27.57 25.67 -0.96
CA ASP A 741 28.38 25.86 -2.17
C ASP A 741 28.92 27.29 -2.28
N LEU A 742 28.46 28.20 -1.42
CA LEU A 742 28.93 29.57 -1.39
C LEU A 742 30.40 29.65 -0.95
N PRO A 743 31.24 30.48 -1.60
CA PRO A 743 32.62 30.68 -1.17
C PRO A 743 32.68 31.32 0.22
N ALA A 744 33.78 31.11 0.94
CA ALA A 744 33.97 31.78 2.23
C ALA A 744 34.00 33.31 2.05
N LYS A 745 33.31 34.03 2.93
CA LYS A 745 33.17 35.49 2.87
C LYS A 745 33.14 36.08 4.28
N ASP A 746 33.82 37.20 4.46
CA ASP A 746 33.74 37.99 5.70
C ASP A 746 32.57 38.98 5.67
N CYS A 747 31.99 39.23 6.84
CA CYS A 747 30.88 40.15 6.98
C CYS A 747 31.30 41.57 6.58
N PRO A 748 30.54 42.24 5.68
CA PRO A 748 30.88 43.60 5.26
C PRO A 748 30.78 44.62 6.41
N ASN A 749 29.98 44.32 7.44
CA ASN A 749 29.71 45.25 8.55
C ASN A 749 30.65 45.06 9.75
N CYS A 750 31.13 43.84 10.02
CA CYS A 750 31.95 43.57 11.21
C CYS A 750 33.18 42.67 10.97
N HIS A 751 33.45 42.31 9.72
CA HIS A 751 34.67 41.62 9.25
C HIS A 751 35.00 40.30 9.94
N ILE A 752 33.99 39.59 10.46
CA ILE A 752 34.13 38.19 10.89
C ILE A 752 33.61 37.26 9.80
N PRO A 753 34.10 36.00 9.72
CA PRO A 753 33.58 35.01 8.79
C PRO A 753 32.06 34.85 8.91
N MET A 754 31.34 34.95 7.79
CA MET A 754 29.91 34.70 7.74
C MET A 754 29.63 33.20 7.68
N LYS A 755 28.49 32.79 8.24
CA LYS A 755 27.93 31.46 8.01
C LYS A 755 27.23 31.44 6.65
N ARG A 756 27.11 30.24 6.09
CA ARG A 756 26.53 29.93 4.79
C ARG A 756 25.46 28.88 4.99
N ASP A 757 24.27 29.08 4.43
CA ASP A 757 23.14 28.17 4.64
C ASP A 757 22.04 28.38 3.58
N GLY A 758 21.00 27.55 3.60
CA GLY A 758 19.83 27.62 2.73
C GLY A 758 19.94 26.69 1.52
N HIS A 759 18.94 25.84 1.30
CA HIS A 759 18.95 24.80 0.26
C HIS A 759 17.87 24.96 -0.82
N GLU A 760 17.14 26.08 -0.78
CA GLU A 760 16.04 26.41 -1.70
C GLU A 760 15.02 25.27 -1.83
N ILE A 761 14.24 25.07 -0.77
CA ILE A 761 13.23 24.01 -0.70
C ILE A 761 11.84 24.66 -0.53
N PRO A 762 10.90 24.39 -1.45
CA PRO A 762 9.55 24.95 -1.37
C PRO A 762 8.76 24.29 -0.24
N PHE A 763 8.04 25.12 0.54
CA PHE A 763 7.19 24.66 1.64
C PHE A 763 6.05 23.76 1.15
N GLU A 764 5.58 24.02 -0.06
CA GLU A 764 4.47 23.35 -0.71
C GLU A 764 4.76 21.85 -0.95
N THR A 765 6.04 21.44 -0.94
CA THR A 765 6.44 20.02 -0.91
C THR A 765 5.92 19.29 0.35
N PHE A 766 5.78 20.02 1.46
CA PHE A 766 5.30 19.50 2.74
C PHE A 766 3.77 19.48 2.82
N LEU A 767 3.11 20.63 2.68
CA LEU A 767 1.66 20.80 2.92
C LEU A 767 0.81 21.05 1.67
N GLY A 768 1.40 21.06 0.47
CA GLY A 768 0.71 21.50 -0.74
C GLY A 768 0.51 23.02 -0.76
N PHE A 769 -0.33 23.51 -1.68
CA PHE A 769 -0.63 24.94 -1.79
C PHE A 769 -1.84 25.35 -0.93
N GLU A 770 -2.79 24.44 -0.74
CA GLU A 770 -4.07 24.71 -0.08
C GLU A 770 -4.21 23.96 1.25
N GLY A 771 -3.12 23.38 1.76
CA GLY A 771 -3.18 22.45 2.91
C GLY A 771 -3.80 21.10 2.54
N ASP A 772 -3.88 20.80 1.24
CA ASP A 772 -4.52 19.62 0.65
C ASP A 772 -3.70 18.32 0.83
N LYS A 773 -2.53 18.43 1.46
CA LYS A 773 -1.66 17.31 1.79
C LYS A 773 -1.48 17.21 3.30
N GLU A 774 -1.78 16.04 3.85
CA GLU A 774 -1.50 15.74 5.26
C GLU A 774 0.01 15.65 5.52
N PRO A 775 0.53 16.33 6.56
CA PRO A 775 1.95 16.32 6.90
C PRO A 775 2.34 15.06 7.69
N ASP A 776 3.46 14.43 7.30
CA ASP A 776 4.12 13.38 8.09
C ASP A 776 5.43 13.94 8.65
N ILE A 777 5.60 13.92 9.98
CA ILE A 777 6.80 14.39 10.67
C ILE A 777 7.61 13.18 11.12
N ASP A 778 8.64 12.86 10.34
CA ASP A 778 9.58 11.78 10.61
C ASP A 778 10.77 12.28 11.43
N LEU A 779 11.07 11.62 12.55
CA LEU A 779 12.23 11.92 13.39
C LEU A 779 13.11 10.68 13.55
N ASN A 780 14.41 10.84 13.26
CA ASN A 780 15.41 9.79 13.45
C ASN A 780 16.07 9.96 14.83
N PHE A 781 15.63 9.16 15.80
CA PHE A 781 16.24 9.05 17.13
C PHE A 781 17.37 8.00 17.15
N SER A 782 18.25 8.07 18.14
CA SER A 782 19.18 6.97 18.40
C SER A 782 18.39 5.73 18.86
N GLY A 783 18.75 4.56 18.32
CA GLY A 783 18.20 3.27 18.78
C GLY A 783 18.41 3.03 20.29
N GLU A 784 19.39 3.68 20.92
CA GLU A 784 19.68 3.56 22.36
C GLU A 784 18.66 4.30 23.25
N VAL A 785 17.97 5.33 22.71
CA VAL A 785 16.96 6.11 23.44
C VAL A 785 15.55 5.99 22.87
N GLN A 786 15.38 5.38 21.70
CA GLN A 786 14.10 5.28 20.99
C GLN A 786 12.97 4.76 21.90
N GLY A 787 13.22 3.69 22.67
CA GLY A 787 12.22 3.12 23.57
C GLY A 787 11.82 4.04 24.72
N GLN A 788 12.70 4.96 25.13
CA GLN A 788 12.43 5.99 26.14
C GLN A 788 11.62 7.14 25.52
N ILE A 789 11.86 7.48 24.26
CA ILE A 789 11.07 8.47 23.52
C ILE A 789 9.63 7.96 23.31
N HIS A 790 9.47 6.69 22.92
CA HIS A 790 8.15 6.05 22.80
C HIS A 790 7.35 6.17 24.13
N LYS A 791 8.01 5.96 25.27
CA LYS A 791 7.41 6.12 26.61
C LYS A 791 7.13 7.59 26.99
N PHE A 792 7.91 8.53 26.46
CA PHE A 792 7.65 9.94 26.68
C PHE A 792 6.36 10.36 25.97
N THR A 793 6.07 9.82 24.79
CA THR A 793 4.78 10.00 24.11
C THR A 793 3.61 9.51 24.97
N GLU A 794 3.74 8.35 25.65
CA GLU A 794 2.76 7.90 26.65
C GLU A 794 2.59 8.90 27.82
N THR A 795 3.65 9.63 28.19
CA THR A 795 3.60 10.64 29.26
C THR A 795 2.93 11.93 28.78
N LEU A 796 3.08 12.28 27.50
CA LEU A 796 2.49 13.47 26.89
C LEU A 796 0.96 13.34 26.74
N PHE A 797 0.48 12.17 26.34
CA PHE A 797 -0.94 11.97 26.00
C PHE A 797 -1.70 11.06 26.98
N GLY A 798 -1.00 10.28 27.80
CA GLY A 798 -1.57 9.20 28.60
C GLY A 798 -1.36 7.84 27.94
N LYS A 799 -1.04 6.83 28.76
CA LYS A 799 -0.67 5.48 28.28
C LYS A 799 -1.82 4.77 27.58
N GLU A 800 -3.05 5.04 27.99
CA GLU A 800 -4.28 4.50 27.43
C GLU A 800 -4.66 5.11 26.08
N TYR A 801 -3.98 6.17 25.64
CA TYR A 801 -4.25 6.91 24.41
C TYR A 801 -3.15 6.74 23.35
N VAL A 802 -2.08 6.01 23.67
CA VAL A 802 -0.91 5.84 22.80
C VAL A 802 -0.68 4.36 22.52
N PHE A 803 -0.61 4.01 21.24
CA PHE A 803 -0.47 2.63 20.78
C PHE A 803 0.64 2.53 19.75
N LYS A 804 1.35 1.41 19.68
CA LYS A 804 2.21 1.17 18.51
C LYS A 804 1.35 0.84 17.30
N ALA A 805 1.69 1.35 16.13
CA ALA A 805 1.05 0.93 14.90
C ALA A 805 1.30 -0.58 14.68
N GLY A 806 0.25 -1.37 14.53
CA GLY A 806 0.34 -2.79 14.21
C GLY A 806 0.78 -3.03 12.77
N THR A 807 1.48 -4.14 12.55
CA THR A 807 1.84 -4.61 11.20
C THR A 807 1.41 -6.05 10.99
N MET A 808 1.07 -6.38 9.75
CA MET A 808 0.70 -7.74 9.35
C MET A 808 1.82 -8.33 8.49
N ALA A 809 2.34 -9.48 8.92
CA ALA A 809 3.33 -10.22 8.16
C ALA A 809 2.64 -11.32 7.35
N THR A 810 2.69 -11.20 6.03
CA THR A 810 2.14 -12.21 5.10
C THR A 810 3.22 -13.20 4.66
N VAL A 811 2.81 -14.31 4.05
CA VAL A 811 3.74 -15.26 3.42
C VAL A 811 4.52 -14.56 2.29
N ALA A 812 5.84 -14.46 2.43
CA ALA A 812 6.74 -13.94 1.40
C ALA A 812 7.09 -15.02 0.38
N GLU A 813 7.54 -14.62 -0.82
CA GLU A 813 7.83 -15.53 -1.94
C GLU A 813 8.81 -16.65 -1.57
N LYS A 814 9.93 -16.35 -0.90
CA LYS A 814 10.89 -17.38 -0.44
C LYS A 814 10.27 -18.38 0.54
N THR A 815 9.37 -17.92 1.40
CA THR A 815 8.64 -18.79 2.34
C THR A 815 7.62 -19.65 1.60
N ALA A 816 6.89 -19.08 0.63
CA ALA A 816 5.98 -19.80 -0.24
C ALA A 816 6.70 -20.94 -0.99
N TYR A 817 7.86 -20.65 -1.60
CA TYR A 817 8.69 -21.66 -2.23
C TYR A 817 9.09 -22.78 -1.26
N GLY A 818 9.48 -22.41 -0.03
CA GLY A 818 9.79 -23.38 1.02
C GLY A 818 8.62 -24.31 1.36
N TYR A 819 7.39 -23.78 1.43
CA TYR A 819 6.19 -24.60 1.66
C TYR A 819 5.90 -25.55 0.49
N VAL A 820 5.97 -25.05 -0.75
CA VAL A 820 5.75 -25.86 -1.97
C VAL A 820 6.81 -26.96 -2.06
N ALA A 821 8.09 -26.61 -1.91
CA ALA A 821 9.19 -27.55 -2.02
C ALA A 821 9.07 -28.68 -0.98
N LYS A 822 8.80 -28.33 0.28
CA LYS A 822 8.60 -29.31 1.36
C LYS A 822 7.38 -30.20 1.08
N TYR A 823 6.25 -29.62 0.69
CA TYR A 823 5.02 -30.36 0.37
C TYR A 823 5.25 -31.41 -0.72
N LEU A 824 5.94 -31.02 -1.81
CA LEU A 824 6.25 -31.92 -2.92
C LEU A 824 7.29 -32.97 -2.53
N ASP A 825 8.29 -32.63 -1.72
CA ASP A 825 9.33 -33.57 -1.27
C ASP A 825 8.75 -34.67 -0.39
N GLU A 826 7.89 -34.33 0.57
CA GLU A 826 7.18 -35.28 1.45
C GLU A 826 6.29 -36.27 0.67
N ARG A 827 5.88 -35.90 -0.55
CA ARG A 827 5.07 -36.73 -1.46
C ARG A 827 5.90 -37.43 -2.54
N GLY A 828 7.22 -37.25 -2.55
CA GLY A 828 8.11 -37.80 -3.58
C GLY A 828 7.91 -37.19 -4.98
N LEU A 829 7.33 -36.00 -5.05
CA LEU A 829 6.96 -35.31 -6.29
C LEU A 829 7.92 -34.18 -6.66
N PHE A 830 8.82 -33.75 -5.77
CA PHE A 830 9.68 -32.58 -6.01
C PHE A 830 10.56 -32.73 -7.25
N SER A 831 11.13 -33.92 -7.49
CA SER A 831 11.99 -34.17 -8.65
C SER A 831 11.23 -34.41 -9.96
N THR A 832 9.93 -34.68 -9.91
CA THR A 832 9.09 -34.97 -11.08
C THR A 832 8.17 -33.82 -11.46
N THR A 833 7.91 -32.88 -10.55
CA THR A 833 7.09 -31.70 -10.79
C THR A 833 7.85 -30.70 -11.68
N PRO A 834 7.26 -30.21 -12.78
CA PRO A 834 7.88 -29.20 -13.62
C PRO A 834 8.20 -27.92 -12.83
N ARG A 835 9.32 -27.26 -13.16
CA ARG A 835 9.71 -26.00 -12.52
C ARG A 835 8.64 -24.91 -12.64
N ALA A 836 8.00 -24.82 -13.80
CA ALA A 836 6.88 -23.92 -14.03
C ALA A 836 5.73 -24.13 -13.02
N GLU A 837 5.47 -25.37 -12.60
CA GLU A 837 4.41 -25.66 -11.65
C GLU A 837 4.79 -25.29 -10.21
N ILE A 838 6.06 -25.50 -9.84
CA ILE A 838 6.61 -25.02 -8.57
C ILE A 838 6.52 -23.49 -8.49
N ASP A 839 6.87 -22.81 -9.58
CA ASP A 839 6.83 -21.35 -9.67
C ASP A 839 5.36 -20.85 -9.64
N ARG A 840 4.41 -21.52 -10.31
CA ARG A 840 2.96 -21.19 -10.24
C ARG A 840 2.45 -21.26 -8.81
N LEU A 841 2.65 -22.40 -8.14
CA LEU A 841 2.19 -22.62 -6.77
C LEU A 841 2.80 -21.59 -5.81
N THR A 842 4.08 -21.29 -5.98
CA THR A 842 4.79 -20.27 -5.20
C THR A 842 4.19 -18.88 -5.42
N GLU A 843 3.96 -18.50 -6.67
CA GLU A 843 3.41 -17.19 -7.06
C GLU A 843 1.96 -17.03 -6.57
N GLU A 844 1.12 -18.08 -6.67
CA GLU A 844 -0.26 -18.06 -6.19
C GLU A 844 -0.34 -17.92 -4.65
N ILE A 845 0.48 -18.66 -3.89
CA ILE A 845 0.59 -18.50 -2.42
C ILE A 845 1.05 -17.07 -2.08
N PHE A 846 2.05 -16.55 -2.79
CA PHE A 846 2.57 -15.20 -2.54
C PHE A 846 1.55 -14.09 -2.86
N LYS A 847 0.77 -14.25 -3.94
CA LYS A 847 -0.32 -13.34 -4.34
C LYS A 847 -1.53 -13.42 -3.42
N SER A 848 -1.75 -14.58 -2.78
CA SER A 848 -2.82 -14.79 -1.80
C SER A 848 -2.69 -13.90 -0.56
N LYS A 849 -1.48 -13.37 -0.28
CA LYS A 849 -1.20 -12.49 0.88
C LYS A 849 -1.66 -13.07 2.22
N ILE A 850 -1.54 -14.40 2.37
CA ILE A 850 -1.96 -15.12 3.56
C ILE A 850 -1.23 -14.57 4.77
N LYS A 851 -1.99 -14.17 5.79
CA LYS A 851 -1.46 -13.71 7.06
C LYS A 851 -0.75 -14.87 7.77
N ARG A 852 0.48 -14.62 8.22
CA ARG A 852 1.27 -15.55 9.02
C ARG A 852 1.37 -15.14 10.47
N THR A 853 1.56 -13.85 10.76
CA THR A 853 1.66 -13.33 12.12
C THR A 853 1.45 -11.81 12.13
N THR A 854 1.42 -11.21 13.32
CA THR A 854 1.40 -9.76 13.53
C THR A 854 2.72 -9.26 14.11
N GLY A 855 3.00 -7.98 13.91
CA GLY A 855 4.19 -7.29 14.40
C GLY A 855 3.86 -5.86 14.83
N GLN A 856 4.92 -5.08 15.04
CA GLN A 856 4.84 -3.66 15.41
C GLN A 856 5.58 -2.82 14.37
N HIS A 857 5.12 -1.60 14.13
CA HIS A 857 5.86 -0.62 13.33
C HIS A 857 7.18 -0.28 14.04
N PRO A 858 8.28 -0.07 13.31
CA PRO A 858 9.59 0.21 13.91
C PRO A 858 9.62 1.47 14.80
N GLY A 859 8.74 2.45 14.55
CA GLY A 859 8.67 3.67 15.37
C GLY A 859 7.33 4.40 15.36
N GLY A 860 6.29 3.82 14.74
CA GLY A 860 5.02 4.51 14.54
C GLY A 860 4.17 4.43 15.80
N MET A 861 3.94 5.58 16.43
CA MET A 861 3.09 5.75 17.61
C MET A 861 1.77 6.38 17.17
N VAL A 862 0.67 5.65 17.32
CA VAL A 862 -0.69 6.11 17.03
C VAL A 862 -1.25 6.77 18.26
N VAL A 863 -1.75 7.99 18.11
CA VAL A 863 -2.32 8.80 19.20
C VAL A 863 -3.83 8.91 19.02
N VAL A 864 -4.58 8.45 20.01
CA VAL A 864 -6.04 8.57 20.08
C VAL A 864 -6.40 9.79 20.94
N PRO A 865 -7.26 10.71 20.47
CA PRO A 865 -7.67 11.84 21.29
C PRO A 865 -8.41 11.39 22.56
N ASP A 866 -8.21 12.10 23.66
CA ASP A 866 -8.70 11.75 25.00
C ASP A 866 -10.23 11.62 25.12
N LYS A 867 -10.97 12.28 24.22
CA LYS A 867 -12.43 12.18 24.06
C LYS A 867 -12.92 10.77 23.64
N TYR A 868 -12.06 9.96 23.02
CA TYR A 868 -12.39 8.65 22.44
C TYR A 868 -11.63 7.51 23.12
N THR A 869 -12.04 6.27 22.86
CA THR A 869 -11.24 5.07 23.15
C THR A 869 -10.71 4.48 21.86
N VAL A 870 -9.64 3.69 21.92
CA VAL A 870 -9.03 3.09 20.72
C VAL A 870 -10.02 2.22 19.94
N GLU A 871 -10.92 1.53 20.63
CA GLU A 871 -11.95 0.66 20.05
C GLU A 871 -13.06 1.44 19.30
N ASP A 872 -13.08 2.78 19.39
CA ASP A 872 -13.88 3.59 18.46
C ASP A 872 -13.31 3.52 17.02
N PHE A 873 -12.04 3.15 16.86
CA PHE A 873 -11.33 3.13 15.57
C PHE A 873 -10.81 1.75 15.19
N THR A 874 -10.23 1.02 16.14
CA THR A 874 -9.57 -0.27 15.90
C THR A 874 -9.49 -1.10 17.18
N PRO A 875 -9.59 -2.44 17.11
CA PRO A 875 -9.22 -3.28 18.25
C PRO A 875 -7.72 -3.13 18.59
N ILE A 876 -7.31 -3.69 19.72
CA ILE A 876 -5.89 -3.78 20.11
C ILE A 876 -5.45 -5.23 20.36
N GLN A 877 -4.15 -5.46 20.22
CA GLN A 877 -3.54 -6.76 20.48
C GLN A 877 -2.08 -6.62 20.93
N TYR A 878 -1.46 -7.72 21.35
CA TYR A 878 -0.01 -7.81 21.47
C TYR A 878 0.63 -8.18 20.12
N PRO A 879 1.81 -7.63 19.78
CA PRO A 879 2.52 -7.97 18.56
C PRO A 879 3.01 -9.42 18.62
N SER A 880 2.63 -10.22 17.61
CA SER A 880 2.87 -11.68 17.58
C SER A 880 2.20 -12.44 18.75
N ASN A 881 1.15 -11.87 19.35
CA ASN A 881 0.42 -12.43 20.49
C ASN A 881 1.30 -12.68 21.74
N ASP A 882 2.39 -11.92 21.90
CA ASP A 882 3.34 -12.08 23.00
C ASP A 882 3.20 -10.95 24.03
N GLU A 883 2.52 -11.26 25.14
CA GLU A 883 2.32 -10.37 26.28
C GLU A 883 3.64 -9.86 26.88
N LYS A 884 4.73 -10.63 26.80
CA LYS A 884 6.02 -10.23 27.38
C LYS A 884 6.62 -8.99 26.74
N LYS A 885 6.17 -8.65 25.53
CA LYS A 885 6.58 -7.41 24.84
C LYS A 885 5.99 -6.16 25.47
N GLY A 886 4.91 -6.26 26.25
CA GLY A 886 4.39 -5.20 27.12
C GLY A 886 3.83 -3.95 26.43
N THR A 887 3.73 -3.94 25.10
CA THR A 887 3.20 -2.81 24.31
C THR A 887 2.00 -3.26 23.49
N TYR A 888 0.92 -2.48 23.54
CA TYR A 888 -0.25 -2.70 22.69
C TYR A 888 0.00 -2.17 21.30
N THR A 889 -0.44 -2.95 20.32
CA THR A 889 -0.48 -2.56 18.91
C THR A 889 -1.91 -2.40 18.43
N THR A 890 -2.15 -1.44 17.53
CA THR A 890 -3.41 -1.38 16.77
C THR A 890 -3.63 -2.68 16.01
N HIS A 891 -4.86 -3.17 15.96
CA HIS A 891 -5.21 -4.40 15.25
C HIS A 891 -5.23 -4.18 13.73
N PHE A 892 -5.69 -3.00 13.31
CA PHE A 892 -5.55 -2.51 11.94
C PHE A 892 -4.16 -1.93 11.72
N ASP A 893 -3.64 -2.11 10.50
CA ASP A 893 -2.42 -1.42 10.11
C ASP A 893 -2.70 0.05 9.84
N PHE A 894 -1.74 0.90 10.17
CA PHE A 894 -1.92 2.34 10.04
C PHE A 894 -2.07 2.77 8.57
N LYS A 895 -1.16 2.31 7.71
CA LYS A 895 -1.01 2.80 6.34
C LYS A 895 -2.25 2.58 5.46
N ASN A 896 -2.87 1.41 5.54
CA ASN A 896 -4.00 1.08 4.68
C ASN A 896 -5.35 1.38 5.32
N SER A 897 -5.40 1.57 6.65
CA SER A 897 -6.66 1.61 7.39
C SER A 897 -6.88 2.89 8.20
N LEU A 898 -5.87 3.38 8.94
CA LEU A 898 -6.06 4.46 9.93
C LEU A 898 -5.47 5.82 9.51
N HIS A 899 -4.72 5.88 8.41
CA HIS A 899 -3.94 7.06 8.03
C HIS A 899 -4.75 8.35 7.89
N ASP A 900 -5.98 8.28 7.37
CA ASP A 900 -6.86 9.45 7.21
C ASP A 900 -7.62 9.82 8.50
N THR A 901 -7.51 8.99 9.54
CA THR A 901 -8.38 9.03 10.73
C THR A 901 -7.64 9.44 12.00
N LEU A 902 -6.48 8.87 12.27
CA LEU A 902 -5.72 9.09 13.50
C LEU A 902 -4.33 9.60 13.21
N LEU A 903 -3.78 10.36 14.15
CA LEU A 903 -2.40 10.81 14.08
C LEU A 903 -1.42 9.65 14.31
N LYS A 904 -0.35 9.60 13.50
CA LYS A 904 0.85 8.79 13.74
C LYS A 904 2.07 9.71 13.90
N LEU A 905 2.85 9.46 14.95
CA LEU A 905 4.18 10.02 15.15
C LEU A 905 5.21 8.96 14.76
N ASP A 906 6.07 9.23 13.78
CA ASP A 906 7.12 8.30 13.37
C ASP A 906 8.43 8.58 14.13
N GLU A 907 8.54 7.95 15.29
CA GLU A 907 9.67 7.99 16.21
C GLU A 907 10.66 6.86 15.88
N LEU A 908 11.41 7.03 14.79
CA LEU A 908 12.22 5.99 14.17
C LEU A 908 13.61 5.87 14.81
N GLY A 909 14.11 4.63 14.93
CA GLY A 909 15.49 4.36 15.34
C GLY A 909 16.44 4.47 14.15
N HIS A 910 17.55 5.19 14.31
CA HIS A 910 18.56 5.38 13.29
C HIS A 910 19.96 5.44 13.91
N ASP A 911 20.96 5.01 13.15
CA ASP A 911 22.35 4.93 13.63
C ASP A 911 23.08 6.29 13.65
N ASN A 912 22.76 7.20 12.72
CA ASN A 912 23.45 8.49 12.63
C ASN A 912 23.43 9.29 13.95
N PRO A 913 22.27 9.45 14.64
CA PRO A 913 22.22 10.00 16.00
C PRO A 913 23.17 9.32 17.01
N THR A 914 23.24 8.00 16.97
CA THR A 914 24.13 7.22 17.83
C THR A 914 25.59 7.51 17.48
N LEU A 915 25.95 7.55 16.20
CA LEU A 915 27.30 7.90 15.74
C LEU A 915 27.70 9.31 16.19
N TYR A 916 26.82 10.29 16.07
CA TYR A 916 27.08 11.65 16.57
C TYR A 916 27.45 11.63 18.04
N LYS A 917 26.68 10.91 18.86
CA LYS A 917 26.93 10.80 20.29
C LYS A 917 28.33 10.24 20.59
N TYR A 918 28.69 9.10 20.01
CA TYR A 918 30.04 8.52 20.23
C TYR A 918 31.17 9.40 19.68
N LEU A 919 30.95 10.11 18.57
CA LEU A 919 31.93 11.04 18.00
C LEU A 919 32.12 12.29 18.87
N GLU A 920 31.05 12.89 19.36
CA GLU A 920 31.10 14.04 20.27
C GLU A 920 31.75 13.66 21.60
N ASP A 921 31.36 12.53 22.19
CA ASP A 921 31.92 12.06 23.47
C ASP A 921 33.42 11.73 23.36
N SER A 922 33.87 11.23 22.21
CA SER A 922 35.28 10.83 22.02
C SER A 922 36.20 11.98 21.55
N THR A 923 35.65 13.02 20.92
CA THR A 923 36.43 14.15 20.39
C THR A 923 36.26 15.44 21.18
N GLY A 924 35.15 15.60 21.90
CA GLY A 924 34.74 16.86 22.54
C GLY A 924 34.29 17.94 21.56
N ILE A 925 34.13 17.62 20.27
CA ILE A 925 33.74 18.57 19.21
C ILE A 925 32.28 18.34 18.87
N PRO A 926 31.39 19.32 19.06
CA PRO A 926 29.99 19.22 18.67
C PRO A 926 29.82 19.01 17.17
N VAL A 927 28.95 18.08 16.78
CA VAL A 927 28.72 17.72 15.37
C VAL A 927 28.14 18.89 14.56
N MET A 928 27.37 19.76 15.22
CA MET A 928 26.75 20.95 14.63
C MET A 928 27.76 22.06 14.30
N ASP A 929 28.99 21.97 14.82
CA ASP A 929 30.05 22.95 14.58
C ASP A 929 30.97 22.59 13.40
N VAL A 930 30.80 21.41 12.79
CA VAL A 930 31.57 20.94 11.64
C VAL A 930 31.36 21.83 10.41
N ASP A 931 32.45 22.14 9.68
CA ASP A 931 32.39 22.91 8.42
C ASP A 931 32.04 22.01 7.23
N LEU A 932 30.78 22.08 6.78
CA LEU A 932 30.25 21.29 5.65
C LEU A 932 30.73 21.78 4.28
N SER A 933 31.41 22.92 4.22
CA SER A 933 31.98 23.45 2.97
C SER A 933 33.49 23.21 2.88
N ASP A 934 34.07 22.35 3.74
CA ASP A 934 35.49 21.97 3.65
C ASP A 934 35.77 21.27 2.30
N PRO A 935 36.66 21.80 1.44
CA PRO A 935 36.99 21.20 0.15
C PRO A 935 37.44 19.74 0.23
N LYS A 936 38.06 19.32 1.34
CA LYS A 936 38.50 17.92 1.52
C LYS A 936 37.33 16.95 1.62
N LEU A 937 36.16 17.40 2.07
CA LEU A 937 34.95 16.56 2.11
C LEU A 937 34.53 16.18 0.70
N TYR A 938 34.50 17.14 -0.22
CA TYR A 938 34.12 16.91 -1.62
C TYR A 938 35.19 16.13 -2.37
N GLU A 939 36.47 16.37 -2.08
CA GLU A 939 37.56 15.56 -2.62
C GLU A 939 37.44 14.08 -2.17
N LEU A 940 37.05 13.83 -0.92
CA LEU A 940 36.86 12.49 -0.36
C LEU A 940 35.81 11.68 -1.13
N ILE A 941 34.79 12.36 -1.66
CA ILE A 941 33.71 11.72 -2.42
C ILE A 941 34.22 11.06 -3.70
N THR A 942 35.21 11.64 -4.36
CA THR A 942 35.72 11.16 -5.66
C THR A 942 37.16 10.61 -5.61
N SER A 943 37.79 10.61 -4.44
CA SER A 943 39.20 10.27 -4.28
C SER A 943 39.51 9.75 -2.87
N THR A 944 40.54 8.90 -2.77
CA THR A 944 41.11 8.45 -1.50
C THR A 944 42.15 9.42 -0.92
N ALA A 945 42.53 10.47 -1.67
CA ALA A 945 43.61 11.39 -1.30
C ALA A 945 43.45 12.03 0.09
N PRO A 946 42.26 12.49 0.54
CA PRO A 946 42.10 13.04 1.89
C PRO A 946 42.36 12.05 3.02
N LEU A 947 42.32 10.73 2.74
CA LEU A 947 42.61 9.67 3.70
C LEU A 947 44.09 9.29 3.75
N GLY A 948 44.88 9.69 2.74
CA GLY A 948 46.30 9.34 2.62
C GLY A 948 46.58 7.90 2.18
N VAL A 949 45.62 7.23 1.53
CA VAL A 949 45.75 5.83 1.03
C VAL A 949 45.50 5.75 -0.46
N SER A 950 45.95 4.67 -1.12
CA SER A 950 45.65 4.44 -2.55
C SER A 950 44.34 3.64 -2.75
N PRO A 951 43.65 3.79 -3.89
CA PRO A 951 42.46 2.99 -4.21
C PRO A 951 42.68 1.48 -4.13
N GLU A 952 43.83 0.99 -4.59
CA GLU A 952 44.20 -0.43 -4.58
C GLU A 952 44.45 -0.95 -3.16
N ASP A 953 44.78 -0.05 -2.24
CA ASP A 953 45.06 -0.43 -0.86
C ASP A 953 43.81 -0.82 -0.09
N ILE A 954 42.69 -0.18 -0.43
CA ILE A 954 41.40 -0.36 0.24
C ILE A 954 40.35 -1.01 -0.66
N ASP A 955 40.70 -1.30 -1.91
CA ASP A 955 39.81 -1.82 -2.95
C ASP A 955 38.56 -0.95 -3.16
N ASN A 956 38.77 0.36 -3.21
CA ASN A 956 37.70 1.33 -3.42
C ASN A 956 38.27 2.62 -4.05
N PRO A 957 37.63 3.18 -5.09
CA PRO A 957 38.15 4.37 -5.78
C PRO A 957 37.96 5.68 -5.01
N THR A 958 37.07 5.70 -4.01
CA THR A 958 36.70 6.89 -3.23
C THR A 958 37.07 6.73 -1.76
N GLY A 959 37.00 7.81 -0.99
CA GLY A 959 37.13 7.76 0.47
C GLY A 959 35.80 7.55 1.22
N THR A 960 34.74 7.10 0.55
CA THR A 960 33.37 7.07 1.11
C THR A 960 32.98 5.77 1.84
N LEU A 961 33.89 4.79 1.96
CA LEU A 961 33.62 3.59 2.79
C LEU A 961 33.17 4.00 4.20
N ALA A 962 32.24 3.26 4.79
CA ALA A 962 31.62 3.57 6.10
C ALA A 962 30.81 4.88 6.20
N ILE A 963 30.80 5.74 5.16
CA ILE A 963 29.94 6.92 5.11
C ILE A 963 28.51 6.48 4.75
N PRO A 964 27.48 6.87 5.53
CA PRO A 964 26.09 6.49 5.26
C PRO A 964 25.69 6.83 3.82
N GLU A 965 24.95 5.94 3.16
CA GLU A 965 24.53 5.97 1.75
C GLU A 965 25.69 5.91 0.73
N MET A 966 26.69 6.79 0.89
CA MET A 966 27.77 7.03 -0.07
C MET A 966 28.81 5.91 -0.15
N GLY A 967 28.86 5.01 0.84
CA GLY A 967 29.81 3.90 0.87
C GLY A 967 29.35 2.62 0.18
N THR A 968 28.14 2.59 -0.37
CA THR A 968 27.61 1.37 -1.03
C THR A 968 28.23 1.20 -2.43
N PRO A 969 28.43 -0.04 -2.92
CA PRO A 969 29.01 -0.26 -4.25
C PRO A 969 28.26 0.45 -5.38
N PHE A 970 26.92 0.49 -5.28
CA PHE A 970 26.08 1.19 -6.25
C PHE A 970 26.33 2.69 -6.27
N VAL A 971 26.30 3.34 -5.09
CA VAL A 971 26.54 4.79 -5.00
C VAL A 971 27.98 5.14 -5.35
N VAL A 972 28.96 4.33 -4.95
CA VAL A 972 30.36 4.51 -5.38
C VAL A 972 30.47 4.50 -6.91
N GLY A 973 29.77 3.60 -7.60
CA GLY A 973 29.68 3.62 -9.06
C GLY A 973 29.14 4.95 -9.59
N MET A 974 28.01 5.41 -9.05
CA MET A 974 27.40 6.70 -9.43
C MET A 974 28.35 7.88 -9.20
N LEU A 975 29.07 7.91 -8.08
CA LEU A 975 30.03 8.98 -7.76
C LEU A 975 31.18 9.04 -8.77
N MET A 976 31.63 7.87 -9.26
CA MET A 976 32.71 7.80 -10.25
C MET A 976 32.26 8.21 -11.65
N ASP A 977 31.03 7.89 -12.01
CA ASP A 977 30.41 8.28 -13.28
C ASP A 977 30.10 9.78 -13.32
N ALA A 978 29.45 10.28 -12.25
CA ALA A 978 28.91 11.64 -12.19
C ALA A 978 29.93 12.70 -11.72
N LYS A 979 30.94 12.31 -10.92
CA LYS A 979 31.98 13.17 -10.35
C LYS A 979 31.45 14.47 -9.72
N PRO A 980 30.58 14.36 -8.69
CA PRO A 980 29.99 15.53 -8.02
C PRO A 980 31.07 16.41 -7.38
N LYS A 981 30.87 17.73 -7.41
CA LYS A 981 31.83 18.72 -6.89
C LYS A 981 31.25 19.61 -5.80
N THR A 982 29.93 19.73 -5.76
CA THR A 982 29.19 20.64 -4.88
C THR A 982 28.25 19.86 -3.97
N PHE A 983 27.77 20.49 -2.91
CA PHE A 983 26.73 19.95 -2.05
C PHE A 983 25.45 19.71 -2.84
N ALA A 984 25.06 20.65 -3.71
CA ALA A 984 23.91 20.48 -4.60
C ALA A 984 24.03 19.23 -5.48
N ASP A 985 25.22 18.93 -6.04
CA ASP A 985 25.43 17.69 -6.81
C ASP A 985 25.23 16.45 -5.93
N LEU A 986 25.65 16.48 -4.66
CA LEU A 986 25.44 15.37 -3.73
C LEU A 986 23.95 15.17 -3.38
N LEU A 987 23.16 16.24 -3.37
CA LEU A 987 21.70 16.10 -3.25
C LEU A 987 21.12 15.36 -4.44
N GLN A 988 21.59 15.66 -5.66
CA GLN A 988 21.19 14.92 -6.85
C GLN A 988 21.59 13.45 -6.77
N ILE A 989 22.84 13.14 -6.38
CA ILE A 989 23.28 11.76 -6.19
C ILE A 989 22.43 11.02 -5.16
N SER A 990 22.17 11.63 -4.01
CA SER A 990 21.32 11.03 -2.99
C SER A 990 19.93 10.73 -3.55
N GLY A 991 19.28 11.69 -4.21
CA GLY A 991 17.97 11.46 -4.83
C GLY A 991 17.98 10.38 -5.93
N LEU A 992 18.98 10.38 -6.81
CA LEU A 992 19.14 9.42 -7.91
C LEU A 992 19.47 8.00 -7.43
N SER A 993 20.13 7.87 -6.28
CA SER A 993 20.50 6.57 -5.70
C SER A 993 19.31 5.81 -5.11
N HIS A 994 18.16 6.48 -4.98
CA HIS A 994 16.97 5.94 -4.35
C HIS A 994 15.77 5.99 -5.31
N GLY A 995 15.56 4.89 -6.03
CA GLY A 995 14.39 4.69 -6.89
C GLY A 995 14.71 3.82 -8.09
N THR A 996 13.79 2.94 -8.47
CA THR A 996 13.89 2.14 -9.70
C THR A 996 13.78 3.06 -10.91
N ASP A 997 14.64 2.85 -11.92
CA ASP A 997 14.68 3.58 -13.20
C ASP A 997 14.98 5.10 -13.09
N VAL A 998 15.61 5.53 -12.00
CA VAL A 998 16.04 6.93 -11.81
C VAL A 998 17.45 7.15 -12.36
N TRP A 999 18.40 6.29 -11.99
CA TRP A 999 19.78 6.32 -12.48
C TRP A 999 19.98 5.47 -13.74
N LEU A 1000 19.87 4.14 -13.62
CA LEU A 1000 20.08 3.19 -14.71
C LEU A 1000 19.02 3.39 -15.80
N GLY A 1001 19.44 3.53 -17.07
CA GLY A 1001 18.54 3.74 -18.21
C GLY A 1001 17.94 5.16 -18.33
N ASN A 1002 18.37 6.09 -17.47
CA ASN A 1002 17.93 7.49 -17.46
C ASN A 1002 19.10 8.45 -17.22
N ALA A 1003 19.30 8.94 -15.98
CA ALA A 1003 20.31 9.95 -15.66
C ALA A 1003 21.74 9.52 -16.05
N GLN A 1004 22.09 8.24 -15.88
CA GLN A 1004 23.41 7.73 -16.24
C GLN A 1004 23.68 7.92 -17.75
N GLU A 1005 22.74 7.52 -18.60
CA GLU A 1005 22.89 7.63 -20.06
C GLU A 1005 22.97 9.10 -20.50
N LEU A 1006 22.22 10.00 -19.87
CA LEU A 1006 22.27 11.43 -20.18
C LEU A 1006 23.65 12.03 -19.87
N ILE A 1007 24.25 11.65 -18.73
CA ILE A 1007 25.58 12.09 -18.31
C ILE A 1007 26.68 11.47 -19.17
N GLU A 1008 26.61 10.15 -19.43
CA GLU A 1008 27.59 9.44 -20.28
C GLU A 1008 27.61 9.96 -21.71
N ASN A 1009 26.44 10.30 -22.27
CA ASN A 1009 26.33 10.87 -23.62
C ASN A 1009 26.67 12.36 -23.67
N GLY A 1010 26.99 13.00 -22.54
CA GLY A 1010 27.32 14.42 -22.46
C GLY A 1010 26.16 15.36 -22.79
N ILE A 1011 24.91 14.90 -22.59
CA ILE A 1011 23.70 15.71 -22.83
C ILE A 1011 23.50 16.71 -21.69
N CYS A 1012 23.72 16.28 -20.44
CA CYS A 1012 23.67 17.13 -19.25
C CYS A 1012 24.74 16.70 -18.24
N THR A 1013 24.93 17.50 -17.18
CA THR A 1013 25.83 17.16 -16.07
C THR A 1013 25.03 16.76 -14.82
N ILE A 1014 25.72 16.25 -13.79
CA ILE A 1014 25.10 15.97 -12.49
C ILE A 1014 24.48 17.22 -11.85
N SER A 1015 24.93 18.43 -12.21
CA SER A 1015 24.38 19.68 -11.69
C SER A 1015 23.03 20.05 -12.33
N ASP A 1016 22.72 19.49 -13.50
CA ASP A 1016 21.54 19.84 -14.30
C ASP A 1016 20.44 18.76 -14.26
N VAL A 1017 20.79 17.53 -13.84
CA VAL A 1017 19.89 16.37 -13.89
C VAL A 1017 18.81 16.43 -12.81
N ILE A 1018 17.70 15.73 -13.06
CA ILE A 1018 16.59 15.61 -12.11
C ILE A 1018 16.91 14.53 -11.07
N GLY A 1019 17.37 14.92 -9.89
CA GLY A 1019 17.62 14.00 -8.77
C GLY A 1019 16.63 14.13 -7.62
N CYS A 1020 16.05 15.30 -7.36
CA CYS A 1020 14.99 15.48 -6.37
C CYS A 1020 13.70 16.03 -7.00
N ARG A 1021 12.54 15.70 -6.40
CA ARG A 1021 11.24 16.20 -6.91
C ARG A 1021 11.15 17.73 -6.83
N ASP A 1022 11.65 18.31 -5.76
CA ASP A 1022 11.61 19.75 -5.52
C ASP A 1022 12.33 20.52 -6.62
N ASP A 1023 13.41 19.96 -7.16
CA ASP A 1023 14.19 20.58 -8.24
C ASP A 1023 13.39 20.70 -9.55
N ILE A 1024 12.39 19.83 -9.78
CA ILE A 1024 11.45 20.01 -10.90
C ILE A 1024 10.64 21.28 -10.70
N MET A 1025 10.07 21.45 -9.51
CA MET A 1025 9.22 22.61 -9.22
C MET A 1025 10.04 23.90 -9.26
N THR A 1026 11.20 23.95 -8.59
CA THR A 1026 12.02 25.16 -8.55
C THR A 1026 12.62 25.47 -9.93
N HIS A 1027 13.13 24.49 -10.66
CA HIS A 1027 13.63 24.70 -12.03
C HIS A 1027 12.57 25.31 -12.94
N LEU A 1028 11.35 24.74 -12.95
CA LEU A 1028 10.26 25.27 -13.77
C LEU A 1028 9.86 26.69 -13.37
N ILE A 1029 9.85 27.01 -12.07
CA ILE A 1029 9.59 28.38 -11.59
C ILE A 1029 10.68 29.34 -12.06
N HIS A 1030 11.97 28.99 -11.91
CA HIS A 1030 13.06 29.87 -12.35
C HIS A 1030 13.06 30.09 -13.87
N VAL A 1031 12.83 29.03 -14.66
CA VAL A 1031 12.74 29.14 -16.12
C VAL A 1031 11.53 29.99 -16.53
N ALA A 1032 10.38 29.81 -15.86
CA ALA A 1032 9.20 30.64 -16.07
C ALA A 1032 9.48 32.12 -15.75
N GLU A 1033 10.06 32.43 -14.60
CA GLU A 1033 10.41 33.82 -14.22
C GLU A 1033 11.44 34.43 -15.16
N ASN A 1034 12.43 33.66 -15.61
CA ASN A 1034 13.41 34.11 -16.59
C ASN A 1034 12.79 34.35 -17.97
N TYR A 1035 11.82 33.52 -18.37
CA TYR A 1035 11.00 33.75 -19.56
C TYR A 1035 10.22 35.07 -19.45
N GLU A 1036 9.56 35.32 -18.31
CA GLU A 1036 8.81 36.57 -18.08
C GLU A 1036 9.73 37.79 -18.12
N LYS A 1037 10.87 37.74 -17.43
CA LYS A 1037 11.89 38.81 -17.44
C LYS A 1037 12.44 39.08 -18.85
N ARG A 1038 12.72 38.02 -19.61
CA ARG A 1038 13.32 38.12 -20.95
C ARG A 1038 12.32 38.56 -22.04
N THR A 1039 11.06 38.16 -21.93
CA THR A 1039 10.06 38.36 -22.98
C THR A 1039 9.01 39.42 -22.65
N GLY A 1040 8.86 39.79 -21.36
CA GLY A 1040 7.79 40.66 -20.85
C GLY A 1040 6.40 40.03 -20.90
N LYS A 1041 6.27 38.75 -21.27
CA LYS A 1041 5.01 38.01 -21.34
C LYS A 1041 4.87 37.13 -20.11
N LYS A 1042 3.64 36.98 -19.60
CA LYS A 1042 3.33 36.05 -18.52
C LYS A 1042 3.63 34.61 -18.95
N SER A 1043 4.20 33.82 -18.06
CA SER A 1043 4.48 32.40 -18.27
C SER A 1043 3.16 31.64 -18.51
N PRO A 1044 3.12 30.69 -19.46
CA PRO A 1044 2.01 29.75 -19.63
C PRO A 1044 1.91 28.73 -18.48
N LEU A 1045 2.96 28.55 -17.67
CA LEU A 1045 2.94 27.72 -16.47
C LEU A 1045 2.81 28.58 -15.22
N SER A 1046 1.81 28.29 -14.39
CA SER A 1046 1.67 28.84 -13.04
C SER A 1046 2.53 28.08 -12.02
N LYS A 1047 2.70 28.63 -10.81
CA LYS A 1047 3.37 27.92 -9.70
C LYS A 1047 2.63 26.62 -9.32
N LYS A 1048 1.30 26.60 -9.43
CA LYS A 1048 0.47 25.40 -9.20
C LYS A 1048 0.71 24.34 -10.28
N ASP A 1049 0.92 24.74 -11.53
CA ASP A 1049 1.27 23.81 -12.62
C ASP A 1049 2.65 23.20 -12.41
N CYS A 1050 3.65 24.00 -11.98
CA CYS A 1050 4.98 23.50 -11.65
C CYS A 1050 4.93 22.42 -10.54
N PHE A 1051 4.10 22.63 -9.52
CA PHE A 1051 3.86 21.64 -8.46
C PHE A 1051 3.14 20.38 -8.97
N LYS A 1052 2.12 20.53 -9.81
CA LYS A 1052 1.43 19.39 -10.43
C LYS A 1052 2.41 18.54 -11.25
N ILE A 1053 3.23 19.17 -12.10
CA ILE A 1053 4.25 18.50 -12.91
C ILE A 1053 5.24 17.72 -12.01
N MET A 1054 5.74 18.35 -10.94
CA MET A 1054 6.57 17.67 -9.94
C MET A 1054 5.86 16.42 -9.36
N GLU A 1055 4.61 16.56 -8.92
CA GLU A 1055 3.86 15.45 -8.30
C GLU A 1055 3.50 14.34 -9.30
N TYR A 1056 3.28 14.66 -10.57
CA TYR A 1056 3.06 13.67 -11.63
C TYR A 1056 4.33 12.87 -11.92
N THR A 1057 5.46 13.55 -12.07
CA THR A 1057 6.76 12.92 -12.33
C THR A 1057 7.18 12.03 -11.15
N ARG A 1058 7.16 12.54 -9.91
CA ARG A 1058 7.61 11.76 -8.74
C ARG A 1058 6.74 10.54 -8.43
N LYS A 1059 5.50 10.48 -8.93
CA LYS A 1059 4.58 9.34 -8.77
C LYS A 1059 4.60 8.38 -9.97
N GLY A 1060 5.47 8.60 -10.96
CA GLY A 1060 5.50 7.80 -12.18
C GLY A 1060 4.26 7.96 -13.07
N LYS A 1061 3.52 9.06 -12.90
CA LYS A 1061 2.29 9.37 -13.64
C LYS A 1061 2.53 10.25 -14.86
N ALA A 1062 3.75 10.73 -15.07
CA ALA A 1062 4.11 11.59 -16.20
C ALA A 1062 3.61 11.07 -17.56
N PRO A 1063 3.75 9.78 -17.93
CA PRO A 1063 3.25 9.26 -19.22
C PRO A 1063 1.76 9.53 -19.51
N LYS A 1064 0.97 9.70 -18.46
CA LYS A 1064 -0.47 9.95 -18.56
C LYS A 1064 -0.82 11.42 -18.35
N GLU A 1065 -0.19 12.08 -17.38
CA GLU A 1065 -0.63 13.38 -16.85
C GLU A 1065 0.25 14.56 -17.31
N LEU A 1066 1.47 14.32 -17.81
CA LEU A 1066 2.38 15.37 -18.30
C LEU A 1066 2.08 15.90 -19.73
N PRO A 1067 1.51 15.12 -20.69
CA PRO A 1067 1.32 15.59 -22.06
C PRO A 1067 0.65 16.97 -22.23
N PRO A 1068 -0.35 17.38 -21.41
CA PRO A 1068 -0.96 18.70 -21.50
C PRO A 1068 0.00 19.88 -21.23
N TYR A 1069 1.11 19.64 -20.52
CA TYR A 1069 2.06 20.67 -20.10
C TYR A 1069 3.27 20.80 -21.01
N GLU A 1070 3.51 19.86 -21.92
CA GLU A 1070 4.73 19.81 -22.71
C GLU A 1070 4.98 21.07 -23.54
N ASP A 1071 3.96 21.55 -24.25
CA ASP A 1071 4.09 22.73 -25.10
C ASP A 1071 4.36 23.99 -24.28
N ALA A 1072 3.78 24.07 -23.08
CA ALA A 1072 4.04 25.15 -22.14
C ALA A 1072 5.48 25.09 -21.59
N MET A 1073 5.97 23.89 -21.22
CA MET A 1073 7.36 23.67 -20.81
C MET A 1073 8.34 24.06 -21.92
N LYS A 1074 8.10 23.63 -23.16
CA LYS A 1074 8.89 24.01 -24.34
C LYS A 1074 8.87 25.52 -24.59
N THR A 1075 7.70 26.15 -24.43
CA THR A 1075 7.52 27.60 -24.65
C THR A 1075 8.35 28.45 -23.69
N ILE A 1076 8.44 28.06 -22.41
CA ILE A 1076 9.28 28.78 -21.43
C ILE A 1076 10.77 28.48 -21.59
N GLY A 1077 11.13 27.44 -22.36
CA GLY A 1077 12.50 27.09 -22.71
C GLY A 1077 13.05 25.85 -22.01
N VAL A 1078 12.20 24.94 -21.53
CA VAL A 1078 12.65 23.63 -21.01
C VAL A 1078 13.11 22.75 -22.18
N GLU A 1079 14.26 22.11 -22.03
CA GLU A 1079 14.86 21.26 -23.07
C GLU A 1079 14.16 19.90 -23.18
N GLN A 1080 14.16 19.32 -24.39
CA GLN A 1080 13.41 18.08 -24.67
C GLN A 1080 13.89 16.89 -23.81
N TRP A 1081 15.20 16.77 -23.57
CA TRP A 1081 15.73 15.67 -22.75
C TRP A 1081 15.21 15.72 -21.32
N TYR A 1082 14.92 16.90 -20.78
CA TYR A 1082 14.39 17.08 -19.42
C TYR A 1082 12.95 16.53 -19.35
N ILE A 1083 12.14 16.85 -20.37
CA ILE A 1083 10.78 16.33 -20.53
C ILE A 1083 10.81 14.80 -20.67
N ASP A 1084 11.71 14.27 -21.50
CA ASP A 1084 11.88 12.82 -21.69
C ASP A 1084 12.31 12.12 -20.40
N SER A 1085 13.15 12.76 -19.58
CA SER A 1085 13.53 12.24 -18.27
C SER A 1085 12.35 12.18 -17.30
N CYS A 1086 11.48 13.21 -17.27
CA CYS A 1086 10.24 13.19 -16.49
C CYS A 1086 9.36 11.98 -16.83
N TYR A 1087 9.29 11.56 -18.09
CA TYR A 1087 8.52 10.39 -18.51
C TYR A 1087 9.06 9.05 -17.98
N LYS A 1088 10.37 8.97 -17.73
CA LYS A 1088 11.03 7.74 -17.29
C LYS A 1088 10.88 7.51 -15.78
N ILE A 1089 10.98 8.57 -14.98
CA ILE A 1089 10.99 8.52 -13.50
C ILE A 1089 9.73 7.82 -12.96
N LYS A 1090 9.92 6.79 -12.11
CA LYS A 1090 8.82 6.05 -11.45
C LYS A 1090 8.56 6.52 -10.03
N TYR A 1091 9.61 6.90 -9.32
CA TYR A 1091 9.57 7.41 -7.96
C TYR A 1091 10.75 8.33 -7.72
N MET A 1092 10.59 9.38 -6.90
CA MET A 1092 11.68 10.29 -6.57
C MET A 1092 11.50 10.93 -5.19
N PHE A 1093 12.62 11.13 -4.47
CA PHE A 1093 12.62 11.66 -3.10
C PHE A 1093 12.50 13.20 -3.01
N PRO A 1094 12.05 13.72 -1.85
CA PRO A 1094 12.13 15.15 -1.54
C PRO A 1094 13.56 15.60 -1.26
N LYS A 1095 13.89 16.81 -1.72
CA LYS A 1095 15.20 17.46 -1.50
C LYS A 1095 15.52 17.66 -0.02
N ALA A 1096 14.52 17.91 0.82
CA ALA A 1096 14.69 18.01 2.26
C ALA A 1096 15.26 16.72 2.88
N HIS A 1097 14.80 15.55 2.42
CA HIS A 1097 15.31 14.27 2.89
C HIS A 1097 16.76 14.06 2.42
N ALA A 1098 17.04 14.30 1.14
CA ALA A 1098 18.40 14.24 0.60
C ALA A 1098 19.35 15.17 1.38
N ALA A 1099 18.93 16.41 1.65
CA ALA A 1099 19.72 17.39 2.39
C ALA A 1099 20.06 16.92 3.80
N ALA A 1100 19.08 16.42 4.57
CA ALA A 1100 19.32 15.88 5.90
C ALA A 1100 20.34 14.73 5.91
N TYR A 1101 20.21 13.78 4.97
CA TYR A 1101 21.10 12.62 4.91
C TYR A 1101 22.50 12.99 4.43
N VAL A 1102 22.63 13.89 3.44
CA VAL A 1102 23.93 14.36 2.95
C VAL A 1102 24.62 15.22 4.01
N ILE A 1103 23.91 16.08 4.74
CA ILE A 1103 24.46 16.81 5.91
C ILE A 1103 25.06 15.82 6.90
N ALA A 1104 24.30 14.78 7.26
CA ALA A 1104 24.77 13.79 8.20
C ALA A 1104 25.98 13.01 7.70
N ALA A 1105 25.98 12.60 6.43
CA ALA A 1105 27.09 11.91 5.80
C ALA A 1105 28.37 12.78 5.81
N LEU A 1106 28.26 14.06 5.45
CA LEU A 1106 29.41 14.98 5.42
C LEU A 1106 29.94 15.30 6.82
N ARG A 1107 29.08 15.44 7.84
CA ARG A 1107 29.53 15.58 9.23
C ARG A 1107 30.37 14.38 9.67
N ILE A 1108 29.86 13.17 9.43
CA ILE A 1108 30.55 11.93 9.76
C ILE A 1108 31.87 11.82 8.98
N ALA A 1109 31.88 12.20 7.70
CA ALA A 1109 33.08 12.23 6.85
C ALA A 1109 34.14 13.20 7.37
N TRP A 1110 33.76 14.33 7.97
CA TRP A 1110 34.70 15.26 8.57
C TRP A 1110 35.49 14.61 9.70
N TYR A 1111 34.81 13.88 10.60
CA TYR A 1111 35.50 13.10 11.64
C TYR A 1111 36.37 12.00 11.04
N LYS A 1112 35.94 11.35 9.95
CA LYS A 1112 36.76 10.36 9.25
C LYS A 1112 38.09 10.93 8.75
N ILE A 1113 38.09 12.17 8.26
CA ILE A 1113 39.30 12.86 7.79
C ILE A 1113 40.18 13.29 8.96
N TYR A 1114 39.61 13.99 9.94
CA TYR A 1114 40.38 14.70 10.98
C TYR A 1114 40.58 13.93 12.30
N TYR A 1115 39.68 13.02 12.63
CA TYR A 1115 39.68 12.20 13.85
C TYR A 1115 39.45 10.70 13.52
N PRO A 1116 40.28 10.11 12.65
CA PRO A 1116 40.04 8.78 12.09
C PRO A 1116 39.92 7.66 13.13
N LEU A 1117 40.74 7.68 14.19
CA LEU A 1117 40.71 6.64 15.21
C LEU A 1117 39.38 6.63 15.98
N GLN A 1118 38.88 7.81 16.33
CA GLN A 1118 37.57 8.04 16.94
C GLN A 1118 36.44 7.67 15.98
N PHE A 1119 36.57 8.02 14.71
CA PHE A 1119 35.61 7.64 13.67
C PHE A 1119 35.46 6.12 13.56
N TYR A 1120 36.57 5.37 13.42
CA TYR A 1120 36.49 3.91 13.31
C TYR A 1120 35.96 3.28 14.61
N SER A 1121 36.37 3.77 15.77
CA SER A 1121 35.85 3.32 17.08
C SER A 1121 34.32 3.48 17.17
N ALA A 1122 33.80 4.67 16.83
CA ALA A 1122 32.37 4.94 16.81
C ALA A 1122 31.65 4.09 15.74
N PHE A 1123 32.20 4.02 14.53
CA PHE A 1123 31.63 3.23 13.44
C PHE A 1123 31.49 1.76 13.81
N PHE A 1124 32.55 1.11 14.29
CA PHE A 1124 32.48 -0.31 14.64
C PHE A 1124 31.59 -0.57 15.87
N THR A 1125 31.49 0.38 16.80
CA THR A 1125 30.58 0.27 17.96
C THR A 1125 29.10 0.30 17.56
N VAL A 1126 28.75 1.07 16.54
CA VAL A 1126 27.35 1.22 16.08
C VAL A 1126 27.02 0.24 14.94
N ARG A 1127 27.93 0.07 13.98
CA ARG A 1127 27.73 -0.66 12.71
C ARG A 1127 28.74 -1.78 12.45
N GLY A 1128 29.59 -2.15 13.40
CA GLY A 1128 30.66 -3.13 13.21
C GLY A 1128 30.23 -4.61 13.16
N GLY A 1129 28.96 -4.90 12.93
CA GLY A 1129 28.48 -6.27 12.78
C GLY A 1129 29.22 -7.00 11.65
N ALA A 1130 29.46 -8.31 11.83
CA ALA A 1130 30.14 -9.19 10.87
C ALA A 1130 31.65 -8.96 10.63
N ILE A 1131 32.36 -8.32 11.56
CA ILE A 1131 33.83 -8.26 11.50
C ILE A 1131 34.47 -9.66 11.63
N ASP A 1132 35.52 -9.93 10.84
CA ASP A 1132 36.43 -11.04 11.10
C ASP A 1132 37.49 -10.59 12.12
N ALA A 1133 37.19 -10.75 13.40
CA ALA A 1133 38.05 -10.29 14.50
C ALA A 1133 39.48 -10.82 14.40
N VAL A 1134 39.65 -12.08 13.97
CA VAL A 1134 40.95 -12.73 13.85
C VAL A 1134 41.76 -12.09 12.72
N ALA A 1135 41.17 -11.95 11.53
CA ALA A 1135 41.84 -11.30 10.40
C ALA A 1135 42.17 -9.83 10.70
N ALA A 1136 41.26 -9.11 11.37
CA ALA A 1136 41.45 -7.71 11.74
C ALA A 1136 42.67 -7.49 12.67
N VAL A 1137 42.85 -8.35 13.67
CA VAL A 1137 44.01 -8.30 14.61
C VAL A 1137 45.31 -8.73 13.94
N GLN A 1138 45.27 -9.72 13.02
CA GLN A 1138 46.45 -10.17 12.27
C GLN A 1138 46.96 -9.12 11.26
N GLY A 1139 46.14 -8.13 10.92
CA GLY A 1139 46.53 -6.97 10.13
C GLY A 1139 46.36 -7.12 8.61
N LYS A 1140 46.95 -6.17 7.87
CA LYS A 1140 46.65 -5.87 6.45
C LYS A 1140 46.69 -7.10 5.54
N ALA A 1141 47.67 -7.99 5.71
CA ALA A 1141 47.87 -9.16 4.86
C ALA A 1141 46.77 -10.23 5.04
N ALA A 1142 46.32 -10.47 6.28
CA ALA A 1142 45.28 -11.44 6.58
C ALA A 1142 43.92 -10.98 6.03
N VAL A 1143 43.60 -9.70 6.21
CA VAL A 1143 42.38 -9.08 5.68
C VAL A 1143 42.34 -9.17 4.15
N LYS A 1144 43.41 -8.78 3.44
CA LYS A 1144 43.46 -8.90 1.97
C LYS A 1144 43.31 -10.35 1.49
N LYS A 1145 43.88 -11.32 2.21
CA LYS A 1145 43.70 -12.74 1.89
C LYS A 1145 42.22 -13.14 1.98
N LYS A 1146 41.54 -12.76 3.07
CA LYS A 1146 40.12 -13.07 3.27
C LYS A 1146 39.22 -12.42 2.23
N MET A 1147 39.48 -11.16 1.90
CA MET A 1147 38.78 -10.44 0.82
C MET A 1147 38.93 -11.16 -0.52
N ASN A 1148 40.13 -11.65 -0.86
CA ASN A 1148 40.36 -12.41 -2.08
C ASN A 1148 39.63 -13.76 -2.09
N GLU A 1149 39.56 -14.46 -0.96
CA GLU A 1149 38.80 -15.72 -0.83
C GLU A 1149 37.32 -15.51 -1.15
N ILE A 1150 36.72 -14.41 -0.66
CA ILE A 1150 35.31 -14.08 -0.92
C ILE A 1150 35.13 -13.68 -2.39
N LYS A 1151 35.99 -12.81 -2.93
CA LYS A 1151 35.95 -12.38 -4.34
C LYS A 1151 36.02 -13.54 -5.33
N LEU A 1152 36.83 -14.56 -5.03
CA LEU A 1152 36.99 -15.73 -5.90
C LEU A 1152 35.70 -16.57 -6.02
N LYS A 1153 34.76 -16.45 -5.08
CA LYS A 1153 33.46 -17.13 -5.14
C LYS A 1153 32.49 -16.46 -6.12
N GLY A 1154 32.65 -15.17 -6.41
CA GLY A 1154 31.74 -14.43 -7.29
C GLY A 1154 30.28 -14.61 -6.88
N ASN A 1155 29.44 -15.09 -7.80
CA ASN A 1155 28.01 -15.31 -7.54
C ASN A 1155 27.69 -16.47 -6.58
N ASP A 1156 28.68 -17.30 -6.23
CA ASP A 1156 28.53 -18.38 -5.23
C ASP A 1156 28.75 -17.89 -3.79
N ALA A 1157 29.10 -16.61 -3.60
CA ALA A 1157 29.20 -16.01 -2.28
C ALA A 1157 27.81 -15.92 -1.61
N THR A 1158 27.77 -16.23 -0.32
CA THR A 1158 26.54 -16.07 0.48
C THR A 1158 26.33 -14.61 0.87
N ALA A 1159 25.09 -14.21 1.15
CA ALA A 1159 24.78 -12.86 1.63
C ALA A 1159 25.55 -12.46 2.91
N LYS A 1160 25.89 -13.43 3.78
CA LYS A 1160 26.75 -13.21 4.96
C LYS A 1160 28.18 -12.85 4.52
N GLU A 1161 28.71 -13.52 3.51
CA GLU A 1161 30.06 -13.29 2.99
C GLU A 1161 30.16 -11.96 2.24
N ASP A 1162 29.14 -11.59 1.45
CA ASP A 1162 29.09 -10.27 0.81
C ASP A 1162 29.06 -9.15 1.84
N SER A 1163 28.26 -9.30 2.90
CA SER A 1163 28.22 -8.34 4.01
C SER A 1163 29.57 -8.26 4.73
N GLN A 1164 30.22 -9.41 4.95
CA GLN A 1164 31.56 -9.46 5.55
C GLN A 1164 32.60 -8.77 4.66
N TYR A 1165 32.51 -8.90 3.34
CA TYR A 1165 33.41 -8.24 2.40
C TYR A 1165 33.39 -6.71 2.57
N THR A 1166 32.20 -6.11 2.65
CA THR A 1166 32.05 -4.67 2.86
C THR A 1166 32.67 -4.21 4.18
N VAL A 1167 32.51 -4.98 5.25
CA VAL A 1167 33.14 -4.66 6.55
C VAL A 1167 34.66 -4.80 6.47
N LEU A 1168 35.17 -5.82 5.76
CA LEU A 1168 36.61 -5.99 5.55
C LEU A 1168 37.23 -4.85 4.73
N GLN A 1169 36.50 -4.22 3.79
CA GLN A 1169 36.94 -3.00 3.10
C GLN A 1169 37.18 -1.84 4.08
N ILE A 1170 36.36 -1.71 5.11
CA ILE A 1170 36.50 -0.66 6.13
C ILE A 1170 37.67 -1.00 7.08
N VAL A 1171 37.82 -2.27 7.45
CA VAL A 1171 38.96 -2.76 8.25
C VAL A 1171 40.28 -2.51 7.50
N ILE A 1172 40.37 -2.85 6.22
CA ILE A 1172 41.60 -2.64 5.44
C ILE A 1172 41.91 -1.15 5.27
N GLU A 1173 40.89 -0.30 5.14
CA GLU A 1173 41.08 1.16 5.11
C GLU A 1173 41.71 1.68 6.40
N MET A 1174 41.16 1.30 7.56
CA MET A 1174 41.71 1.67 8.86
C MET A 1174 43.18 1.22 9.00
N LEU A 1175 43.47 -0.03 8.63
CA LEU A 1175 44.83 -0.60 8.70
C LEU A 1175 45.79 0.09 7.72
N ALA A 1176 45.33 0.42 6.50
CA ALA A 1176 46.13 1.12 5.50
C ALA A 1176 46.47 2.56 5.91
N ARG A 1177 45.63 3.18 6.75
CA ARG A 1177 45.88 4.49 7.37
C ARG A 1177 46.83 4.44 8.58
N GLY A 1178 47.29 3.25 8.96
CA GLY A 1178 48.29 3.06 10.02
C GLY A 1178 47.73 2.83 11.43
N TYR A 1179 46.42 2.55 11.56
CA TYR A 1179 45.81 2.17 12.83
C TYR A 1179 45.76 0.65 12.99
N GLU A 1180 45.56 0.16 14.21
CA GLU A 1180 45.58 -1.26 14.53
C GLU A 1180 44.44 -1.66 15.47
N PHE A 1181 44.05 -2.94 15.41
CA PHE A 1181 43.17 -3.55 16.39
C PHE A 1181 43.96 -4.25 17.49
N LEU A 1182 43.46 -4.15 18.72
CA LEU A 1182 43.86 -5.00 19.84
C LEU A 1182 42.85 -6.14 19.97
N PRO A 1183 43.32 -7.36 20.28
CA PRO A 1183 42.43 -8.50 20.49
C PRO A 1183 41.49 -8.26 21.67
N VAL A 1184 40.43 -9.07 21.71
CA VAL A 1184 39.54 -9.14 22.86
C VAL A 1184 40.35 -9.54 24.10
N ASP A 1185 40.14 -8.83 25.20
CA ASP A 1185 40.79 -9.06 26.49
C ASP A 1185 39.72 -9.21 27.56
N LEU A 1186 39.78 -10.29 28.34
CA LEU A 1186 38.73 -10.65 29.29
C LEU A 1186 38.44 -9.56 30.33
N ILE A 1187 39.42 -8.71 30.68
CA ILE A 1187 39.26 -7.69 31.73
C ILE A 1187 39.01 -6.30 31.13
N LYS A 1188 39.66 -5.99 30.00
CA LYS A 1188 39.64 -4.65 29.41
C LYS A 1188 38.55 -4.45 28.36
N SER A 1189 38.17 -5.50 27.65
CA SER A 1189 37.18 -5.39 26.57
C SER A 1189 35.79 -5.06 27.11
N ASP A 1190 35.08 -4.27 26.32
CA ASP A 1190 33.66 -4.03 26.55
C ASP A 1190 32.81 -5.15 25.94
N TRP A 1191 31.53 -5.20 26.24
CA TRP A 1191 30.63 -6.14 25.57
C TRP A 1191 30.33 -5.74 24.14
N ARG A 1192 30.26 -4.43 23.84
CA ARG A 1192 29.96 -3.89 22.49
C ARG A 1192 30.86 -2.73 22.04
N ILE A 1193 31.41 -1.95 22.96
CA ILE A 1193 32.17 -0.74 22.60
C ILE A 1193 33.59 -1.08 22.11
N TYR A 1194 33.94 -0.59 20.93
CA TYR A 1194 35.29 -0.67 20.35
C TYR A 1194 36.19 0.42 20.97
N LYS A 1195 36.76 0.14 22.13
CA LYS A 1195 37.49 1.13 22.94
C LYS A 1195 38.83 1.53 22.34
N ILE A 1196 39.17 2.81 22.41
CA ILE A 1196 40.51 3.30 22.06
C ILE A 1196 41.46 3.06 23.24
N GLU A 1197 42.56 2.36 23.00
CA GLU A 1197 43.63 2.09 23.97
C GLU A 1197 44.98 2.29 23.27
N ASP A 1198 45.81 3.19 23.80
CA ASP A 1198 47.18 3.47 23.33
C ASP A 1198 47.29 3.69 21.80
N GLY A 1199 46.32 4.41 21.22
CA GLY A 1199 46.29 4.70 19.77
C GLY A 1199 45.76 3.55 18.89
N LYS A 1200 45.27 2.47 19.50
CA LYS A 1200 44.67 1.29 18.84
C LYS A 1200 43.22 1.09 19.26
N ILE A 1201 42.50 0.21 18.57
CA ILE A 1201 41.10 -0.11 18.88
C ILE A 1201 40.99 -1.51 19.45
N ARG A 1202 40.58 -1.63 20.73
CA ARG A 1202 40.29 -2.91 21.37
C ARG A 1202 38.93 -3.45 20.92
N LEU A 1203 38.94 -4.70 20.47
CA LEU A 1203 37.73 -5.41 20.09
C LEU A 1203 36.85 -5.73 21.33
N PRO A 1204 35.51 -5.59 21.21
CA PRO A 1204 34.56 -6.02 22.24
C PRO A 1204 34.26 -7.53 22.17
N PHE A 1205 33.60 -8.08 23.20
CA PHE A 1205 33.17 -9.48 23.21
C PHE A 1205 32.23 -9.81 22.03
N SER A 1206 31.34 -8.90 21.65
CA SER A 1206 30.40 -9.09 20.54
C SER A 1206 31.05 -9.15 19.15
N ALA A 1207 32.35 -8.85 19.03
CA ALA A 1207 33.08 -8.96 17.76
C ALA A 1207 33.51 -10.40 17.44
N ILE A 1208 33.41 -11.33 18.39
CA ILE A 1208 33.79 -12.74 18.22
C ILE A 1208 32.61 -13.50 17.59
N ASP A 1209 32.87 -14.19 16.48
CA ASP A 1209 31.86 -15.04 15.83
C ASP A 1209 31.39 -16.13 16.81
N GLY A 1210 30.07 -16.32 16.91
CA GLY A 1210 29.46 -17.24 17.88
C GLY A 1210 29.11 -16.62 19.24
N ILE A 1211 29.51 -15.38 19.54
CA ILE A 1211 29.11 -14.66 20.77
C ILE A 1211 28.04 -13.62 20.45
N GLY A 1212 26.78 -13.95 20.74
CA GLY A 1212 25.66 -13.01 20.60
C GLY A 1212 25.63 -11.94 21.70
N GLU A 1213 24.84 -10.88 21.51
CA GLU A 1213 24.70 -9.75 22.44
C GLU A 1213 24.43 -10.18 23.89
N THR A 1214 23.45 -11.07 24.12
CA THR A 1214 23.13 -11.55 25.47
C THR A 1214 24.32 -12.24 26.14
N ALA A 1215 25.10 -13.03 25.38
CA ALA A 1215 26.28 -13.70 25.88
C ALA A 1215 27.43 -12.70 26.15
N ALA A 1216 27.62 -11.72 25.27
CA ALA A 1216 28.61 -10.66 25.45
C ALA A 1216 28.33 -9.82 26.72
N ILE A 1217 27.07 -9.48 26.97
CA ILE A 1217 26.63 -8.80 28.20
C ILE A 1217 26.90 -9.69 29.42
N ALA A 1218 26.53 -10.97 29.34
CA ALA A 1218 26.75 -11.93 30.43
C ALA A 1218 28.24 -12.07 30.79
N ILE A 1219 29.14 -12.12 29.79
CA ILE A 1219 30.60 -12.12 30.01
C ILE A 1219 31.01 -10.84 30.74
N ALA A 1220 30.62 -9.66 30.24
CA ALA A 1220 31.01 -8.40 30.84
C ALA A 1220 30.51 -8.26 32.29
N ASP A 1221 29.31 -8.74 32.59
CA ASP A 1221 28.76 -8.75 33.95
C ASP A 1221 29.48 -9.77 34.85
N ALA A 1222 29.85 -10.94 34.32
CA ALA A 1222 30.65 -11.92 35.03
C ALA A 1222 32.04 -11.37 35.40
N VAL A 1223 32.69 -10.66 34.47
CA VAL A 1223 33.97 -9.98 34.71
C VAL A 1223 33.82 -8.87 35.75
N LYS A 1224 32.76 -8.06 35.70
CA LYS A 1224 32.48 -7.04 36.72
C LYS A 1224 32.26 -7.63 38.12
N ARG A 1225 31.62 -8.81 38.22
CA ARG A 1225 31.44 -9.52 39.48
C ARG A 1225 32.76 -10.11 40.01
N ASN A 1226 33.69 -10.45 39.13
CA ASN A 1226 34.98 -11.07 39.45
C ASN A 1226 36.16 -10.17 39.02
N PRO A 1227 36.37 -9.00 39.67
CA PRO A 1227 37.37 -8.02 39.24
C PRO A 1227 38.83 -8.50 39.38
N GLU A 1228 39.09 -9.53 40.18
CA GLU A 1228 40.41 -10.18 40.28
C GLU A 1228 40.67 -11.20 39.14
N GLY A 1229 39.69 -11.38 38.24
CA GLY A 1229 39.74 -12.32 37.13
C GLY A 1229 39.28 -13.73 37.51
N PHE A 1230 39.40 -14.63 36.55
CA PHE A 1230 39.05 -16.05 36.70
C PHE A 1230 40.31 -16.89 36.87
N THR A 1231 40.21 -18.01 37.58
CA THR A 1231 41.37 -18.91 37.80
C THR A 1231 41.37 -20.12 36.88
N ALA A 1232 40.22 -20.47 36.31
CA ALA A 1232 40.06 -21.50 35.29
C ALA A 1232 38.92 -21.12 34.32
N ALA A 1233 38.94 -21.67 33.12
CA ALA A 1233 37.90 -21.43 32.11
C ALA A 1233 36.53 -21.97 32.54
N ASP A 1234 36.50 -23.08 33.29
CA ASP A 1234 35.27 -23.61 33.90
C ASP A 1234 34.61 -22.62 34.88
N ASP A 1235 35.38 -21.76 35.56
CA ASP A 1235 34.81 -20.75 36.44
C ASP A 1235 33.93 -19.78 35.64
N LEU A 1236 34.40 -19.38 34.46
CA LEU A 1236 33.66 -18.51 33.54
C LEU A 1236 32.50 -19.23 32.86
N ALA A 1237 32.67 -20.52 32.51
CA ALA A 1237 31.61 -21.32 31.88
C ALA A 1237 30.39 -21.53 32.80
N ASN A 1238 30.63 -21.55 34.12
CA ASN A 1238 29.59 -21.70 35.14
C ASN A 1238 28.87 -20.37 35.48
N GLU A 1239 29.30 -19.24 34.93
CA GLU A 1239 28.61 -17.97 35.12
C GLU A 1239 27.28 -17.93 34.34
N PRO A 1240 26.20 -17.36 34.92
CA PRO A 1240 24.90 -17.30 34.26
C PRO A 1240 24.97 -16.60 32.90
N GLY A 1241 24.52 -17.28 31.85
CA GLY A 1241 24.40 -16.73 30.49
C GLY A 1241 25.65 -16.83 29.61
N VAL A 1242 26.76 -17.40 30.10
CA VAL A 1242 27.98 -17.64 29.31
C VAL A 1242 27.97 -19.04 28.70
N GLY A 1243 28.03 -20.10 29.52
CA GLY A 1243 28.03 -21.48 29.04
C GLY A 1243 29.29 -21.88 28.25
N LYS A 1244 29.43 -23.18 27.97
CA LYS A 1244 30.67 -23.75 27.42
C LYS A 1244 31.00 -23.27 26.00
N SER A 1245 30.02 -23.20 25.11
CA SER A 1245 30.24 -22.79 23.71
C SER A 1245 30.78 -21.38 23.58
N VAL A 1246 30.42 -20.47 24.49
CA VAL A 1246 30.93 -19.10 24.52
C VAL A 1246 32.37 -19.05 25.01
N VAL A 1247 32.72 -19.87 26.02
CA VAL A 1247 34.11 -20.01 26.50
C VAL A 1247 35.01 -20.61 25.43
N ASP A 1248 34.52 -21.61 24.69
CA ASP A 1248 35.24 -22.19 23.54
C ASP A 1248 35.52 -21.11 22.48
N ALA A 1249 34.52 -20.29 22.12
CA ALA A 1249 34.69 -19.17 21.19
C ALA A 1249 35.70 -18.11 21.70
N LEU A 1250 35.68 -17.77 22.99
CA LEU A 1250 36.67 -16.88 23.61
C LEU A 1250 38.09 -17.46 23.53
N ARG A 1251 38.23 -18.78 23.69
CA ARG A 1251 39.52 -19.45 23.62
C ARG A 1251 40.07 -19.49 22.19
N GLU A 1252 39.22 -19.82 21.22
CA GLU A 1252 39.60 -19.80 19.79
C GLU A 1252 40.02 -18.40 19.33
N ALA A 1253 39.37 -17.36 19.86
CA ALA A 1253 39.75 -15.96 19.65
C ALA A 1253 41.01 -15.53 20.42
N GLY A 1254 41.56 -16.39 21.28
CA GLY A 1254 42.75 -16.10 22.11
C GLY A 1254 42.48 -15.21 23.33
N ALA A 1255 41.22 -14.88 23.64
CA ALA A 1255 40.83 -13.95 24.69
C ALA A 1255 41.05 -14.49 26.12
N LEU A 1256 41.20 -15.81 26.27
CA LEU A 1256 41.45 -16.46 27.57
C LEU A 1256 42.95 -16.58 27.92
N GLY A 1257 43.87 -16.28 27.00
CA GLY A 1257 45.31 -16.39 27.25
C GLY A 1257 45.72 -17.78 27.79
N ASP A 1258 46.54 -17.79 28.84
CA ASP A 1258 47.05 -19.01 29.50
C ASP A 1258 46.11 -19.58 30.58
N LEU A 1259 44.84 -19.15 30.62
CA LEU A 1259 43.88 -19.60 31.62
C LEU A 1259 43.62 -21.12 31.50
N PRO A 1260 43.91 -21.92 32.55
CA PRO A 1260 43.76 -23.37 32.49
C PRO A 1260 42.29 -23.79 32.34
N GLU A 1261 42.04 -24.95 31.73
CA GLU A 1261 40.71 -25.56 31.60
C GLU A 1261 39.98 -25.67 32.94
N THR A 1262 40.60 -26.32 33.91
CA THR A 1262 40.00 -26.68 35.19
C THR A 1262 40.90 -26.26 36.35
N ARG A 1263 40.28 -25.99 37.52
CA ARG A 1263 41.04 -25.85 38.77
C ARG A 1263 41.61 -27.21 39.17
N GLN A 1264 42.92 -27.27 39.38
CA GLN A 1264 43.58 -28.45 39.96
C GLN A 1264 43.30 -28.60 41.47
N ILE A 1265 42.89 -27.52 42.17
CA ILE A 1265 42.57 -27.50 43.60
C ILE A 1265 41.36 -26.57 43.85
N SER A 1266 40.29 -27.07 44.47
CA SER A 1266 39.18 -26.28 45.00
C SER A 1266 39.37 -26.06 46.51
N LEU A 1267 39.36 -24.80 46.98
CA LEU A 1267 39.62 -24.45 48.39
C LEU A 1267 38.37 -24.57 49.30
N PHE A 1268 37.18 -24.74 48.72
CA PHE A 1268 35.95 -25.02 49.46
C PHE A 1268 35.17 -26.11 48.71
N GLY A 1269 35.55 -27.37 48.93
CA GLY A 1269 34.75 -28.51 48.50
C GLY A 1269 33.64 -28.77 49.51
N PHE A 1270 32.42 -28.29 49.23
CA PHE A 1270 31.15 -28.84 49.70
C PHE A 1270 30.05 -28.57 48.68
#